data_AF-A0A7W8LGB2-F1
#
_entry.id   AF-A0A7W8LGB2-F1
#
_cell.length_a   1.000
_cell.length_b   1.000
_cell.length_c   1.000
_cell.angle_alpha   90.00
_cell.angle_beta   90.00
_cell.angle_gamma   90.00
#
_symmetry.space_group_name_H-M   'P 1'
#
loop_
_entity.id
_entity.type
_entity.pdbx_description
1 polymer ?
#
loop_
_entity_poly.entity_id
_entity_poly.type
_entity_poly.pdbx_seq_one_letter_code
_entity_poly.pdbx_strand_id
1 'polypeptide(L)'
;MHLLRTTPGGFVDDTQGVIRIDQQPADIVVLSSADTTLSLLASVVPRLGDGFPSVRLANVTYLRQPASVDFYLDDVLQHARVVVVDHLGGEAYWPYGIEQVVALAQRKQQTLAMFSGDLQEDPNLLARSTASAELCQQLWRYLREGGPQNAEAFLRCIAYRALGWGRAPEPPRALPAASLYHPERDTPTVADWQARWRQDAPVVAILFYRAHLQAANTAVFDALIDALEAQGLNPLPLAITSLKDAMSRDVVQSLCAQHGVALVLNTTAFAASAIDDPEPLALAGDAPVFQVILSGGNRDDWLKDNHGLNSRDIAMHVALPEVDGRIITRAISFKGLAYRCAHTQVDVVRYQPDLERVRFLAELSRRWCRLRSLDNADKKVALILANYPLSEGRIGNGVGLDTPASVVGILSMLRDEGYRVGELPDDGDALLNRLTEGVTNDPVVRDLRPALQSLALDDYRAHFDALPASVRDALNARWGKPDQDPTLRRGRFMIAGWRCGQVFVGIQPSRSREQGDYASYHDAELVPPHAYLAFYFWLRHQFGIDAIVHVGKHGNLEWLPGKSVALSDACWPDLILGPMPHLYPFIVNDPGEGSQAKRRAQAVIIDHLMPPLTRAESYGPLQDLERQVDEYYEALMVDSRRAKLLRRTILTTIVEHRLHEELSLAAPNGQDDEDALLTRVDAWLCELKEAQIRDGLHTFGQSPRGVQRRDTLLALGRFPIGDGQGGKAGLVDALARDLRIDHLFDPLSVDWAAAWDGPRPEVLQRVSDAPWRHCGDTRERLELLAGELLRGVCGVDCDDADRSGAVPTGDESLPQAAQVIARLRGDVLPRLDACGPQEMTQLKRGLEGRFVPPGPSGSPSRGRPDVLPTGRNFYSVDTRAVPTQAAWALGLKSAQQLIERHLQQHGDYPRAIGLSVWGTATMRTGGDDIAQALALLGVRPKWAPGSHRVTDFEIMPIEAFDRPRIDVTLRVSGFFRDAFANVMHLFDAAVQAVAELDEPAELNPIRARVQRERDALIARGMDPVDARKRAGWRVFSARPGAYGAGLQQMIDSREWQTDADLANAYQAWGGYAYAQKSAGEEAHQAFGARLAALDVVLQNQDNREHDVLDSNDYYQFQGGMVAAVRHLAGQQPSVYHADHSNPAAPRVRTLQEEIARVIRSRVVNPKWLDGVKRHGYKGAAEIAATVDYLYGYDATARVIADHQYALVADAYLNDADTRAFMQRHNPHALHSICERLLEAMQRGLWQQPGDYRAQVEAHLLASEQQIEGRQT
;
A
#
# COMPACT_ATOMS: atom_id res chain seq x y z
N MET A 1 17.00 12.51 -38.78
CA MET A 1 17.15 11.09 -38.41
C MET A 1 18.48 10.96 -37.67
N HIS A 2 18.47 10.80 -36.35
CA HIS A 2 19.69 10.71 -35.56
C HIS A 2 20.18 9.25 -35.53
N LEU A 3 21.41 9.02 -35.99
CA LEU A 3 22.11 7.74 -35.82
C LEU A 3 22.49 7.60 -34.34
N LEU A 4 21.89 6.63 -33.66
CA LEU A 4 22.17 6.37 -32.25
C LEU A 4 23.35 5.39 -32.14
N ARG A 5 24.33 5.71 -31.29
CA ARG A 5 25.36 4.76 -30.84
C ARG A 5 24.74 3.77 -29.85
N THR A 6 25.10 2.50 -29.95
CA THR A 6 24.64 1.45 -29.03
C THR A 6 25.08 1.75 -27.61
N THR A 7 24.14 1.82 -26.66
CA THR A 7 24.44 1.87 -25.22
C THR A 7 24.34 0.46 -24.66
N PRO A 8 25.44 -0.18 -24.23
CA PRO A 8 25.40 -1.57 -23.79
C PRO A 8 24.65 -1.72 -22.46
N GLY A 9 23.79 -2.73 -22.35
CA GLY A 9 23.02 -3.02 -21.15
C GLY A 9 21.82 -2.10 -20.89
N GLY A 10 21.52 -1.18 -21.80
CA GLY A 10 20.30 -0.35 -21.76
C GLY A 10 19.08 -1.07 -22.34
N PHE A 11 17.89 -0.69 -21.89
CA PHE A 11 16.62 -1.08 -22.51
C PHE A 11 16.38 -0.21 -23.76
N VAL A 12 16.17 -0.85 -24.92
CA VAL A 12 15.82 -0.14 -26.17
C VAL A 12 14.30 -0.18 -26.31
N ASP A 13 13.66 0.98 -26.18
CA ASP A 13 12.24 1.14 -26.49
C ASP A 13 12.01 1.06 -28.01
N ASP A 14 10.84 0.57 -28.44
CA ASP A 14 10.51 0.34 -29.87
C ASP A 14 10.52 1.63 -30.70
N THR A 15 10.61 2.80 -30.04
CA THR A 15 10.64 4.13 -30.63
C THR A 15 12.05 4.67 -30.93
N GLN A 16 13.13 3.99 -30.56
CA GLN A 16 14.50 4.52 -30.66
C GLN A 16 15.22 4.23 -31.99
N GLY A 17 15.09 5.15 -32.95
CA GLY A 17 16.09 5.46 -34.01
C GLY A 17 16.65 4.33 -34.89
N VAL A 18 17.48 4.69 -35.89
CA VAL A 18 18.23 3.72 -36.72
C VAL A 18 19.58 3.45 -36.05
N ILE A 19 19.84 2.19 -35.75
CA ILE A 19 21.10 1.72 -35.15
C ILE A 19 22.00 1.15 -36.26
N ARG A 20 23.29 1.46 -36.23
CA ARG A 20 24.30 0.84 -37.10
C ARG A 20 25.34 0.16 -36.21
N ILE A 21 25.47 -1.16 -36.34
CA ILE A 21 26.41 -1.95 -35.55
C ILE A 21 27.78 -1.88 -36.23
N ASP A 22 28.77 -1.35 -35.53
CA ASP A 22 30.14 -1.26 -36.02
C ASP A 22 30.89 -2.59 -35.81
N GLN A 23 30.81 -3.47 -36.82
CA GLN A 23 31.51 -4.75 -36.88
C GLN A 23 32.12 -4.97 -38.27
N GLN A 24 33.29 -5.60 -38.31
CA GLN A 24 33.93 -6.03 -39.55
C GLN A 24 33.35 -7.37 -40.02
N PRO A 25 33.40 -7.69 -41.33
CA PRO A 25 33.07 -9.00 -41.87
C PRO A 25 33.74 -10.18 -41.15
N ALA A 26 33.09 -11.35 -41.15
CA ALA A 26 33.64 -12.59 -40.61
C ALA A 26 33.02 -13.83 -41.27
N ASP A 27 33.69 -14.99 -41.14
CA ASP A 27 33.26 -16.28 -41.72
C ASP A 27 31.98 -16.81 -41.07
N ILE A 28 31.84 -16.63 -39.76
CA ILE A 28 30.71 -17.10 -38.95
C ILE A 28 30.04 -15.89 -38.30
N VAL A 29 28.73 -15.72 -38.50
CA VAL A 29 27.93 -14.71 -37.80
C VAL A 29 26.81 -15.40 -37.03
N VAL A 30 26.72 -15.14 -35.73
CA VAL A 30 25.62 -15.62 -34.88
C VAL A 30 24.81 -14.43 -34.41
N LEU A 31 23.53 -14.46 -34.74
CA LEU A 31 22.53 -13.50 -34.31
C LEU A 31 21.68 -14.15 -33.22
N SER A 32 21.62 -13.54 -32.04
CA SER A 32 20.74 -14.01 -30.96
C SER A 32 20.00 -12.82 -30.35
N SER A 33 18.80 -13.06 -29.86
CA SER A 33 18.08 -12.07 -29.04
C SER A 33 18.57 -12.04 -27.58
N ALA A 34 19.36 -13.03 -27.16
CA ALA A 34 19.78 -13.23 -25.78
C ALA A 34 21.25 -12.81 -25.56
N ASP A 35 21.47 -11.71 -24.83
CA ASP A 35 22.82 -11.25 -24.44
C ASP A 35 23.61 -12.31 -23.66
N THR A 36 22.91 -13.18 -22.92
CA THR A 36 23.49 -14.31 -22.20
C THR A 36 24.14 -15.32 -23.14
N THR A 37 23.49 -15.66 -24.25
CA THR A 37 24.03 -16.54 -25.29
C THR A 37 25.26 -15.90 -25.94
N LEU A 38 25.16 -14.62 -26.31
CA LEU A 38 26.27 -13.89 -26.94
C LEU A 38 27.47 -13.77 -25.99
N SER A 39 27.23 -13.50 -24.70
CA SER A 39 28.26 -13.45 -23.66
C SER A 39 28.95 -14.80 -23.46
N LEU A 40 28.19 -15.89 -23.46
CA LEU A 40 28.73 -17.25 -23.34
C LEU A 40 29.63 -17.58 -24.53
N LEU A 41 29.14 -17.37 -25.75
CA LEU A 41 29.90 -17.61 -26.98
C LEU A 41 31.18 -16.74 -27.03
N ALA A 42 31.06 -15.45 -26.71
CA ALA A 42 32.20 -14.53 -26.65
C ALA A 42 33.28 -14.98 -25.64
N SER A 43 32.89 -15.66 -24.56
CA SER A 43 33.83 -16.13 -23.53
C SER A 43 34.69 -17.33 -23.96
N VAL A 44 34.21 -18.12 -24.93
CA VAL A 44 34.89 -19.34 -25.39
C VAL A 44 35.70 -19.14 -26.67
N VAL A 45 35.40 -18.12 -27.48
CA VAL A 45 36.16 -17.83 -28.72
C VAL A 45 37.67 -17.75 -28.49
N PRO A 46 38.19 -17.07 -27.44
CA PRO A 46 39.63 -17.02 -27.19
C PRO A 46 40.28 -18.39 -26.95
N ARG A 47 39.50 -19.42 -26.57
CA ARG A 47 39.99 -20.78 -26.28
C ARG A 47 40.08 -21.66 -27.52
N LEU A 48 39.55 -21.22 -28.66
CA LEU A 48 39.51 -22.01 -29.89
C LEU A 48 40.86 -22.08 -30.63
N GLY A 49 41.82 -21.23 -30.25
CA GLY A 49 43.18 -21.19 -30.76
C GLY A 49 43.36 -20.26 -31.97
N ASP A 50 44.62 -19.92 -32.26
CA ASP A 50 44.99 -19.08 -33.40
C ASP A 50 44.67 -19.81 -34.73
N GLY A 51 44.01 -19.11 -35.66
CA GLY A 51 43.61 -19.67 -36.96
C GLY A 51 42.21 -20.29 -37.01
N PHE A 52 41.42 -20.20 -35.93
CA PHE A 52 39.97 -20.48 -35.99
C PHE A 52 39.25 -19.51 -36.94
N PRO A 53 38.23 -19.94 -37.71
CA PRO A 53 37.44 -19.04 -38.57
C PRO A 53 36.92 -17.82 -37.82
N SER A 54 36.89 -16.68 -38.48
CA SER A 54 36.49 -15.42 -37.82
C SER A 54 35.01 -15.48 -37.39
N VAL A 55 34.69 -14.96 -36.20
CA VAL A 55 33.34 -15.00 -35.61
C VAL A 55 32.84 -13.59 -35.34
N ARG A 56 31.57 -13.29 -35.65
CA ARG A 56 30.85 -12.12 -35.12
C ARG A 56 29.59 -12.55 -34.40
N LEU A 57 29.29 -11.81 -33.34
CA LEU A 57 28.13 -12.01 -32.49
C LEU A 57 27.37 -10.68 -32.46
N ALA A 58 26.07 -10.70 -32.73
CA ALA A 58 25.26 -9.49 -32.67
C ALA A 58 23.89 -9.77 -32.08
N ASN A 59 23.35 -8.79 -31.34
CA ASN A 59 22.01 -8.88 -30.79
C ASN A 59 20.98 -8.45 -31.84
N VAL A 60 20.01 -9.33 -32.13
CA VAL A 60 18.93 -9.08 -33.08
C VAL A 60 18.09 -7.86 -32.68
N THR A 61 18.02 -7.51 -31.39
CA THR A 61 17.26 -6.32 -30.94
C THR A 61 17.80 -5.00 -31.49
N TYR A 62 19.08 -4.95 -31.86
CA TYR A 62 19.67 -3.78 -32.54
C TYR A 62 19.36 -3.74 -34.04
N LEU A 63 18.75 -4.79 -34.57
CA LEU A 63 18.38 -4.95 -35.98
C LEU A 63 16.85 -4.96 -36.15
N ARG A 64 16.08 -4.25 -35.32
CA ARG A 64 14.61 -4.21 -35.44
C ARG A 64 14.13 -3.35 -36.61
N GLN A 65 14.78 -2.22 -36.84
CA GLN A 65 14.42 -1.30 -37.92
C GLN A 65 14.92 -1.82 -39.27
N PRO A 66 14.12 -1.79 -40.34
CA PRO A 66 14.55 -2.25 -41.67
C PRO A 66 15.88 -1.67 -42.13
N ALA A 67 16.10 -0.37 -41.95
CA ALA A 67 17.36 0.27 -42.31
C ALA A 67 18.58 -0.29 -41.54
N SER A 68 18.40 -0.66 -40.27
CA SER A 68 19.47 -1.27 -39.46
C SER A 68 19.79 -2.69 -39.93
N VAL A 69 18.77 -3.45 -40.35
CA VAL A 69 18.93 -4.76 -40.99
C VAL A 69 19.72 -4.62 -42.28
N ASP A 70 19.32 -3.68 -43.15
CA ASP A 70 19.96 -3.45 -44.45
C ASP A 70 21.44 -3.09 -44.31
N PHE A 71 21.76 -2.14 -43.43
CA PHE A 71 23.16 -1.79 -43.16
C PHE A 71 23.99 -3.00 -42.70
N TYR A 72 23.44 -3.83 -41.81
CA TYR A 72 24.17 -4.99 -41.30
C TYR A 72 24.26 -6.13 -42.32
N LEU A 73 23.28 -6.27 -43.21
CA LEU A 73 23.33 -7.18 -44.35
C LEU A 73 24.49 -6.82 -45.28
N ASP A 74 24.57 -5.54 -45.66
CA ASP A 74 25.59 -5.03 -46.56
C ASP A 74 26.97 -5.00 -45.90
N ASP A 75 27.09 -4.53 -44.66
CA ASP A 75 28.39 -4.34 -44.02
C ASP A 75 29.00 -5.69 -43.54
N VAL A 76 28.17 -6.67 -43.15
CA VAL A 76 28.64 -7.89 -42.45
C VAL A 76 28.09 -9.18 -43.06
N LEU A 77 26.77 -9.37 -43.11
CA LEU A 77 26.20 -10.70 -43.40
C LEU A 77 26.47 -11.19 -44.83
N GLN A 78 26.54 -10.30 -45.83
CA GLN A 78 26.80 -10.71 -47.22
C GLN A 78 28.19 -11.34 -47.43
N HIS A 79 29.10 -11.13 -46.48
CA HIS A 79 30.46 -11.65 -46.49
C HIS A 79 30.61 -12.94 -45.67
N ALA A 80 29.60 -13.30 -44.86
CA ALA A 80 29.63 -14.49 -44.04
C ALA A 80 29.54 -15.77 -44.89
N ARG A 81 30.11 -16.87 -44.40
CA ARG A 81 29.91 -18.21 -44.97
C ARG A 81 28.82 -18.98 -44.23
N VAL A 82 28.70 -18.72 -42.92
CA VAL A 82 27.65 -19.26 -42.06
C VAL A 82 26.95 -18.14 -41.30
N VAL A 83 25.63 -18.14 -41.34
CA VAL A 83 24.78 -17.29 -40.50
C VAL A 83 23.92 -18.19 -39.62
N VAL A 84 23.95 -17.97 -38.32
CA VAL A 84 23.09 -18.65 -37.35
C VAL A 84 22.14 -17.64 -36.72
N VAL A 85 20.85 -17.95 -36.67
CA VAL A 85 19.83 -17.10 -36.03
C VAL A 85 19.13 -17.88 -34.91
N ASP A 86 19.44 -17.50 -33.67
CA ASP A 86 18.82 -17.97 -32.42
C ASP A 86 17.71 -16.97 -32.01
N HIS A 87 16.48 -17.21 -32.49
CA HIS A 87 15.40 -16.22 -32.45
C HIS A 87 14.28 -16.59 -31.48
N LEU A 88 13.85 -15.64 -30.63
CA LEU A 88 12.79 -15.82 -29.65
C LEU A 88 11.51 -15.11 -30.13
N GLY A 89 10.38 -15.83 -30.15
CA GLY A 89 9.07 -15.32 -30.59
C GLY A 89 8.60 -15.80 -31.98
N GLY A 90 9.44 -16.51 -32.74
CA GLY A 90 9.10 -17.01 -34.09
C GLY A 90 9.09 -15.91 -35.16
N GLU A 91 8.67 -16.25 -36.39
CA GLU A 91 8.80 -15.39 -37.57
C GLU A 91 8.16 -13.99 -37.42
N ALA A 92 7.06 -13.88 -36.67
CA ALA A 92 6.30 -12.64 -36.50
C ALA A 92 7.06 -11.53 -35.74
N TYR A 93 8.08 -11.87 -34.97
CA TYR A 93 8.81 -10.90 -34.13
C TYR A 93 9.99 -10.24 -34.85
N TRP A 94 10.44 -10.79 -35.99
CA TRP A 94 11.47 -10.17 -36.83
C TRP A 94 11.28 -10.51 -38.32
N PRO A 95 10.11 -10.20 -38.90
CA PRO A 95 9.72 -10.71 -40.22
C PRO A 95 10.63 -10.21 -41.33
N TYR A 96 10.91 -8.90 -41.36
CA TYR A 96 11.76 -8.28 -42.37
C TYR A 96 13.19 -8.84 -42.35
N GLY A 97 13.78 -8.98 -41.16
CA GLY A 97 15.13 -9.51 -41.03
C GLY A 97 15.23 -10.97 -41.45
N ILE A 98 14.26 -11.80 -41.09
CA ILE A 98 14.20 -13.21 -41.52
C ILE A 98 14.08 -13.29 -43.05
N GLU A 99 13.17 -12.52 -43.66
CA GLU A 99 13.00 -12.51 -45.11
C GLU A 99 14.32 -12.16 -45.83
N GLN A 100 14.99 -11.09 -45.40
CA GLN A 100 16.21 -10.64 -46.05
C GLN A 100 17.39 -11.59 -45.84
N VAL A 101 17.56 -12.17 -44.63
CA VAL A 101 18.61 -13.15 -44.35
C VAL A 101 18.42 -14.42 -45.17
N VAL A 102 17.18 -14.90 -45.33
CA VAL A 102 16.87 -16.06 -46.18
C VAL A 102 17.17 -15.76 -47.65
N ALA A 103 16.73 -14.60 -48.15
CA ALA A 103 16.98 -14.19 -49.53
C ALA A 103 18.48 -14.05 -49.82
N LEU A 104 19.25 -13.50 -48.88
CA LEU A 104 20.70 -13.39 -48.98
C LEU A 104 21.37 -14.77 -48.99
N ALA A 105 20.99 -15.66 -48.08
CA ALA A 105 21.59 -16.99 -47.95
C ALA A 105 21.37 -17.83 -49.22
N GLN A 106 20.19 -17.77 -49.82
CA GLN A 106 19.90 -18.44 -51.10
C GLN A 106 20.74 -17.86 -52.25
N ARG A 107 20.83 -16.53 -52.35
CA ARG A 107 21.57 -15.83 -53.40
C ARG A 107 23.07 -16.09 -53.34
N LYS A 108 23.64 -16.15 -52.14
CA LYS A 108 25.08 -16.32 -51.89
C LYS A 108 25.48 -17.77 -51.60
N GLN A 109 24.52 -18.70 -51.58
CA GLN A 109 24.72 -20.10 -51.19
C GLN A 109 25.39 -20.25 -49.81
N GLN A 110 24.99 -19.40 -48.85
CA GLN A 110 25.49 -19.45 -47.47
C GLN A 110 24.79 -20.56 -46.68
N THR A 111 25.48 -21.08 -45.66
CA THR A 111 24.83 -21.96 -44.67
C THR A 111 24.06 -21.09 -43.69
N LEU A 112 22.73 -21.22 -43.68
CA LEU A 112 21.82 -20.53 -42.77
C LEU A 112 21.19 -21.57 -41.85
N ALA A 113 21.44 -21.47 -40.55
CA ALA A 113 20.78 -22.27 -39.53
C ALA A 113 19.91 -21.37 -38.65
N MET A 114 18.62 -21.64 -38.59
CA MET A 114 17.66 -20.88 -37.78
C MET A 114 16.87 -21.82 -36.90
N PHE A 115 16.75 -21.46 -35.64
CA PHE A 115 16.03 -22.24 -34.66
C PHE A 115 15.52 -21.34 -33.53
N SER A 116 14.60 -21.90 -32.75
CA SER A 116 13.96 -21.20 -31.64
C SER A 116 14.94 -20.93 -30.50
N GLY A 117 14.88 -19.71 -29.98
CA GLY A 117 15.51 -19.33 -28.72
C GLY A 117 14.74 -19.79 -27.49
N ASP A 118 13.69 -20.62 -27.64
CA ASP A 118 12.92 -21.24 -26.56
C ASP A 118 13.36 -22.71 -26.32
N LEU A 119 12.93 -23.32 -25.23
CA LEU A 119 13.11 -24.75 -24.89
C LEU A 119 12.32 -25.68 -25.83
N GLN A 120 11.44 -25.15 -26.67
CA GLN A 120 10.76 -25.87 -27.74
C GLN A 120 11.28 -25.43 -29.11
N GLU A 121 11.45 -26.39 -30.02
CA GLU A 121 11.81 -26.13 -31.41
C GLU A 121 10.67 -25.41 -32.14
N ASP A 122 11.01 -24.52 -33.08
CA ASP A 122 10.04 -23.86 -33.97
C ASP A 122 10.19 -24.45 -35.39
N PRO A 123 9.23 -25.28 -35.84
CA PRO A 123 9.27 -25.87 -37.17
C PRO A 123 9.30 -24.84 -38.31
N ASN A 124 8.72 -23.65 -38.11
CA ASN A 124 8.68 -22.62 -39.14
C ASN A 124 10.07 -22.00 -39.34
N LEU A 125 10.79 -21.68 -38.25
CA LEU A 125 12.16 -21.21 -38.34
C LEU A 125 13.09 -22.27 -38.93
N LEU A 126 12.92 -23.53 -38.53
CA LEU A 126 13.68 -24.66 -39.09
C LEU A 126 13.47 -24.79 -40.61
N ALA A 127 12.22 -24.69 -41.09
CA ALA A 127 11.89 -24.81 -42.51
C ALA A 127 12.50 -23.70 -43.39
N ARG A 128 12.88 -22.56 -42.80
CA ARG A 128 13.52 -21.44 -43.49
C ARG A 128 15.06 -21.56 -43.56
N SER A 129 15.65 -22.54 -42.88
CA SER A 129 17.09 -22.80 -42.87
C SER A 129 17.57 -23.39 -44.20
N THR A 130 18.81 -23.09 -44.61
CA THR A 130 19.48 -23.81 -45.71
C THR A 130 20.34 -24.97 -45.20
N ALA A 131 20.64 -25.00 -43.90
CA ALA A 131 21.24 -26.13 -43.21
C ALA A 131 20.26 -27.31 -43.04
N SER A 132 20.79 -28.54 -42.92
CA SER A 132 19.99 -29.74 -42.63
C SER A 132 19.31 -29.65 -41.25
N ALA A 133 18.11 -30.21 -41.12
CA ALA A 133 17.35 -30.20 -39.86
C ALA A 133 18.16 -30.79 -38.68
N GLU A 134 18.95 -31.84 -38.94
CA GLU A 134 19.80 -32.47 -37.93
C GLU A 134 20.89 -31.53 -37.41
N LEU A 135 21.44 -30.67 -38.29
CA LEU A 135 22.44 -29.68 -37.92
C LEU A 135 21.80 -28.56 -37.10
N CYS A 136 20.65 -28.05 -37.54
CA CYS A 136 19.89 -27.05 -36.78
C CYS A 136 19.52 -27.55 -35.38
N GLN A 137 19.02 -28.79 -35.27
CA GLN A 137 18.68 -29.41 -34.00
C GLN A 137 19.92 -29.58 -33.11
N GLN A 138 21.05 -30.04 -33.66
CA GLN A 138 22.28 -30.18 -32.88
C GLN A 138 22.81 -28.84 -32.37
N LEU A 139 22.81 -27.80 -33.21
CA LEU A 139 23.21 -26.44 -32.83
C LEU A 139 22.27 -25.84 -31.78
N TRP A 140 20.96 -26.02 -31.96
CA TRP A 140 19.94 -25.64 -30.99
C TRP A 140 20.20 -26.29 -29.62
N ARG A 141 20.43 -27.61 -29.58
CA ARG A 141 20.71 -28.33 -28.33
C ARG A 141 21.94 -27.81 -27.61
N TYR A 142 23.05 -27.49 -28.29
CA TYR A 142 24.20 -26.91 -27.58
C TYR A 142 23.87 -25.60 -26.88
N LEU A 143 23.11 -24.70 -27.52
CA LEU A 143 22.74 -23.42 -26.92
C LEU A 143 21.70 -23.58 -25.81
N ARG A 144 20.74 -24.51 -25.96
CA ARG A 144 19.70 -24.77 -24.96
C ARG A 144 20.20 -25.48 -23.72
N GLU A 145 21.15 -26.41 -23.88
CA GLU A 145 21.81 -27.04 -22.73
C GLU A 145 22.79 -26.06 -22.07
N GLY A 146 23.49 -25.25 -22.87
CA GLY A 146 24.36 -24.17 -22.41
C GLY A 146 25.64 -24.65 -21.74
N GLY A 147 26.40 -23.72 -21.19
CA GLY A 147 27.69 -23.96 -20.53
C GLY A 147 28.89 -23.85 -21.48
N PRO A 148 30.10 -23.53 -20.97
CA PRO A 148 31.28 -23.28 -21.80
C PRO A 148 31.64 -24.42 -22.74
N GLN A 149 31.51 -25.67 -22.30
CA GLN A 149 31.85 -26.85 -23.10
C GLN A 149 30.90 -27.01 -24.30
N ASN A 150 29.59 -26.81 -24.10
CA ASN A 150 28.61 -26.85 -25.19
C ASN A 150 28.76 -25.66 -26.13
N ALA A 151 29.10 -24.47 -25.62
CA ALA A 151 29.37 -23.28 -26.44
C ALA A 151 30.62 -23.46 -27.33
N GLU A 152 31.67 -24.08 -26.80
CA GLU A 152 32.85 -24.45 -27.59
C GLU A 152 32.48 -25.49 -28.66
N ALA A 153 31.75 -26.54 -28.27
CA ALA A 153 31.27 -27.58 -29.19
C ALA A 153 30.34 -27.02 -30.28
N PHE A 154 29.51 -26.01 -29.96
CA PHE A 154 28.68 -25.29 -30.92
C PHE A 154 29.50 -24.61 -32.02
N LEU A 155 30.51 -23.82 -31.65
CA LEU A 155 31.38 -23.14 -32.62
C LEU A 155 32.22 -24.14 -33.43
N ARG A 156 32.74 -25.19 -32.78
CA ARG A 156 33.45 -26.27 -33.48
C ARG A 156 32.54 -27.06 -34.42
N CYS A 157 31.27 -27.26 -34.06
CA CYS A 157 30.27 -27.92 -34.91
C CYS A 157 30.03 -27.12 -36.19
N ILE A 158 29.85 -25.79 -36.07
CA ILE A 158 29.72 -24.90 -37.23
C ILE A 158 30.95 -25.00 -38.12
N ALA A 159 32.15 -24.85 -37.55
CA ALA A 159 33.40 -24.90 -38.30
C ALA A 159 33.59 -26.25 -39.01
N TYR A 160 33.30 -27.37 -38.34
CA TYR A 160 33.47 -28.71 -38.90
C TYR A 160 32.43 -29.02 -39.98
N ARG A 161 31.14 -28.78 -39.70
CA ARG A 161 30.03 -29.18 -40.58
C ARG A 161 29.83 -28.24 -41.77
N ALA A 162 30.01 -26.94 -41.58
CA ALA A 162 29.75 -25.95 -42.62
C ALA A 162 31.02 -25.42 -43.32
N LEU A 163 32.17 -25.45 -42.64
CA LEU A 163 33.43 -24.92 -43.19
C LEU A 163 34.49 -26.01 -43.47
N GLY A 164 34.25 -27.26 -43.06
CA GLY A 164 35.22 -28.36 -43.19
C GLY A 164 36.47 -28.19 -42.32
N TRP A 165 36.39 -27.40 -41.26
CA TRP A 165 37.53 -27.00 -40.42
C TRP A 165 37.51 -27.72 -39.06
N GLY A 166 38.65 -28.27 -38.65
CA GLY A 166 38.81 -28.91 -37.34
C GLY A 166 38.36 -30.39 -37.29
N ARG A 167 37.98 -30.85 -36.10
CA ARG A 167 37.55 -32.24 -35.84
C ARG A 167 36.05 -32.27 -35.51
N ALA A 168 35.44 -33.46 -35.60
CA ALA A 168 34.04 -33.65 -35.23
C ALA A 168 33.79 -33.22 -33.76
N PRO A 169 32.71 -32.46 -33.49
CA PRO A 169 32.39 -32.00 -32.14
C PRO A 169 31.83 -33.13 -31.27
N GLU A 170 32.09 -33.06 -29.97
CA GLU A 170 31.44 -33.91 -28.94
C GLU A 170 29.94 -33.61 -28.85
N PRO A 171 29.06 -34.61 -28.58
CA PRO A 171 27.62 -34.39 -28.50
C PRO A 171 27.23 -33.41 -27.36
N PRO A 172 26.06 -32.73 -27.46
CA PRO A 172 25.58 -31.83 -26.42
C PRO A 172 25.47 -32.52 -25.05
N ARG A 173 26.00 -31.88 -24.01
CA ARG A 173 25.92 -32.35 -22.62
C ARG A 173 24.70 -31.74 -21.94
N ALA A 174 23.83 -32.57 -21.39
CA ALA A 174 22.60 -32.10 -20.75
C ALA A 174 22.86 -31.48 -19.38
N LEU A 175 22.14 -30.38 -19.07
CA LEU A 175 22.13 -29.79 -17.74
C LEU A 175 20.83 -30.13 -17.01
N PRO A 176 20.87 -30.78 -15.82
CA PRO A 176 19.67 -31.12 -15.06
C PRO A 176 18.83 -29.88 -14.69
N ALA A 177 17.51 -30.09 -14.50
CA ALA A 177 16.58 -29.03 -14.13
C ALA A 177 16.92 -28.34 -12.80
N ALA A 178 17.46 -29.09 -11.84
CA ALA A 178 18.05 -28.58 -10.61
C ALA A 178 19.47 -29.15 -10.48
N SER A 179 20.46 -28.29 -10.27
CA SER A 179 21.86 -28.67 -10.16
C SER A 179 22.52 -27.92 -9.00
N LEU A 180 23.37 -28.62 -8.25
CA LEU A 180 24.31 -27.93 -7.35
C LEU A 180 25.27 -27.08 -8.19
N TYR A 181 25.66 -25.95 -7.65
CA TYR A 181 26.71 -25.12 -8.25
C TYR A 181 27.97 -25.19 -7.40
N HIS A 182 29.16 -25.18 -8.02
CA HIS A 182 30.42 -24.94 -7.32
C HIS A 182 31.38 -24.25 -8.28
N PRO A 183 32.06 -23.15 -7.88
CA PRO A 183 32.91 -22.36 -8.80
C PRO A 183 34.04 -23.17 -9.45
N GLU A 184 34.56 -24.18 -8.74
CA GLU A 184 35.74 -24.95 -9.15
C GLU A 184 35.44 -26.38 -9.63
N ARG A 185 34.16 -26.80 -9.71
CA ARG A 185 33.80 -28.18 -10.07
C ARG A 185 32.74 -28.19 -11.18
N ASP A 186 32.99 -28.99 -12.22
CA ASP A 186 32.04 -29.17 -13.32
C ASP A 186 30.81 -30.03 -12.94
N THR A 187 30.96 -30.97 -11.99
CA THR A 187 29.90 -31.87 -11.51
C THR A 187 29.90 -31.90 -9.98
N PRO A 188 29.44 -30.82 -9.33
CA PRO A 188 29.53 -30.69 -7.89
C PRO A 188 28.57 -31.62 -7.15
N THR A 189 29.01 -32.07 -5.98
CA THR A 189 28.23 -32.84 -5.01
C THR A 189 28.06 -32.05 -3.72
N VAL A 190 27.14 -32.50 -2.86
CA VAL A 190 26.99 -31.91 -1.51
C VAL A 190 28.28 -32.08 -0.70
N ALA A 191 29.01 -33.19 -0.88
CA ALA A 191 30.25 -33.45 -0.16
C ALA A 191 31.34 -32.39 -0.47
N ASP A 192 31.36 -31.86 -1.69
CA ASP A 192 32.26 -30.76 -2.07
C ASP A 192 31.97 -29.49 -1.25
N TRP A 193 30.69 -29.20 -0.97
CA TRP A 193 30.30 -28.08 -0.11
C TRP A 193 30.55 -28.35 1.37
N GLN A 194 30.22 -29.55 1.86
CA GLN A 194 30.49 -29.96 3.23
C GLN A 194 31.98 -29.85 3.60
N ALA A 195 32.88 -30.07 2.64
CA ALA A 195 34.32 -29.89 2.86
C ALA A 195 34.74 -28.43 3.10
N ARG A 196 33.95 -27.46 2.61
CA ARG A 196 34.15 -26.01 2.85
C ARG A 196 33.40 -25.50 4.08
N TRP A 197 32.38 -26.22 4.51
CA TRP A 197 31.52 -25.81 5.61
C TRP A 197 32.24 -25.78 6.96
N ARG A 198 31.89 -24.78 7.76
CA ARG A 198 32.29 -24.70 9.17
C ARG A 198 31.34 -25.57 9.98
N GLN A 199 31.91 -26.35 10.89
CA GLN A 199 31.13 -27.17 11.80
C GLN A 199 30.15 -26.29 12.62
N ASP A 200 28.93 -26.76 12.80
CA ASP A 200 27.84 -26.11 13.56
C ASP A 200 27.39 -24.73 13.04
N ALA A 201 27.94 -24.26 11.91
CA ALA A 201 27.50 -23.03 11.29
C ALA A 201 26.18 -23.22 10.51
N PRO A 202 25.26 -22.23 10.54
CA PRO A 202 24.00 -22.30 9.80
C PRO A 202 24.19 -22.44 8.29
N VAL A 203 23.39 -23.33 7.68
CA VAL A 203 23.38 -23.53 6.22
C VAL A 203 22.41 -22.55 5.56
N VAL A 204 22.87 -21.87 4.51
CA VAL A 204 22.10 -20.88 3.74
C VAL A 204 22.01 -21.33 2.29
N ALA A 205 20.79 -21.61 1.82
CA ALA A 205 20.56 -21.98 0.43
C ALA A 205 20.60 -20.75 -0.48
N ILE A 206 21.25 -20.84 -1.64
CA ILE A 206 21.25 -19.78 -2.65
C ILE A 206 20.57 -20.33 -3.91
N LEU A 207 19.38 -19.84 -4.22
CA LEU A 207 18.61 -20.30 -5.37
C LEU A 207 18.73 -19.31 -6.51
N PHE A 208 19.11 -19.78 -7.69
CA PHE A 208 19.17 -18.94 -8.88
C PHE A 208 18.73 -19.68 -10.14
N TYR A 209 18.35 -18.93 -11.18
CA TYR A 209 17.93 -19.57 -12.43
C TYR A 209 19.08 -20.34 -13.08
N ARG A 210 18.80 -21.58 -13.48
CA ARG A 210 19.66 -22.43 -14.31
C ARG A 210 20.20 -21.69 -15.53
N ALA A 211 19.43 -20.78 -16.11
CA ALA A 211 19.85 -19.94 -17.23
C ALA A 211 21.16 -19.16 -16.95
N HIS A 212 21.44 -18.76 -15.71
CA HIS A 212 22.71 -18.12 -15.37
C HIS A 212 23.89 -19.09 -15.44
N LEU A 213 23.71 -20.33 -14.97
CA LEU A 213 24.71 -21.39 -15.08
C LEU A 213 24.98 -21.73 -16.55
N GLN A 214 23.91 -21.85 -17.35
CA GLN A 214 23.99 -22.05 -18.80
C GLN A 214 24.76 -20.94 -19.50
N ALA A 215 24.57 -19.69 -19.08
CA ALA A 215 25.25 -18.53 -19.64
C ALA A 215 26.68 -18.31 -19.09
N ALA A 216 27.15 -19.15 -18.17
CA ALA A 216 28.38 -18.91 -17.39
C ALA A 216 28.41 -17.51 -16.72
N ASN A 217 27.24 -17.03 -16.31
CA ASN A 217 27.03 -15.71 -15.73
C ASN A 217 26.80 -15.85 -14.22
N THR A 218 27.81 -16.35 -13.51
CA THR A 218 27.73 -16.78 -12.11
C THR A 218 28.43 -15.87 -11.12
N ALA A 219 29.14 -14.84 -11.58
CA ALA A 219 29.97 -13.97 -10.76
C ALA A 219 29.24 -13.32 -9.57
N VAL A 220 27.93 -13.07 -9.70
CA VAL A 220 27.11 -12.55 -8.60
C VAL A 220 26.93 -13.58 -7.49
N PHE A 221 26.73 -14.85 -7.85
CA PHE A 221 26.59 -15.94 -6.89
C PHE A 221 27.92 -16.27 -6.23
N ASP A 222 29.02 -16.19 -6.98
CA ASP A 222 30.38 -16.32 -6.43
C ASP A 222 30.63 -15.27 -5.34
N ALA A 223 30.35 -13.99 -5.65
CA ALA A 223 30.49 -12.91 -4.68
C ALA A 223 29.60 -13.11 -3.43
N LEU A 224 28.40 -13.67 -3.62
CA LEU A 224 27.48 -13.95 -2.51
C LEU A 224 27.96 -15.14 -1.66
N ILE A 225 28.47 -16.20 -2.28
CA ILE A 225 29.09 -17.35 -1.60
C ILE A 225 30.26 -16.86 -0.73
N ASP A 226 31.18 -16.10 -1.30
CA ASP A 226 32.34 -15.56 -0.60
C ASP A 226 31.93 -14.66 0.58
N ALA A 227 30.91 -13.82 0.38
CA ALA A 227 30.40 -12.94 1.43
C ALA A 227 29.74 -13.71 2.58
N LEU A 228 29.01 -14.79 2.30
CA LEU A 228 28.41 -15.65 3.33
C LEU A 228 29.48 -16.41 4.11
N GLU A 229 30.49 -16.97 3.44
CA GLU A 229 31.62 -17.63 4.10
C GLU A 229 32.40 -16.64 4.98
N ALA A 230 32.59 -15.40 4.53
CA ALA A 230 33.21 -14.34 5.32
C ALA A 230 32.41 -14.01 6.59
N GLN A 231 31.08 -14.12 6.55
CA GLN A 231 30.20 -13.99 7.72
C GLN A 231 30.08 -15.27 8.56
N GLY A 232 30.76 -16.34 8.16
CA GLY A 232 30.77 -17.62 8.85
C GLY A 232 29.51 -18.45 8.67
N LEU A 233 28.84 -18.31 7.53
CA LEU A 233 27.68 -19.11 7.13
C LEU A 233 28.10 -20.17 6.10
N ASN A 234 27.35 -21.26 6.03
CA ASN A 234 27.61 -22.38 5.12
C ASN A 234 26.73 -22.27 3.86
N PRO A 235 27.27 -21.87 2.68
CA PRO A 235 26.46 -21.71 1.49
C PRO A 235 26.08 -23.07 0.86
N LEU A 236 24.85 -23.16 0.35
CA LEU A 236 24.34 -24.28 -0.46
C LEU A 236 23.71 -23.73 -1.76
N PRO A 237 24.51 -23.47 -2.80
CA PRO A 237 24.02 -22.88 -4.04
C PRO A 237 23.41 -23.90 -5.01
N LEU A 238 22.22 -23.58 -5.51
CA LEU A 238 21.38 -24.41 -6.37
C LEU A 238 20.90 -23.61 -7.58
N ALA A 239 21.22 -24.12 -8.77
CA ALA A 239 20.73 -23.63 -10.04
C ALA A 239 19.45 -24.39 -10.41
N ILE A 240 18.33 -23.70 -10.58
CA ILE A 240 17.02 -24.32 -10.84
C ILE A 240 16.33 -23.75 -12.08
N THR A 241 15.58 -24.56 -12.82
CA THR A 241 14.80 -24.07 -13.96
C THR A 241 13.74 -23.07 -13.51
N SER A 242 12.94 -23.44 -12.50
CA SER A 242 11.89 -22.58 -11.95
C SER A 242 11.38 -23.15 -10.64
N LEU A 243 10.94 -22.29 -9.71
CA LEU A 243 10.18 -22.73 -8.53
C LEU A 243 8.74 -23.17 -8.88
N LYS A 244 8.27 -22.99 -10.12
CA LYS A 244 7.01 -23.58 -10.59
C LYS A 244 7.17 -25.00 -11.11
N ASP A 245 8.40 -25.41 -11.43
CA ASP A 245 8.71 -26.76 -11.83
C ASP A 245 8.71 -27.69 -10.60
N ALA A 246 7.91 -28.75 -10.63
CA ALA A 246 7.74 -29.65 -9.49
C ALA A 246 9.06 -30.35 -9.12
N MET A 247 9.80 -30.84 -10.13
CA MET A 247 11.08 -31.51 -9.91
C MET A 247 12.10 -30.57 -9.25
N SER A 248 12.21 -29.33 -9.74
CA SER A 248 13.09 -28.32 -9.14
C SER A 248 12.73 -28.03 -7.69
N ARG A 249 11.43 -27.91 -7.38
CA ARG A 249 10.96 -27.72 -5.99
C ARG A 249 11.28 -28.90 -5.10
N ASP A 250 11.02 -30.12 -5.54
CA ASP A 250 11.25 -31.34 -4.76
C ASP A 250 12.72 -31.49 -4.39
N VAL A 251 13.63 -31.20 -5.33
CA VAL A 251 15.08 -31.21 -5.07
C VAL A 251 15.47 -30.14 -4.05
N VAL A 252 14.97 -28.92 -4.21
CA VAL A 252 15.25 -27.82 -3.26
C VAL A 252 14.74 -28.18 -1.87
N GLN A 253 13.49 -28.60 -1.73
CA GLN A 253 12.88 -28.97 -0.45
C GLN A 253 13.62 -30.13 0.21
N SER A 254 13.97 -31.16 -0.56
CA SER A 254 14.70 -32.33 -0.05
C SER A 254 16.08 -31.95 0.48
N LEU A 255 16.86 -31.17 -0.29
CA LEU A 255 18.19 -30.73 0.13
C LEU A 255 18.12 -29.77 1.32
N CYS A 256 17.16 -28.85 1.33
CA CYS A 256 16.94 -27.95 2.46
C CYS A 256 16.62 -28.71 3.74
N ALA A 257 15.73 -29.71 3.67
CA ALA A 257 15.37 -30.54 4.82
C ALA A 257 16.54 -31.41 5.29
N GLN A 258 17.25 -32.05 4.36
CA GLN A 258 18.39 -32.92 4.67
C GLN A 258 19.54 -32.18 5.35
N HIS A 259 19.75 -30.92 5.02
CA HIS A 259 20.87 -30.12 5.53
C HIS A 259 20.45 -29.05 6.56
N GLY A 260 19.21 -29.07 7.03
CA GLY A 260 18.73 -28.15 8.06
C GLY A 260 18.93 -26.68 7.69
N VAL A 261 18.58 -26.32 6.44
CA VAL A 261 18.77 -24.95 5.93
C VAL A 261 18.06 -23.95 6.87
N ALA A 262 18.83 -22.97 7.33
CA ALA A 262 18.35 -21.96 8.28
C ALA A 262 17.71 -20.76 7.58
N LEU A 263 18.11 -20.49 6.33
CA LEU A 263 17.69 -19.33 5.53
C LEU A 263 17.83 -19.63 4.03
N VAL A 264 16.91 -19.11 3.22
CA VAL A 264 16.98 -19.21 1.75
C VAL A 264 17.18 -17.82 1.13
N LEU A 265 18.20 -17.67 0.29
CA LEU A 265 18.44 -16.52 -0.56
C LEU A 265 17.94 -16.84 -1.97
N ASN A 266 16.74 -16.36 -2.30
CA ASN A 266 16.13 -16.62 -3.58
C ASN A 266 16.34 -15.47 -4.57
N THR A 267 17.08 -15.73 -5.65
CA THR A 267 17.31 -14.77 -6.73
C THR A 267 16.37 -14.97 -7.93
N THR A 268 15.48 -15.96 -7.90
CA THR A 268 14.50 -16.16 -8.99
C THR A 268 13.43 -15.07 -8.97
N ALA A 269 12.88 -14.76 -10.14
CA ALA A 269 11.74 -13.86 -10.29
C ALA A 269 10.41 -14.61 -10.07
N PHE A 270 9.33 -13.85 -9.91
CA PHE A 270 7.94 -14.32 -9.75
C PHE A 270 7.65 -15.10 -8.46
N ALA A 271 6.35 -15.20 -8.16
CA ALA A 271 5.83 -16.11 -7.14
C ALA A 271 5.91 -17.57 -7.61
N ALA A 272 6.18 -18.47 -6.67
CA ALA A 272 6.09 -19.90 -6.82
C ALA A 272 4.63 -20.37 -6.65
N SER A 273 3.89 -19.72 -5.74
CA SER A 273 2.47 -19.98 -5.46
C SER A 273 1.55 -19.12 -6.36
N ALA A 274 0.31 -19.55 -6.56
CA ALA A 274 -0.75 -18.71 -7.07
C ALA A 274 -1.40 -17.89 -5.93
N ILE A 275 -2.01 -16.76 -6.27
CA ILE A 275 -2.66 -15.87 -5.28
C ILE A 275 -3.85 -16.57 -4.57
N ASP A 276 -4.50 -17.51 -5.25
CA ASP A 276 -5.67 -18.24 -4.74
C ASP A 276 -5.31 -19.62 -4.15
N ASP A 277 -4.02 -19.94 -3.99
CA ASP A 277 -3.62 -21.20 -3.37
C ASP A 277 -4.02 -21.21 -1.87
N PRO A 278 -4.62 -22.31 -1.38
CA PRO A 278 -5.19 -22.36 -0.03
C PRO A 278 -4.14 -22.35 1.09
N GLU A 279 -2.91 -22.80 0.80
CA GLU A 279 -1.82 -22.84 1.77
C GLU A 279 -0.56 -22.22 1.14
N PRO A 280 0.18 -21.38 1.87
CA PRO A 280 1.39 -20.78 1.36
C PRO A 280 2.50 -21.82 1.19
N LEU A 281 3.26 -21.71 0.10
CA LEU A 281 4.35 -22.63 -0.18
C LEU A 281 5.52 -22.43 0.80
N ALA A 282 5.69 -23.37 1.73
CA ALA A 282 6.90 -23.48 2.55
C ALA A 282 8.07 -24.06 1.72
N LEU A 283 8.92 -23.19 1.18
CA LEU A 283 10.02 -23.59 0.30
C LEU A 283 11.12 -24.41 1.00
N ALA A 284 11.37 -24.13 2.28
CA ALA A 284 12.41 -24.78 3.07
C ALA A 284 11.94 -24.96 4.52
N GLY A 285 10.77 -25.58 4.70
CA GLY A 285 10.17 -25.76 6.03
C GLY A 285 9.86 -24.43 6.69
N ASP A 286 10.41 -24.20 7.88
CA ASP A 286 10.25 -22.96 8.66
C ASP A 286 11.34 -21.91 8.40
N ALA A 287 12.24 -22.12 7.43
CA ALA A 287 13.30 -21.16 7.13
C ALA A 287 12.75 -19.93 6.40
N PRO A 288 13.12 -18.70 6.83
CA PRO A 288 12.77 -17.49 6.11
C PRO A 288 13.36 -17.50 4.69
N VAL A 289 12.66 -16.83 3.76
CA VAL A 289 13.08 -16.70 2.37
C VAL A 289 13.30 -15.23 2.05
N PHE A 290 14.52 -14.86 1.68
CA PHE A 290 14.84 -13.52 1.20
C PHE A 290 14.68 -13.47 -0.31
N GLN A 291 13.97 -12.45 -0.79
CA GLN A 291 14.00 -12.08 -2.19
C GLN A 291 15.23 -11.23 -2.45
N VAL A 292 16.14 -11.76 -3.26
CA VAL A 292 17.40 -11.14 -3.66
C VAL A 292 17.26 -10.68 -5.11
N ILE A 293 17.50 -9.40 -5.38
CA ILE A 293 17.10 -8.79 -6.66
C ILE A 293 18.32 -8.74 -7.60
N LEU A 294 18.16 -9.29 -8.81
CA LEU A 294 19.10 -9.14 -9.91
C LEU A 294 18.48 -8.18 -10.94
N SER A 295 18.81 -6.90 -10.83
CA SER A 295 18.17 -5.85 -11.63
C SER A 295 18.49 -6.01 -13.11
N GLY A 296 17.47 -5.94 -13.95
CA GLY A 296 17.63 -5.95 -15.40
C GLY A 296 18.20 -4.64 -15.95
N GLY A 297 18.26 -3.59 -15.14
CA GLY A 297 18.82 -2.28 -15.50
C GLY A 297 20.30 -2.11 -15.17
N ASN A 298 20.84 -0.95 -15.54
CA ASN A 298 22.22 -0.55 -15.26
C ASN A 298 22.37 0.03 -13.84
N ARG A 299 23.53 -0.20 -13.22
CA ARG A 299 23.87 0.31 -11.88
C ARG A 299 23.90 1.84 -11.81
N ASP A 300 24.45 2.51 -12.82
CA ASP A 300 24.56 3.97 -12.83
C ASP A 300 23.18 4.62 -12.98
N ASP A 301 22.29 4.01 -13.74
CA ASP A 301 20.90 4.43 -13.85
C ASP A 301 20.17 4.21 -12.53
N TRP A 302 20.37 3.04 -11.89
CA TRP A 302 19.83 2.77 -10.56
C TRP A 302 20.30 3.80 -9.52
N LEU A 303 21.58 4.17 -9.50
CA LEU A 303 22.09 5.16 -8.57
C LEU A 303 21.43 6.52 -8.75
N LYS A 304 21.21 6.94 -9.99
CA LYS A 304 20.57 8.23 -10.34
C LYS A 304 19.06 8.24 -10.17
N ASP A 305 18.40 7.09 -10.27
CA ASP A 305 16.94 6.98 -10.17
C ASP A 305 16.46 6.92 -8.71
N ASN A 306 15.48 7.75 -8.38
CA ASN A 306 14.85 7.77 -7.06
C ASN A 306 13.81 6.65 -6.87
N HIS A 307 13.32 6.00 -7.93
CA HIS A 307 12.41 4.85 -7.78
C HIS A 307 13.17 3.58 -7.39
N GLY A 308 14.33 3.36 -8.01
CA GLY A 308 15.27 2.28 -7.72
C GLY A 308 15.08 1.06 -8.62
N LEU A 309 13.87 0.69 -9.00
CA LEU A 309 13.64 -0.37 -9.99
C LEU A 309 12.65 0.09 -11.05
N ASN A 310 12.83 -0.41 -12.28
CA ASN A 310 11.84 -0.22 -13.33
C ASN A 310 10.55 -1.02 -13.02
N SER A 311 9.42 -0.62 -13.62
CA SER A 311 8.10 -1.23 -13.32
C SER A 311 8.04 -2.74 -13.55
N ARG A 312 8.80 -3.27 -14.53
CA ARG A 312 8.87 -4.71 -14.79
C ARG A 312 9.56 -5.43 -13.63
N ASP A 313 10.71 -4.92 -13.20
CA ASP A 313 11.49 -5.53 -12.12
C ASP A 313 10.77 -5.39 -10.77
N ILE A 314 10.02 -4.30 -10.53
CA ILE A 314 9.13 -4.18 -9.36
C ILE A 314 8.09 -5.30 -9.36
N ALA A 315 7.38 -5.52 -10.47
CA ALA A 315 6.37 -6.58 -10.54
C ALA A 315 7.00 -7.98 -10.32
N MET A 316 8.13 -8.24 -10.98
CA MET A 316 8.77 -9.56 -11.01
C MET A 316 9.56 -9.91 -9.74
N HIS A 317 10.20 -8.92 -9.12
CA HIS A 317 11.12 -9.13 -7.99
C HIS A 317 10.61 -8.55 -6.68
N VAL A 318 9.47 -7.86 -6.66
CA VAL A 318 8.90 -7.28 -5.43
C VAL A 318 7.46 -7.73 -5.23
N ALA A 319 6.51 -7.23 -6.03
CA ALA A 319 5.08 -7.43 -5.79
C ALA A 319 4.65 -8.91 -5.85
N LEU A 320 5.11 -9.67 -6.86
CA LEU A 320 4.77 -11.10 -6.95
C LEU A 320 5.49 -11.93 -5.89
N PRO A 321 6.81 -11.76 -5.63
CA PRO A 321 7.49 -12.40 -4.50
C PRO A 321 6.88 -12.16 -3.11
N GLU A 322 6.21 -11.02 -2.87
CA GLU A 322 5.48 -10.77 -1.62
C GLU A 322 4.39 -11.82 -1.38
N VAL A 323 3.77 -12.37 -2.44
CA VAL A 323 2.73 -13.43 -2.36
C VAL A 323 3.26 -14.71 -1.71
N ASP A 324 4.54 -15.04 -1.93
CA ASP A 324 5.20 -16.18 -1.29
C ASP A 324 5.73 -15.85 0.12
N GLY A 325 5.46 -14.66 0.66
CA GLY A 325 5.94 -14.23 1.98
C GLY A 325 7.43 -13.95 2.02
N ARG A 326 8.07 -13.76 0.86
CA ARG A 326 9.51 -13.47 0.79
C ARG A 326 9.80 -12.09 1.40
N ILE A 327 10.89 -12.01 2.15
CA ILE A 327 11.38 -10.77 2.74
C ILE A 327 12.14 -10.01 1.64
N ILE A 328 11.64 -8.83 1.28
CA ILE A 328 12.25 -8.01 0.22
C ILE A 328 13.55 -7.39 0.75
N THR A 329 14.66 -7.64 0.05
CA THR A 329 15.99 -7.16 0.46
C THR A 329 16.51 -6.06 -0.46
N ARG A 330 17.55 -6.33 -1.26
CA ARG A 330 18.27 -5.35 -2.08
C ARG A 330 18.52 -5.87 -3.49
N ALA A 331 18.74 -4.93 -4.42
CA ALA A 331 19.38 -5.22 -5.69
C ALA A 331 20.88 -5.42 -5.45
N ILE A 332 21.35 -6.66 -5.64
CA ILE A 332 22.76 -7.02 -5.43
C ILE A 332 23.54 -7.12 -6.74
N SER A 333 22.86 -7.01 -7.89
CA SER A 333 23.51 -7.00 -9.19
C SER A 333 22.71 -6.23 -10.22
N PHE A 334 23.42 -5.78 -11.25
CA PHE A 334 22.91 -4.95 -12.33
C PHE A 334 23.49 -5.41 -13.66
N LYS A 335 22.74 -5.24 -14.75
CA LYS A 335 23.28 -5.47 -16.10
C LYS A 335 24.20 -4.33 -16.49
N GLY A 336 25.40 -4.65 -16.95
CA GLY A 336 26.34 -3.65 -17.45
C GLY A 336 27.29 -4.22 -18.49
N LEU A 337 27.94 -3.32 -19.23
CA LEU A 337 29.05 -3.68 -20.11
C LEU A 337 30.16 -4.31 -19.27
N ALA A 338 30.46 -5.59 -19.51
CA ALA A 338 31.60 -6.24 -18.91
C ALA A 338 32.87 -5.90 -19.70
N TYR A 339 32.85 -6.08 -21.02
CA TYR A 339 33.94 -5.74 -21.94
C TYR A 339 33.44 -5.77 -23.40
N ARG A 340 34.19 -5.14 -24.32
CA ARG A 340 34.01 -5.37 -25.77
C ARG A 340 34.96 -6.48 -26.21
N CYS A 341 34.43 -7.58 -26.74
CA CYS A 341 35.26 -8.71 -27.14
C CYS A 341 36.00 -8.39 -28.46
N ALA A 342 37.33 -8.43 -28.47
CA ALA A 342 38.11 -8.15 -29.69
C ALA A 342 37.87 -9.21 -30.79
N HIS A 343 37.67 -10.47 -30.42
CA HIS A 343 37.49 -11.57 -31.37
C HIS A 343 36.12 -11.57 -32.04
N THR A 344 35.07 -11.23 -31.29
CA THR A 344 33.68 -11.27 -31.78
C THR A 344 33.07 -9.90 -32.06
N GLN A 345 33.75 -8.83 -31.63
CA GLN A 345 33.34 -7.43 -31.74
C GLN A 345 31.96 -7.13 -31.15
N VAL A 346 31.50 -7.98 -30.21
CA VAL A 346 30.27 -7.76 -29.44
C VAL A 346 30.59 -7.07 -28.12
N ASP A 347 29.70 -6.18 -27.71
CA ASP A 347 29.69 -5.64 -26.36
C ASP A 347 29.09 -6.70 -25.43
N VAL A 348 29.92 -7.28 -24.56
CA VAL A 348 29.50 -8.36 -23.65
C VAL A 348 28.81 -7.76 -22.44
N VAL A 349 27.51 -7.97 -22.32
CA VAL A 349 26.69 -7.52 -21.19
C VAL A 349 26.48 -8.68 -20.21
N ARG A 350 26.74 -8.43 -18.92
CA ARG A 350 26.59 -9.43 -17.84
C ARG A 350 25.93 -8.81 -16.61
N TYR A 351 25.46 -9.66 -15.71
CA TYR A 351 25.06 -9.24 -14.37
C TYR A 351 26.33 -9.09 -13.54
N GLN A 352 26.57 -7.88 -13.06
CA GLN A 352 27.76 -7.56 -12.26
C GLN A 352 27.34 -7.35 -10.80
N PRO A 353 28.04 -7.96 -9.83
CA PRO A 353 27.70 -7.79 -8.43
C PRO A 353 28.01 -6.38 -7.94
N ASP A 354 27.11 -5.82 -7.14
CA ASP A 354 27.41 -4.71 -6.26
C ASP A 354 27.91 -5.26 -4.92
N LEU A 355 29.23 -5.19 -4.70
CA LEU A 355 29.88 -5.83 -3.55
C LEU A 355 29.42 -5.28 -2.21
N GLU A 356 29.01 -4.02 -2.15
CA GLU A 356 28.54 -3.42 -0.90
C GLU A 356 27.13 -3.95 -0.58
N ARG A 357 26.22 -4.01 -1.57
CA ARG A 357 24.89 -4.61 -1.41
C ARG A 357 24.94 -6.11 -1.09
N VAL A 358 25.91 -6.83 -1.66
CA VAL A 358 26.18 -8.24 -1.33
C VAL A 358 26.59 -8.40 0.14
N ARG A 359 27.46 -7.52 0.67
CA ARG A 359 27.85 -7.54 2.09
C ARG A 359 26.68 -7.24 3.03
N PHE A 360 25.83 -6.27 2.67
CA PHE A 360 24.61 -5.98 3.44
C PHE A 360 23.75 -7.25 3.57
N LEU A 361 23.51 -7.94 2.45
CA LEU A 361 22.70 -9.15 2.42
C LEU A 361 23.34 -10.28 3.25
N ALA A 362 24.65 -10.46 3.17
CA ALA A 362 25.36 -11.47 3.96
C ALA A 362 25.27 -11.20 5.48
N GLU A 363 25.41 -9.94 5.90
CA GLU A 363 25.25 -9.55 7.31
C GLU A 363 23.79 -9.74 7.77
N LEU A 364 22.80 -9.36 6.94
CA LEU A 364 21.39 -9.59 7.27
C LEU A 364 21.10 -11.08 7.44
N SER A 365 21.67 -11.90 6.55
CA SER A 365 21.59 -13.36 6.62
C SER A 365 22.17 -13.90 7.92
N ARG A 366 23.34 -13.38 8.33
CA ARG A 366 23.98 -13.73 9.61
C ARG A 366 23.10 -13.37 10.80
N ARG A 367 22.47 -12.18 10.80
CA ARG A 367 21.60 -11.76 11.91
C ARG A 367 20.35 -12.61 12.04
N TRP A 368 19.71 -12.98 10.94
CA TRP A 368 18.57 -13.91 10.97
C TRP A 368 18.97 -15.31 11.43
N CYS A 369 20.09 -15.84 10.94
CA CYS A 369 20.59 -17.13 11.39
C CYS A 369 21.00 -17.11 12.88
N ARG A 370 21.59 -16.01 13.35
CA ARG A 370 21.90 -15.78 14.77
C ARG A 370 20.62 -15.69 15.61
N LEU A 371 19.60 -14.97 15.16
CA LEU A 371 18.32 -14.85 15.86
C LEU A 371 17.67 -16.24 16.06
N ARG A 372 17.85 -17.15 15.10
CA ARG A 372 17.39 -18.53 15.19
C ARG A 372 18.23 -19.40 16.13
N SER A 373 19.54 -19.17 16.22
CA SER A 373 20.45 -20.01 17.02
C SER A 373 20.64 -19.55 18.47
N LEU A 374 20.33 -18.30 18.79
CA LEU A 374 20.40 -17.79 20.17
C LEU A 374 19.29 -18.37 21.04
N ASP A 375 19.65 -18.69 22.28
CA ASP A 375 18.67 -18.94 23.34
C ASP A 375 17.87 -17.65 23.63
N ASN A 376 16.55 -17.80 23.86
CA ASN A 376 15.67 -16.65 24.11
C ASN A 376 16.14 -15.79 25.30
N ALA A 377 16.76 -16.41 26.31
CA ALA A 377 17.30 -15.72 27.48
C ALA A 377 18.47 -14.77 27.17
N ASP A 378 19.11 -14.90 26.01
CA ASP A 378 20.24 -14.10 25.58
C ASP A 378 19.91 -13.17 24.40
N LYS A 379 18.67 -13.23 23.89
CA LYS A 379 18.18 -12.35 22.83
C LYS A 379 17.84 -10.98 23.38
N LYS A 380 18.33 -9.94 22.69
CA LYS A 380 17.95 -8.56 22.94
C LYS A 380 16.97 -8.05 21.88
N VAL A 381 15.83 -7.52 22.33
CA VAL A 381 14.75 -7.05 21.45
C VAL A 381 14.42 -5.60 21.77
N ALA A 382 14.12 -4.81 20.74
CA ALA A 382 13.55 -3.47 20.92
C ALA A 382 12.10 -3.42 20.42
N LEU A 383 11.21 -2.87 21.23
CA LEU A 383 9.82 -2.53 20.90
C LEU A 383 9.73 -1.01 20.73
N ILE A 384 9.48 -0.53 19.51
CA ILE A 384 9.51 0.89 19.16
C ILE A 384 8.10 1.43 18.96
N LEU A 385 7.80 2.51 19.69
CA LEU A 385 6.52 3.22 19.67
C LEU A 385 6.62 4.50 18.86
N ALA A 386 5.66 4.73 17.96
CA ALA A 386 5.54 5.99 17.25
C ALA A 386 5.07 7.11 18.20
N ASN A 387 5.52 8.35 17.98
CA ASN A 387 5.11 9.51 18.78
C ASN A 387 5.00 10.76 17.91
N TYR A 388 3.82 10.96 17.32
CA TYR A 388 3.50 12.15 16.54
C TYR A 388 2.01 12.52 16.72
N PRO A 389 1.70 13.82 16.95
CA PRO A 389 2.64 14.92 17.22
C PRO A 389 3.44 14.70 18.52
N LEU A 390 4.52 15.48 18.72
CA LEU A 390 5.51 15.29 19.80
C LEU A 390 4.97 15.74 21.16
N SER A 391 4.11 14.92 21.76
CA SER A 391 3.56 15.13 23.11
C SER A 391 3.51 13.82 23.88
N GLU A 392 3.63 13.90 25.20
CA GLU A 392 3.40 12.76 26.11
C GLU A 392 1.97 12.23 26.04
N GLY A 393 1.00 13.01 25.54
CA GLY A 393 -0.38 12.57 25.29
C GLY A 393 -0.58 11.76 24.00
N ARG A 394 0.47 11.62 23.17
CA ARG A 394 0.44 11.00 21.83
C ARG A 394 1.50 9.90 21.62
N ILE A 395 2.00 9.30 22.70
CA ILE A 395 2.96 8.18 22.63
C ILE A 395 2.23 6.90 22.24
N GLY A 396 2.81 6.11 21.33
CA GLY A 396 2.19 4.87 20.84
C GLY A 396 1.06 5.13 19.85
N ASN A 397 1.21 6.13 18.97
CA ASN A 397 0.23 6.35 17.91
C ASN A 397 0.13 5.10 17.01
N GLY A 398 -1.10 4.66 16.77
CA GLY A 398 -1.44 3.36 16.20
C GLY A 398 -2.91 3.35 15.81
N VAL A 399 -3.20 3.44 14.51
CA VAL A 399 -4.58 3.51 14.02
C VAL A 399 -5.34 2.24 14.40
N GLY A 400 -6.42 2.38 15.18
CA GLY A 400 -7.26 1.25 15.59
C GLY A 400 -6.59 0.26 16.55
N LEU A 401 -5.40 0.55 17.07
CA LEU A 401 -4.64 -0.34 17.95
C LEU A 401 -4.46 0.28 19.34
N ASP A 402 -4.76 -0.49 20.38
CA ASP A 402 -4.33 -0.21 21.75
C ASP A 402 -2.85 -0.57 21.89
N THR A 403 -1.99 0.32 21.39
CA THR A 403 -0.54 0.11 21.36
C THR A 403 0.06 -0.17 22.75
N PRO A 404 -0.31 0.56 23.82
CA PRO A 404 0.22 0.29 25.15
C PRO A 404 -0.16 -1.09 25.69
N ALA A 405 -1.44 -1.47 25.62
CA ALA A 405 -1.88 -2.80 26.04
C ALA A 405 -1.23 -3.91 25.19
N SER A 406 -1.07 -3.66 23.89
CA SER A 406 -0.38 -4.56 22.96
C SER A 406 1.09 -4.79 23.36
N VAL A 407 1.82 -3.73 23.75
CA VAL A 407 3.20 -3.87 24.24
C VAL A 407 3.26 -4.67 25.54
N VAL A 408 2.35 -4.46 26.47
CA VAL A 408 2.28 -5.26 27.71
C VAL A 408 2.01 -6.74 27.39
N GLY A 409 1.13 -7.01 26.43
CA GLY A 409 0.86 -8.36 25.92
C GLY A 409 2.12 -9.01 25.29
N ILE A 410 2.85 -8.26 24.46
CA ILE A 410 4.11 -8.72 23.85
C ILE A 410 5.17 -8.98 24.93
N LEU A 411 5.34 -8.09 25.91
CA LEU A 411 6.29 -8.28 27.01
C LEU A 411 5.97 -9.52 27.86
N SER A 412 4.68 -9.76 28.10
CA SER A 412 4.22 -10.97 28.80
C SER A 412 4.54 -12.23 28.00
N MET A 413 4.27 -12.23 26.69
CA MET A 413 4.66 -13.33 25.81
C MET A 413 6.17 -13.56 25.84
N LEU A 414 7.00 -12.51 25.75
CA LEU A 414 8.46 -12.63 25.80
C LEU A 414 8.93 -13.27 27.11
N ARG A 415 8.35 -12.87 28.25
CA ARG A 415 8.63 -13.50 29.55
C ARG A 415 8.34 -15.00 29.52
N ASP A 416 7.15 -15.36 29.04
CA ASP A 416 6.64 -16.73 29.08
C ASP A 416 7.45 -17.63 28.11
N GLU A 417 8.00 -17.06 27.04
CA GLU A 417 8.95 -17.71 26.12
C GLU A 417 10.40 -17.73 26.62
N GLY A 418 10.66 -17.26 27.84
CA GLY A 418 11.97 -17.34 28.51
C GLY A 418 12.95 -16.22 28.16
N TYR A 419 12.50 -15.12 27.55
CA TYR A 419 13.33 -13.93 27.41
C TYR A 419 13.59 -13.29 28.78
N ARG A 420 14.78 -12.73 28.97
CA ARG A 420 15.10 -12.00 30.20
C ARG A 420 14.43 -10.63 30.21
N VAL A 421 13.19 -10.59 30.68
CA VAL A 421 12.47 -9.35 30.98
C VAL A 421 12.54 -9.03 32.48
N GLY A 422 12.46 -7.75 32.82
CA GLY A 422 12.32 -7.30 34.20
C GLY A 422 10.88 -7.40 34.71
N GLU A 423 10.58 -6.66 35.77
CA GLU A 423 9.21 -6.47 36.22
C GLU A 423 8.37 -5.80 35.12
N LEU A 424 7.20 -6.38 34.86
CA LEU A 424 6.30 -5.92 33.82
C LEU A 424 5.28 -4.94 34.40
N PRO A 425 4.90 -3.88 33.67
CA PRO A 425 3.76 -3.05 34.05
C PRO A 425 2.47 -3.88 34.04
N ASP A 426 1.55 -3.56 34.96
CA ASP A 426 0.27 -4.27 35.08
C ASP A 426 -0.65 -4.07 33.86
N ASP A 427 -0.62 -2.85 33.29
CA ASP A 427 -1.45 -2.46 32.16
C ASP A 427 -0.78 -1.38 31.29
N GLY A 428 -1.48 -0.93 30.25
CA GLY A 428 -1.01 0.09 29.33
C GLY A 428 -0.73 1.44 30.00
N ASP A 429 -1.51 1.83 31.01
CA ASP A 429 -1.29 3.10 31.71
C ASP A 429 -0.03 3.05 32.57
N ALA A 430 0.19 1.94 33.27
CA ALA A 430 1.41 1.70 34.04
C ALA A 430 2.65 1.72 33.13
N LEU A 431 2.54 1.18 31.90
CA LEU A 431 3.60 1.27 30.90
C LEU A 431 3.89 2.73 30.51
N LEU A 432 2.86 3.55 30.25
CA LEU A 432 3.04 4.95 29.88
C LEU A 432 3.63 5.76 31.02
N ASN A 433 3.16 5.56 32.25
CA ASN A 433 3.74 6.19 33.44
C ASN A 433 5.22 5.85 33.57
N ARG A 434 5.59 4.58 33.33
CA ARG A 434 6.99 4.14 33.36
C ARG A 434 7.84 4.79 32.27
N LEU A 435 7.29 5.03 31.08
CA LEU A 435 8.00 5.71 29.99
C LEU A 435 8.21 7.20 30.28
N THR A 436 7.21 7.87 30.87
CA THR A 436 7.25 9.33 31.16
C THR A 436 8.02 9.68 32.45
N GLU A 437 8.44 8.69 33.24
CA GLU A 437 9.47 8.89 34.27
C GLU A 437 10.83 9.29 33.68
N GLY A 438 11.11 8.85 32.45
CA GLY A 438 12.34 9.14 31.71
C GLY A 438 12.18 10.28 30.70
N VAL A 439 13.26 10.59 29.99
CA VAL A 439 13.23 11.53 28.87
C VAL A 439 12.28 11.04 27.76
N THR A 440 11.39 11.92 27.32
CA THR A 440 10.50 11.72 26.17
C THR A 440 10.89 12.66 25.02
N ASN A 441 10.19 12.57 23.88
CA ASN A 441 10.43 13.49 22.77
C ASN A 441 9.78 14.86 22.96
N ASP A 442 8.95 15.03 23.99
CA ASP A 442 8.24 16.28 24.26
C ASP A 442 9.23 17.37 24.67
N PRO A 443 9.44 18.43 23.86
CA PRO A 443 10.47 19.42 24.11
C PRO A 443 10.26 20.23 25.40
N VAL A 444 9.03 20.29 25.94
CA VAL A 444 8.70 21.05 27.15
C VAL A 444 9.30 20.39 28.39
N VAL A 445 9.17 19.07 28.47
CA VAL A 445 9.61 18.28 29.65
C VAL A 445 10.90 17.52 29.43
N ARG A 446 11.33 17.35 28.17
CA ARG A 446 12.54 16.58 27.79
C ARG A 446 13.69 16.89 28.72
N ASP A 447 14.04 18.17 28.86
CA ASP A 447 15.23 18.63 29.59
C ASP A 447 15.09 18.61 31.12
N LEU A 448 13.87 18.42 31.63
CA LEU A 448 13.56 18.27 33.05
C LEU A 448 13.64 16.80 33.50
N ARG A 449 13.45 15.85 32.60
CA ARG A 449 13.39 14.42 32.91
C ARG A 449 14.77 13.75 32.93
N PRO A 450 14.99 12.75 33.82
CA PRO A 450 16.21 11.95 33.81
C PRO A 450 16.30 11.08 32.56
N ALA A 451 17.51 10.90 32.03
CA ALA A 451 17.75 9.93 30.96
C ALA A 451 18.19 8.59 31.56
N LEU A 452 17.43 7.53 31.28
CA LEU A 452 17.71 6.19 31.77
C LEU A 452 18.80 5.47 30.93
N GLN A 453 19.04 5.96 29.71
CA GLN A 453 20.02 5.45 28.76
C GLN A 453 20.59 6.61 27.94
N SER A 454 21.81 6.45 27.42
CA SER A 454 22.46 7.45 26.59
C SER A 454 23.61 6.86 25.77
N LEU A 455 23.93 7.49 24.64
CA LEU A 455 25.09 7.19 23.80
C LEU A 455 26.15 8.28 23.97
N ALA A 456 27.42 7.91 24.16
CA ALA A 456 28.49 8.91 24.24
C ALA A 456 28.67 9.59 22.87
N LEU A 457 29.02 10.88 22.87
CA LEU A 457 29.31 11.60 21.63
C LEU A 457 30.46 10.96 20.84
N ASP A 458 31.48 10.44 21.51
CA ASP A 458 32.62 9.79 20.84
C ASP A 458 32.21 8.47 20.16
N ASP A 459 31.35 7.67 20.81
CA ASP A 459 30.78 6.46 20.22
C ASP A 459 29.90 6.81 19.01
N TYR A 460 29.07 7.85 19.12
CA TYR A 460 28.29 8.37 18.00
C TYR A 460 29.19 8.80 16.84
N ARG A 461 30.27 9.54 17.11
CA ARG A 461 31.23 10.02 16.09
C ARG A 461 31.88 8.87 15.35
N ALA A 462 32.29 7.81 16.06
CA ALA A 462 32.88 6.62 15.43
C ALA A 462 31.96 5.99 14.37
N HIS A 463 30.65 5.93 14.64
CA HIS A 463 29.67 5.44 13.66
C HIS A 463 29.33 6.47 12.59
N PHE A 464 29.20 7.74 12.96
CA PHE A 464 28.93 8.83 12.04
C PHE A 464 30.03 8.97 10.98
N ASP A 465 31.29 8.87 11.37
CA ASP A 465 32.45 9.02 10.48
C ASP A 465 32.57 7.87 9.46
N ALA A 466 31.93 6.72 9.74
CA ALA A 466 31.85 5.58 8.82
C ALA A 466 30.77 5.73 7.73
N LEU A 467 29.84 6.68 7.86
CA LEU A 467 28.80 6.95 6.85
C LEU A 467 29.40 7.55 5.58
N PRO A 468 28.76 7.45 4.40
CA PRO A 468 29.23 8.12 3.19
C PRO A 468 29.41 9.63 3.39
N ALA A 469 30.44 10.22 2.76
CA ALA A 469 30.74 11.65 2.93
C ALA A 469 29.55 12.56 2.58
N SER A 470 28.85 12.28 1.48
CA SER A 470 27.67 13.03 1.05
C SER A 470 26.54 13.05 2.11
N VAL A 471 26.37 11.95 2.84
CA VAL A 471 25.37 11.82 3.91
C VAL A 471 25.78 12.67 5.12
N ARG A 472 27.05 12.58 5.52
CA ARG A 472 27.58 13.38 6.64
C ARG A 472 27.49 14.87 6.34
N ASP A 473 27.83 15.26 5.11
CA ASP A 473 27.80 16.66 4.68
C ASP A 473 26.36 17.18 4.64
N ALA A 474 25.41 16.40 4.10
CA ALA A 474 23.99 16.77 4.11
C ALA A 474 23.45 16.93 5.53
N LEU A 475 23.83 16.04 6.45
CA LEU A 475 23.43 16.09 7.85
C LEU A 475 23.98 17.33 8.56
N ASN A 476 25.29 17.57 8.41
CA ASN A 476 25.96 18.71 9.03
C ASN A 476 25.47 20.04 8.45
N ALA A 477 25.13 20.08 7.16
CA ALA A 477 24.58 21.26 6.49
C ALA A 477 23.20 21.64 7.05
N ARG A 478 22.33 20.66 7.34
CA ARG A 478 20.99 20.92 7.87
C ARG A 478 20.99 21.15 9.38
N TRP A 479 21.74 20.35 10.15
CA TRP A 479 21.59 20.26 11.60
C TRP A 479 22.80 20.72 12.43
N GLY A 480 23.85 21.23 11.78
CA GLY A 480 25.12 21.58 12.41
C GLY A 480 25.95 20.35 12.75
N LYS A 481 27.04 20.51 13.49
CA LYS A 481 27.91 19.38 13.88
C LYS A 481 27.28 18.56 15.02
N PRO A 482 27.67 17.28 15.20
CA PRO A 482 27.12 16.43 16.25
C PRO A 482 27.25 16.98 17.67
N ASP A 483 28.36 17.65 17.99
CA ASP A 483 28.62 18.26 19.30
C ASP A 483 27.81 19.52 19.59
N GLN A 484 27.08 20.02 18.58
CA GLN A 484 26.17 21.16 18.67
C GLN A 484 24.70 20.71 18.73
N ASP A 485 24.42 19.40 18.75
CA ASP A 485 23.05 18.91 18.86
C ASP A 485 22.44 19.33 20.21
N PRO A 486 21.27 20.01 20.22
CA PRO A 486 20.66 20.54 21.44
C PRO A 486 20.14 19.45 22.39
N THR A 487 19.99 18.22 21.93
CA THR A 487 19.60 17.08 22.76
C THR A 487 20.77 16.47 23.54
N LEU A 488 22.01 16.93 23.28
CA LEU A 488 23.17 16.50 24.05
C LEU A 488 23.12 17.03 25.48
N ARG A 489 23.31 16.13 26.43
CA ARG A 489 23.56 16.49 27.84
C ARG A 489 24.90 15.95 28.27
N ARG A 490 25.80 16.84 28.70
CA ARG A 490 27.14 16.48 29.22
C ARG A 490 27.90 15.55 28.25
N GLY A 491 27.86 15.85 26.95
CA GLY A 491 28.56 15.08 25.91
C GLY A 491 27.93 13.72 25.56
N ARG A 492 26.63 13.54 25.84
CA ARG A 492 25.91 12.29 25.56
C ARG A 492 24.56 12.55 24.92
N PHE A 493 24.16 11.74 23.95
CA PHE A 493 22.81 11.74 23.35
C PHE A 493 21.87 10.98 24.26
N MET A 494 20.74 11.59 24.63
CA MET A 494 19.74 10.97 25.48
C MET A 494 18.84 10.06 24.64
N ILE A 495 18.59 8.83 25.09
CA ILE A 495 17.75 7.86 24.38
C ILE A 495 16.41 7.76 25.12
N ALA A 496 15.31 8.04 24.44
CA ALA A 496 13.97 8.03 25.03
C ALA A 496 13.40 6.60 25.11
N GLY A 497 13.09 6.14 26.32
CA GLY A 497 12.48 4.84 26.55
C GLY A 497 12.90 4.17 27.86
N TRP A 498 12.51 2.92 28.02
CA TRP A 498 12.71 2.13 29.22
C TRP A 498 13.33 0.76 28.89
N ARG A 499 14.25 0.30 29.75
CA ARG A 499 14.88 -1.02 29.64
C ARG A 499 14.24 -1.98 30.65
N CYS A 500 13.62 -3.03 30.13
CA CYS A 500 13.04 -4.14 30.88
C CYS A 500 13.95 -5.37 30.69
N GLY A 501 15.05 -5.45 31.42
CA GLY A 501 16.05 -6.51 31.25
C GLY A 501 16.77 -6.42 29.89
N GLN A 502 16.61 -7.45 29.05
CA GLN A 502 17.12 -7.52 27.68
C GLN A 502 16.13 -7.00 26.63
N VAL A 503 14.97 -6.50 27.04
CA VAL A 503 14.02 -5.83 26.15
C VAL A 503 14.07 -4.32 26.37
N PHE A 504 14.04 -3.54 25.29
CA PHE A 504 13.94 -2.08 25.34
C PHE A 504 12.61 -1.62 24.74
N VAL A 505 11.84 -0.85 25.49
CA VAL A 505 10.64 -0.16 24.98
C VAL A 505 11.03 1.29 24.69
N GLY A 506 11.15 1.64 23.41
CA GLY A 506 11.66 2.91 22.95
C GLY A 506 10.59 3.82 22.37
N ILE A 507 10.73 5.13 22.57
CA ILE A 507 9.90 6.13 21.90
C ILE A 507 10.67 6.60 20.66
N GLN A 508 10.11 6.38 19.47
CA GLN A 508 10.79 6.71 18.21
C GLN A 508 11.06 8.23 18.15
N PRO A 509 12.30 8.67 17.89
CA PRO A 509 12.61 10.10 17.79
C PRO A 509 11.88 10.79 16.63
N SER A 510 11.72 12.12 16.75
CA SER A 510 11.19 12.97 15.67
C SER A 510 12.13 13.03 14.46
N ARG A 511 11.55 13.16 13.26
CA ARG A 511 12.28 13.45 12.02
C ARG A 511 12.77 14.89 11.91
N SER A 512 12.29 15.81 12.74
CA SER A 512 12.72 17.21 12.78
C SER A 512 12.96 17.69 14.21
N ARG A 513 13.87 18.66 14.35
CA ARG A 513 14.09 19.42 15.60
C ARG A 513 13.27 20.71 15.66
N GLU A 514 12.75 21.17 14.53
CA GLU A 514 12.05 22.45 14.46
C GLU A 514 10.72 22.32 15.22
N GLN A 515 10.51 23.19 16.21
CA GLN A 515 9.25 23.24 16.94
C GLN A 515 8.14 23.49 15.93
N GLY A 516 7.09 22.67 16.01
CA GLY A 516 5.97 22.79 15.09
C GLY A 516 6.27 22.39 13.65
N ASP A 517 7.31 21.59 13.35
CA ASP A 517 7.60 21.09 11.98
C ASP A 517 7.10 19.65 11.78
N TYR A 518 5.78 19.47 11.69
CA TYR A 518 5.19 18.19 11.29
C TYR A 518 5.41 17.89 9.79
N ALA A 519 5.55 18.89 8.93
CA ALA A 519 5.69 18.64 7.50
C ALA A 519 7.00 17.92 7.15
N SER A 520 8.00 17.98 8.03
CA SER A 520 9.16 17.08 8.09
C SER A 520 8.90 15.59 7.98
N TYR A 521 7.76 15.10 8.50
CA TYR A 521 7.39 13.68 8.45
C TYR A 521 7.10 13.23 7.02
N HIS A 522 6.79 14.19 6.16
CA HIS A 522 6.44 13.99 4.77
C HIS A 522 7.44 14.64 3.80
N ASP A 523 8.40 15.43 4.28
CA ASP A 523 9.55 15.87 3.50
C ASP A 523 10.53 14.72 3.31
N ALA A 524 10.69 14.29 2.06
CA ALA A 524 11.61 13.21 1.70
C ALA A 524 12.99 13.67 1.28
N GLU A 525 13.30 14.96 1.34
CA GLU A 525 14.68 15.46 1.32
C GLU A 525 15.17 15.75 2.74
N LEU A 526 14.27 15.89 3.72
CA LEU A 526 14.65 16.16 5.10
C LEU A 526 15.42 14.99 5.71
N VAL A 527 16.73 15.22 5.84
CA VAL A 527 17.64 14.33 6.54
C VAL A 527 17.31 14.30 8.05
N PRO A 528 17.31 13.13 8.70
CA PRO A 528 16.94 13.00 10.12
C PRO A 528 18.03 13.59 11.04
N PRO A 529 17.69 14.20 12.20
CA PRO A 529 18.66 14.80 13.12
C PRO A 529 19.68 13.83 13.71
N HIS A 530 20.80 14.33 14.25
CA HIS A 530 21.80 13.47 14.92
C HIS A 530 21.21 12.62 16.05
N ALA A 531 20.30 13.18 16.87
CA ALA A 531 19.59 12.43 17.91
C ALA A 531 18.82 11.20 17.38
N TYR A 532 18.27 11.29 16.17
CA TYR A 532 17.59 10.16 15.50
C TYR A 532 18.58 9.05 15.18
N LEU A 533 19.73 9.40 14.59
CA LEU A 533 20.80 8.42 14.32
C LEU A 533 21.34 7.82 15.62
N ALA A 534 21.56 8.65 16.65
CA ALA A 534 22.08 8.22 17.94
C ALA A 534 21.18 7.17 18.59
N PHE A 535 19.85 7.31 18.49
CA PHE A 535 18.89 6.31 18.96
C PHE A 535 19.10 4.94 18.32
N TYR A 536 19.13 4.87 16.99
CA TYR A 536 19.29 3.59 16.29
C TYR A 536 20.72 3.05 16.34
N PHE A 537 21.74 3.91 16.37
CA PHE A 537 23.13 3.48 16.60
C PHE A 537 23.30 2.90 17.99
N TRP A 538 22.68 3.51 19.00
CA TRP A 538 22.65 2.94 20.35
C TRP A 538 21.99 1.56 20.35
N LEU A 539 20.84 1.40 19.68
CA LEU A 539 20.18 0.09 19.56
C LEU A 539 21.10 -0.95 18.92
N ARG A 540 21.71 -0.63 17.77
CA ARG A 540 22.49 -1.57 16.97
C ARG A 540 23.85 -1.92 17.55
N HIS A 541 24.54 -0.94 18.14
CA HIS A 541 25.96 -1.07 18.46
C HIS A 541 26.25 -1.06 19.96
N GLN A 542 25.45 -0.38 20.77
CA GLN A 542 25.68 -0.27 22.21
C GLN A 542 24.78 -1.23 23.01
N PHE A 543 23.47 -1.17 22.80
CA PHE A 543 22.55 -2.14 23.38
C PHE A 543 22.73 -3.50 22.69
N GLY A 544 22.91 -3.48 21.37
CA GLY A 544 23.24 -4.63 20.55
C GLY A 544 22.05 -5.56 20.35
N ILE A 545 20.94 -5.01 19.85
CA ILE A 545 19.72 -5.79 19.60
C ILE A 545 19.92 -6.86 18.52
N ASP A 546 19.24 -8.00 18.69
CA ASP A 546 19.18 -9.07 17.71
C ASP A 546 17.96 -8.91 16.78
N ALA A 547 16.88 -8.28 17.27
CA ALA A 547 15.68 -7.95 16.47
C ALA A 547 15.04 -6.63 16.92
N ILE A 548 14.34 -5.97 15.99
CA ILE A 548 13.52 -4.79 16.26
C ILE A 548 12.06 -5.08 15.89
N VAL A 549 11.14 -4.57 16.72
CA VAL A 549 9.70 -4.63 16.50
C VAL A 549 9.16 -3.20 16.56
N HIS A 550 8.66 -2.66 15.46
CA HIS A 550 7.86 -1.43 15.48
C HIS A 550 6.41 -1.83 15.77
N VAL A 551 5.79 -1.24 16.79
CA VAL A 551 4.46 -1.70 17.26
C VAL A 551 3.39 -0.70 16.82
N GLY A 552 2.60 -1.09 15.83
CA GLY A 552 1.46 -0.32 15.31
C GLY A 552 1.82 0.56 14.10
N LYS A 553 0.82 0.76 13.23
CA LYS A 553 0.90 1.66 12.09
C LYS A 553 0.94 3.13 12.55
N HIS A 554 1.89 3.97 12.11
CA HIS A 554 3.14 3.64 11.45
C HIS A 554 4.27 4.44 12.11
N GLY A 555 5.46 3.87 12.18
CA GLY A 555 6.68 4.58 12.48
C GLY A 555 7.06 5.55 11.37
N ASN A 556 8.15 6.27 11.59
CA ASN A 556 8.64 7.31 10.67
C ASN A 556 9.94 6.92 9.92
N LEU A 557 10.43 5.68 10.07
CA LEU A 557 11.74 5.25 9.55
C LEU A 557 11.71 4.91 8.07
N GLU A 558 10.70 4.16 7.65
CA GLU A 558 10.44 3.72 6.28
C GLU A 558 10.16 4.88 5.32
N TRP A 559 9.85 6.06 5.87
CA TRP A 559 9.55 7.28 5.15
C TRP A 559 10.74 8.25 5.02
N LEU A 560 11.90 7.92 5.62
CA LEU A 560 13.10 8.76 5.54
C LEU A 560 13.64 8.85 4.10
N PRO A 561 14.39 9.92 3.76
CA PRO A 561 14.88 10.16 2.39
C PRO A 561 15.62 8.97 1.78
N GLY A 562 15.41 8.73 0.49
CA GLY A 562 16.01 7.61 -0.24
C GLY A 562 15.10 7.05 -1.32
N LYS A 563 15.57 5.98 -1.98
CA LYS A 563 14.87 5.33 -3.08
C LYS A 563 13.54 4.70 -2.63
N SER A 564 12.56 4.58 -3.51
CA SER A 564 11.26 3.96 -3.18
C SER A 564 11.36 2.46 -2.90
N VAL A 565 12.26 1.75 -3.59
CA VAL A 565 12.56 0.32 -3.36
C VAL A 565 14.02 0.01 -3.75
N ALA A 566 14.54 -1.15 -3.33
CA ALA A 566 15.91 -1.59 -3.62
C ALA A 566 16.95 -0.52 -3.24
N LEU A 567 16.96 -0.17 -1.96
CA LEU A 567 17.75 0.93 -1.39
C LEU A 567 19.27 0.78 -1.64
N SER A 568 19.93 1.92 -1.84
CA SER A 568 21.40 2.01 -1.85
C SER A 568 21.95 2.30 -0.45
N ASP A 569 23.28 2.27 -0.33
CA ASP A 569 24.06 2.65 0.85
C ASP A 569 23.97 4.15 1.19
N ALA A 570 23.33 4.95 0.35
CA ALA A 570 23.05 6.37 0.59
C ALA A 570 21.61 6.63 1.07
N CYS A 571 20.77 5.60 1.16
CA CYS A 571 19.38 5.75 1.61
C CYS A 571 19.31 5.75 3.14
N TRP A 572 18.61 6.72 3.72
CA TRP A 572 18.56 6.89 5.19
C TRP A 572 17.95 5.71 5.95
N PRO A 573 16.86 5.07 5.49
CA PRO A 573 16.35 3.86 6.14
C PRO A 573 17.42 2.75 6.20
N ASP A 574 18.21 2.59 5.13
CA ASP A 574 19.28 1.59 5.03
C ASP A 574 20.43 1.87 6.01
N LEU A 575 20.88 3.13 6.06
CA LEU A 575 21.98 3.57 6.91
C LEU A 575 21.65 3.47 8.40
N ILE A 576 20.43 3.83 8.78
CA ILE A 576 20.00 3.92 10.18
C ILE A 576 19.63 2.55 10.74
N LEU A 577 18.74 1.82 10.06
CA LEU A 577 18.31 0.50 10.52
C LEU A 577 19.41 -0.55 10.26
N GLY A 578 20.10 -0.45 9.13
CA GLY A 578 21.07 -1.43 8.71
C GLY A 578 20.47 -2.81 8.43
N PRO A 579 21.31 -3.85 8.34
CA PRO A 579 20.91 -5.23 8.06
C PRO A 579 20.31 -5.93 9.29
N MET A 580 19.21 -5.40 9.83
CA MET A 580 18.52 -5.90 11.02
C MET A 580 17.28 -6.75 10.69
N PRO A 581 17.02 -7.86 11.41
CA PRO A 581 15.71 -8.48 11.49
C PRO A 581 14.68 -7.49 12.04
N HIS A 582 13.64 -7.21 11.25
CA HIS A 582 12.62 -6.21 11.53
C HIS A 582 11.23 -6.85 11.41
N LEU A 583 10.51 -6.92 12.51
CA LEU A 583 9.12 -7.39 12.57
C LEU A 583 8.20 -6.21 12.84
N TYR A 584 6.96 -6.27 12.34
CA TYR A 584 6.10 -5.10 12.38
C TYR A 584 4.62 -5.49 12.49
N PRO A 585 4.04 -5.50 13.71
CA PRO A 585 2.61 -5.46 13.91
C PRO A 585 1.94 -4.32 13.13
N PHE A 586 1.08 -4.66 12.16
CA PHE A 586 0.49 -3.70 11.22
C PHE A 586 -0.98 -4.03 10.93
N ILE A 587 -1.85 -3.04 10.74
CA ILE A 587 -3.28 -3.30 10.51
C ILE A 587 -3.54 -3.94 9.13
N VAL A 588 -4.37 -4.99 9.08
CA VAL A 588 -4.61 -5.80 7.86
C VAL A 588 -5.22 -5.02 6.68
N ASN A 589 -5.95 -3.93 6.97
CA ASN A 589 -6.63 -3.12 5.98
C ASN A 589 -5.80 -1.93 5.46
N ASP A 590 -4.52 -1.82 5.83
CA ASP A 590 -3.63 -0.79 5.30
C ASP A 590 -2.42 -1.33 4.53
N PRO A 591 -2.66 -1.92 3.35
CA PRO A 591 -1.60 -2.54 2.56
C PRO A 591 -0.59 -1.55 2.00
N GLY A 592 -0.99 -0.30 1.77
CA GLY A 592 -0.14 0.69 1.13
C GLY A 592 1.11 0.96 1.97
N GLU A 593 0.90 1.33 3.23
CA GLU A 593 1.99 1.71 4.13
C GLU A 593 2.77 0.49 4.62
N GLY A 594 2.09 -0.64 4.88
CA GLY A 594 2.80 -1.89 5.20
C GLY A 594 3.72 -2.35 4.06
N SER A 595 3.32 -2.16 2.80
CA SER A 595 4.20 -2.43 1.64
C SER A 595 5.42 -1.50 1.62
N GLN A 596 5.28 -0.24 2.06
CA GLN A 596 6.42 0.68 2.18
C GLN A 596 7.44 0.17 3.21
N ALA A 597 6.97 -0.28 4.37
CA ALA A 597 7.82 -0.86 5.41
C ALA A 597 8.55 -2.13 4.90
N LYS A 598 7.85 -3.03 4.18
CA LYS A 598 8.44 -4.23 3.56
C LYS A 598 9.56 -3.86 2.59
N ARG A 599 9.33 -2.85 1.74
CA ARG A 599 10.21 -2.50 0.60
C ARG A 599 11.38 -1.58 0.96
N ARG A 600 11.25 -0.78 2.02
CA ARG A 600 12.26 0.21 2.46
C ARG A 600 12.94 -0.12 3.79
N ALA A 601 12.38 -1.02 4.59
CA ALA A 601 12.93 -1.37 5.90
C ALA A 601 13.04 -2.88 6.13
N GLN A 602 12.96 -3.70 5.06
CA GLN A 602 12.97 -5.17 5.09
C GLN A 602 12.04 -5.77 6.16
N ALA A 603 10.90 -5.11 6.39
CA ALA A 603 9.97 -5.50 7.44
C ALA A 603 9.28 -6.83 7.10
N VAL A 604 9.14 -7.68 8.11
CA VAL A 604 8.18 -8.78 8.11
C VAL A 604 6.95 -8.27 8.83
N ILE A 605 5.87 -8.06 8.07
CA ILE A 605 4.61 -7.63 8.65
C ILE A 605 4.03 -8.81 9.44
N ILE A 606 3.53 -8.53 10.64
CA ILE A 606 2.63 -9.42 11.36
C ILE A 606 1.29 -8.72 11.40
N ASP A 607 0.42 -9.01 10.45
CA ASP A 607 -0.82 -8.27 10.35
C ASP A 607 -1.71 -8.51 11.57
N HIS A 608 -2.49 -7.50 11.94
CA HIS A 608 -3.43 -7.58 13.06
C HIS A 608 -4.83 -7.14 12.63
N LEU A 609 -5.81 -7.60 13.40
CA LEU A 609 -7.21 -7.33 13.15
C LEU A 609 -7.53 -5.83 13.30
N MET A 610 -8.54 -5.38 12.57
CA MET A 610 -9.17 -4.08 12.79
C MET A 610 -9.91 -4.05 14.15
N PRO A 611 -10.24 -2.86 14.69
CA PRO A 611 -11.14 -2.76 15.82
C PRO A 611 -12.45 -3.55 15.62
N PRO A 612 -13.03 -4.13 16.67
CA PRO A 612 -14.34 -4.76 16.59
C PRO A 612 -15.39 -3.78 16.05
N LEU A 613 -16.28 -4.26 15.18
CA LEU A 613 -17.34 -3.45 14.56
C LEU A 613 -18.70 -3.74 15.20
N THR A 614 -19.53 -2.69 15.32
CA THR A 614 -20.91 -2.76 15.80
C THR A 614 -21.84 -1.85 14.99
N ARG A 615 -23.15 -2.02 15.12
CA ARG A 615 -24.15 -0.99 14.77
C ARG A 615 -24.11 0.15 15.79
N ALA A 616 -24.28 1.37 15.31
CA ALA A 616 -24.29 2.60 16.09
C ALA A 616 -25.50 2.70 17.02
N GLU A 617 -26.68 2.25 16.56
CA GLU A 617 -27.95 2.33 17.28
C GLU A 617 -28.40 3.78 17.60
N SER A 618 -29.65 3.93 18.07
CA SER A 618 -30.22 5.21 18.47
C SER A 618 -29.98 5.47 19.95
N TYR A 619 -29.80 6.73 20.35
CA TYR A 619 -29.59 7.11 21.75
C TYR A 619 -30.10 8.52 22.06
N GLY A 620 -30.32 8.80 23.34
CA GLY A 620 -30.61 10.13 23.86
C GLY A 620 -31.78 10.83 23.13
N PRO A 621 -31.64 12.13 22.79
CA PRO A 621 -32.70 12.87 22.09
C PRO A 621 -33.10 12.28 20.73
N LEU A 622 -32.21 11.58 20.02
CA LEU A 622 -32.53 10.97 18.73
C LEU A 622 -33.44 9.75 18.90
N GLN A 623 -33.26 8.97 19.96
CA GLN A 623 -34.15 7.86 20.31
C GLN A 623 -35.52 8.37 20.77
N ASP A 624 -35.56 9.46 21.54
CA ASP A 624 -36.83 10.10 21.90
C ASP A 624 -37.56 10.65 20.67
N LEU A 625 -36.83 11.23 19.71
CA LEU A 625 -37.38 11.72 18.46
C LEU A 625 -37.95 10.58 17.60
N GLU A 626 -37.22 9.46 17.48
CA GLU A 626 -37.69 8.24 16.80
C GLU A 626 -39.02 7.76 17.40
N ARG A 627 -39.09 7.64 18.73
CA ARG A 627 -40.32 7.26 19.44
C ARG A 627 -41.48 8.25 19.20
N GLN A 628 -41.19 9.55 19.15
CA GLN A 628 -42.21 10.56 18.87
C GLN A 628 -42.73 10.46 17.44
N VAL A 629 -41.84 10.23 16.47
CA VAL A 629 -42.19 10.03 15.05
C VAL A 629 -43.08 8.79 14.89
N ASP A 630 -42.71 7.70 15.55
CA ASP A 630 -43.51 6.48 15.65
C ASP A 630 -44.93 6.75 16.19
N GLU A 631 -45.04 7.42 17.35
CA GLU A 631 -46.31 7.78 17.97
C GLU A 631 -47.15 8.71 17.06
N TYR A 632 -46.50 9.59 16.30
CA TYR A 632 -47.16 10.49 15.37
C TYR A 632 -47.86 9.73 14.25
N TYR A 633 -47.18 8.77 13.63
CA TYR A 633 -47.77 7.96 12.55
C TYR A 633 -48.90 7.05 13.05
N GLU A 634 -48.80 6.50 14.27
CA GLU A 634 -49.92 5.80 14.89
C GLU A 634 -51.13 6.73 15.09
N ALA A 635 -50.89 7.92 15.65
CA ALA A 635 -51.93 8.91 15.92
C ALA A 635 -52.64 9.41 14.65
N LEU A 636 -51.98 9.45 13.49
CA LEU A 636 -52.61 9.83 12.23
C LEU A 636 -53.83 8.96 11.88
N MET A 637 -53.85 7.69 12.32
CA MET A 637 -54.95 6.76 12.04
C MET A 637 -56.07 6.76 13.08
N VAL A 638 -55.77 7.12 14.34
CA VAL A 638 -56.71 6.94 15.47
C VAL A 638 -57.06 8.22 16.23
N ASP A 639 -56.22 9.27 16.19
CA ASP A 639 -56.43 10.52 16.90
C ASP A 639 -55.76 11.73 16.21
N SER A 640 -56.53 12.36 15.31
CA SER A 640 -56.09 13.55 14.58
C SER A 640 -55.68 14.75 15.45
N ARG A 641 -56.19 14.86 16.69
CA ARG A 641 -55.78 15.96 17.60
C ARG A 641 -54.41 15.66 18.21
N ARG A 642 -54.18 14.42 18.65
CA ARG A 642 -52.87 13.96 19.13
C ARG A 642 -51.81 14.05 18.02
N ALA A 643 -52.13 13.63 16.80
CA ALA A 643 -51.21 13.73 15.66
C ALA A 643 -50.76 15.18 15.39
N LYS A 644 -51.67 16.16 15.46
CA LYS A 644 -51.32 17.58 15.32
C LYS A 644 -50.40 18.09 16.44
N LEU A 645 -50.62 17.63 17.67
CA LEU A 645 -49.76 17.98 18.80
C LEU A 645 -48.35 17.39 18.63
N LEU A 646 -48.28 16.09 18.34
CA LEU A 646 -47.01 15.37 18.14
C LEU A 646 -46.22 15.96 16.99
N ARG A 647 -46.85 16.25 15.84
CA ARG A 647 -46.21 16.93 14.72
C ARG A 647 -45.52 18.23 15.15
N ARG A 648 -46.24 19.08 15.90
CA ARG A 648 -45.68 20.33 16.41
C ARG A 648 -44.51 20.08 17.34
N THR A 649 -44.60 19.09 18.23
CA THR A 649 -43.50 18.73 19.15
C THR A 649 -42.27 18.19 18.40
N ILE A 650 -42.46 17.29 17.43
CA ILE A 650 -41.39 16.72 16.61
C ILE A 650 -40.68 17.81 15.82
N LEU A 651 -41.42 18.67 15.11
CA LEU A 651 -40.84 19.78 14.36
C LEU A 651 -40.11 20.76 15.28
N THR A 652 -40.67 21.04 16.47
CA THR A 652 -39.99 21.86 17.49
C THR A 652 -38.67 21.23 17.90
N THR A 653 -38.65 19.92 18.16
CA THR A 653 -37.45 19.14 18.54
C THR A 653 -36.40 19.12 17.42
N ILE A 654 -36.82 18.93 16.16
CA ILE A 654 -35.95 18.97 14.97
C ILE A 654 -35.29 20.35 14.82
N VAL A 655 -36.03 21.42 15.10
CA VAL A 655 -35.51 22.79 15.04
C VAL A 655 -34.60 23.10 16.24
N GLU A 656 -35.00 22.72 17.45
CA GLU A 656 -34.22 22.89 18.69
C GLU A 656 -32.85 22.19 18.61
N HIS A 657 -32.81 20.96 18.08
CA HIS A 657 -31.58 20.21 17.88
C HIS A 657 -30.89 20.47 16.52
N ARG A 658 -31.42 21.42 15.73
CA ARG A 658 -30.89 21.83 14.42
C ARG A 658 -30.65 20.70 13.41
N LEU A 659 -31.46 19.65 13.45
CA LEU A 659 -31.32 18.50 12.55
C LEU A 659 -31.64 18.84 11.09
N HIS A 660 -32.49 19.85 10.85
CA HIS A 660 -32.75 20.37 9.52
C HIS A 660 -31.50 21.00 8.87
N GLU A 661 -30.67 21.71 9.65
CA GLU A 661 -29.39 22.26 9.19
C GLU A 661 -28.39 21.13 8.85
N GLU A 662 -28.34 20.07 9.66
CA GLU A 662 -27.49 18.88 9.43
C GLU A 662 -27.85 18.13 8.12
N LEU A 663 -29.12 18.18 7.73
CA LEU A 663 -29.63 17.59 6.50
C LEU A 663 -29.60 18.54 5.30
N SER A 664 -29.00 19.73 5.45
CA SER A 664 -28.95 20.76 4.40
C SER A 664 -30.35 21.17 3.89
N LEU A 665 -31.35 21.18 4.78
CA LEU A 665 -32.73 21.58 4.48
C LEU A 665 -33.03 22.96 5.06
N ALA A 666 -33.84 23.74 4.34
CA ALA A 666 -34.35 25.01 4.87
C ALA A 666 -35.31 24.75 6.05
N ALA A 667 -35.41 25.74 6.95
CA ALA A 667 -36.45 25.71 7.96
C ALA A 667 -37.83 25.66 7.27
N PRO A 668 -38.74 24.79 7.72
CA PRO A 668 -39.99 24.54 7.01
C PRO A 668 -40.87 25.80 6.97
N ASN A 669 -41.40 26.16 5.79
CA ASN A 669 -42.24 27.35 5.60
C ASN A 669 -43.61 26.99 4.99
N GLY A 670 -44.25 25.98 5.58
CA GLY A 670 -45.52 25.46 5.13
C GLY A 670 -45.64 23.97 5.39
N GLN A 671 -46.83 23.43 5.16
CA GLN A 671 -47.13 22.05 5.54
C GLN A 671 -46.39 21.02 4.66
N ASP A 672 -46.20 21.31 3.37
CA ASP A 672 -45.47 20.44 2.44
C ASP A 672 -43.98 20.33 2.83
N ASP A 673 -43.35 21.45 3.22
CA ASP A 673 -41.96 21.48 3.69
C ASP A 673 -41.79 20.71 5.01
N GLU A 674 -42.76 20.84 5.91
CA GLU A 674 -42.78 20.07 7.16
C GLU A 674 -42.88 18.55 6.89
N ASP A 675 -43.71 18.12 5.94
CA ASP A 675 -43.85 16.70 5.58
C ASP A 675 -42.57 16.14 4.96
N ALA A 676 -41.93 16.90 4.08
CA ALA A 676 -40.65 16.53 3.48
C ALA A 676 -39.54 16.43 4.54
N LEU A 677 -39.49 17.37 5.49
CA LEU A 677 -38.52 17.37 6.58
C LEU A 677 -38.71 16.17 7.51
N LEU A 678 -39.95 15.88 7.93
CA LEU A 678 -40.26 14.72 8.77
C LEU A 678 -39.81 13.42 8.11
N THR A 679 -40.16 13.23 6.84
CA THR A 679 -39.79 12.03 6.06
C THR A 679 -38.28 11.88 5.93
N ARG A 680 -37.56 12.99 5.70
CA ARG A 680 -36.10 12.95 5.56
C ARG A 680 -35.40 12.68 6.90
N VAL A 681 -35.88 13.26 7.99
CA VAL A 681 -35.35 13.01 9.34
C VAL A 681 -35.56 11.55 9.75
N ASP A 682 -36.75 11.00 9.51
CA ASP A 682 -37.06 9.59 9.79
C ASP A 682 -36.10 8.64 9.03
N ALA A 683 -35.91 8.87 7.72
CA ALA A 683 -34.94 8.13 6.91
C ALA A 683 -33.50 8.23 7.46
N TRP A 684 -33.10 9.42 7.88
CA TRP A 684 -31.75 9.66 8.38
C TRP A 684 -31.52 9.05 9.75
N LEU A 685 -32.51 9.08 10.65
CA LEU A 685 -32.46 8.37 11.93
C LEU A 685 -32.25 6.87 11.73
N CYS A 686 -32.98 6.27 10.78
CA CYS A 686 -32.77 4.87 10.40
C CYS A 686 -31.35 4.60 9.86
N GLU A 687 -30.85 5.48 8.98
CA GLU A 687 -29.49 5.37 8.44
C GLU A 687 -28.42 5.49 9.54
N LEU A 688 -28.61 6.39 10.51
CA LEU A 688 -27.71 6.57 11.65
C LEU A 688 -27.68 5.32 12.53
N LYS A 689 -28.86 4.79 12.87
CA LYS A 689 -29.03 3.59 13.68
C LYS A 689 -28.28 2.39 13.08
N GLU A 690 -28.32 2.26 11.75
CA GLU A 690 -27.67 1.19 10.99
C GLU A 690 -26.21 1.44 10.61
N ALA A 691 -25.67 2.62 10.93
CA ALA A 691 -24.27 2.91 10.65
C ALA A 691 -23.35 1.92 11.39
N GLN A 692 -22.34 1.41 10.70
CA GLN A 692 -21.28 0.65 11.35
C GLN A 692 -20.21 1.58 11.90
N ILE A 693 -19.84 1.33 13.15
CA ILE A 693 -18.81 2.04 13.89
C ILE A 693 -17.90 1.04 14.61
N ARG A 694 -16.74 1.49 15.07
CA ARG A 694 -15.90 0.70 15.97
C ARG A 694 -16.46 0.66 17.38
N ASP A 695 -16.35 -0.49 18.04
CA ASP A 695 -16.67 -0.68 19.47
C ASP A 695 -15.38 -0.84 20.28
N GLY A 696 -14.59 0.24 20.36
CA GLY A 696 -13.27 0.26 21.00
C GLY A 696 -12.11 0.12 20.02
N LEU A 697 -11.00 -0.48 20.47
CA LEU A 697 -9.76 -0.67 19.73
C LEU A 697 -9.35 -2.14 19.70
N HIS A 698 -8.50 -2.52 18.74
CA HIS A 698 -7.88 -3.84 18.75
C HIS A 698 -6.74 -3.90 19.78
N THR A 699 -6.56 -5.03 20.46
CA THR A 699 -5.36 -5.31 21.26
C THR A 699 -4.62 -6.47 20.63
N PHE A 700 -3.36 -6.26 20.24
CA PHE A 700 -2.56 -7.27 19.54
C PHE A 700 -2.50 -8.57 20.36
N GLY A 701 -2.85 -9.68 19.73
CA GLY A 701 -2.94 -10.98 20.40
C GLY A 701 -4.32 -11.36 20.92
N GLN A 702 -5.33 -10.50 20.79
CA GLN A 702 -6.68 -10.73 21.33
C GLN A 702 -7.76 -10.68 20.26
N SER A 703 -8.45 -11.81 20.03
CA SER A 703 -9.66 -11.81 19.18
C SER A 703 -10.88 -11.25 19.93
N PRO A 704 -11.86 -10.66 19.21
CA PRO A 704 -13.10 -10.18 19.80
C PRO A 704 -13.83 -11.27 20.59
N ARG A 705 -14.50 -10.90 21.69
CA ARG A 705 -15.29 -11.81 22.55
C ARG A 705 -16.71 -11.29 22.76
N GLY A 706 -17.61 -12.15 23.26
CA GLY A 706 -18.98 -11.76 23.62
C GLY A 706 -19.72 -11.05 22.49
N VAL A 707 -20.27 -9.86 22.79
CA VAL A 707 -21.00 -9.01 21.84
C VAL A 707 -20.12 -8.54 20.68
N GLN A 708 -18.89 -8.07 20.96
CA GLN A 708 -17.93 -7.65 19.93
C GLN A 708 -17.66 -8.78 18.91
N ARG A 709 -17.61 -10.04 19.36
CA ARG A 709 -17.44 -11.21 18.49
C ARG A 709 -18.63 -11.44 17.57
N ARG A 710 -19.85 -11.39 18.12
CA ARG A 710 -21.10 -11.55 17.36
C ARG A 710 -21.25 -10.45 16.33
N ASP A 711 -21.06 -9.19 16.72
CA ASP A 711 -21.33 -8.04 15.87
C ASP A 711 -20.28 -7.90 14.77
N THR A 712 -19.01 -8.20 15.08
CA THR A 712 -17.96 -8.29 14.07
C THR A 712 -18.25 -9.44 13.09
N LEU A 713 -18.68 -10.62 13.56
CA LEU A 713 -19.04 -11.72 12.66
C LEU A 713 -20.21 -11.35 11.73
N LEU A 714 -21.21 -10.62 12.24
CA LEU A 714 -22.32 -10.11 11.43
C LEU A 714 -21.82 -9.11 10.38
N ALA A 715 -20.94 -8.19 10.75
CA ALA A 715 -20.31 -7.25 9.82
C ALA A 715 -19.58 -7.98 8.67
N LEU A 716 -18.81 -9.02 8.99
CA LEU A 716 -18.09 -9.85 8.01
C LEU A 716 -19.02 -10.71 7.14
N GLY A 717 -20.18 -11.08 7.67
CA GLY A 717 -21.21 -11.84 6.98
C GLY A 717 -22.21 -11.00 6.20
N ARG A 718 -22.10 -9.66 6.25
CA ARG A 718 -23.09 -8.73 5.70
C ARG A 718 -23.09 -8.68 4.18
N PHE A 719 -21.90 -8.64 3.57
CA PHE A 719 -21.76 -8.53 2.12
C PHE A 719 -21.55 -9.89 1.46
N PRO A 720 -22.05 -10.07 0.22
CA PRO A 720 -21.78 -11.27 -0.57
C PRO A 720 -20.30 -11.37 -0.94
N ILE A 721 -19.84 -12.61 -1.16
CA ILE A 721 -18.50 -12.94 -1.68
C ILE A 721 -18.62 -13.70 -3.00
N GLY A 722 -17.62 -13.64 -3.87
CA GLY A 722 -17.64 -14.37 -5.14
C GLY A 722 -18.85 -14.03 -6.01
N ASP A 723 -19.70 -15.02 -6.32
CA ASP A 723 -20.93 -14.86 -7.13
C ASP A 723 -22.16 -14.43 -6.30
N GLY A 724 -22.04 -14.33 -4.97
CA GLY A 724 -23.12 -13.96 -4.06
C GLY A 724 -24.26 -14.99 -3.94
N GLN A 725 -24.06 -16.24 -4.37
CA GLN A 725 -25.07 -17.29 -4.37
C GLN A 725 -24.88 -18.33 -3.25
N GLY A 726 -25.99 -18.94 -2.80
CA GLY A 726 -25.99 -19.95 -1.72
C GLY A 726 -25.27 -19.46 -0.46
N GLY A 727 -24.36 -20.26 0.08
CA GLY A 727 -23.56 -19.89 1.26
C GLY A 727 -22.68 -18.65 1.09
N LYS A 728 -22.45 -18.17 -0.15
CA LYS A 728 -21.66 -16.97 -0.45
C LYS A 728 -22.47 -15.67 -0.45
N ALA A 729 -23.78 -15.73 -0.24
CA ALA A 729 -24.63 -14.55 -0.07
C ALA A 729 -24.31 -13.79 1.23
N GLY A 730 -24.77 -12.54 1.32
CA GLY A 730 -24.88 -11.81 2.58
C GLY A 730 -25.96 -12.43 3.47
N LEU A 731 -25.73 -12.45 4.79
CA LEU A 731 -26.66 -13.09 5.73
C LEU A 731 -28.04 -12.42 5.71
N VAL A 732 -28.07 -11.09 5.67
CA VAL A 732 -29.31 -10.31 5.60
C VAL A 732 -30.04 -10.57 4.28
N ASP A 733 -29.33 -10.61 3.16
CA ASP A 733 -29.92 -10.89 1.84
C ASP A 733 -30.52 -12.29 1.80
N ALA A 734 -29.84 -13.27 2.42
CA ALA A 734 -30.33 -14.64 2.52
C ALA A 734 -31.61 -14.72 3.38
N LEU A 735 -31.68 -13.98 4.48
CA LEU A 735 -32.91 -13.87 5.30
C LEU A 735 -34.05 -13.24 4.49
N ALA A 736 -33.78 -12.17 3.73
CA ALA A 736 -34.79 -11.54 2.89
C ALA A 736 -35.35 -12.51 1.82
N ARG A 737 -34.49 -13.37 1.23
CA ARG A 737 -34.91 -14.41 0.28
C ARG A 737 -35.73 -15.53 0.92
N ASP A 738 -35.31 -16.04 2.07
CA ASP A 738 -36.05 -17.09 2.78
C ASP A 738 -37.45 -16.62 3.19
N LEU A 739 -37.55 -15.36 3.61
CA LEU A 739 -38.81 -14.71 3.97
C LEU A 739 -39.61 -14.20 2.75
N ARG A 740 -39.08 -14.39 1.53
CA ARG A 740 -39.69 -13.99 0.25
C ARG A 740 -40.03 -12.50 0.18
N ILE A 741 -39.15 -11.65 0.70
CA ILE A 741 -39.29 -10.19 0.69
C ILE A 741 -38.23 -9.48 -0.16
N ASP A 742 -37.27 -10.23 -0.71
CA ASP A 742 -36.17 -9.76 -1.55
C ASP A 742 -36.61 -9.14 -2.90
N HIS A 743 -37.78 -9.52 -3.41
CA HIS A 743 -38.35 -8.91 -4.61
C HIS A 743 -39.01 -7.55 -4.34
N LEU A 744 -39.22 -7.18 -3.07
CA LEU A 744 -39.86 -5.93 -2.66
C LEU A 744 -38.84 -4.85 -2.27
N PHE A 745 -37.67 -5.25 -1.77
CA PHE A 745 -36.59 -4.32 -1.44
C PHE A 745 -35.22 -5.04 -1.42
N ASP A 746 -34.15 -4.28 -1.66
CA ASP A 746 -32.76 -4.75 -1.56
C ASP A 746 -32.14 -4.32 -0.22
N PRO A 747 -31.77 -5.25 0.69
CA PRO A 747 -31.17 -4.91 1.98
C PRO A 747 -29.80 -4.21 1.91
N LEU A 748 -29.11 -4.28 0.76
CA LEU A 748 -27.84 -3.57 0.53
C LEU A 748 -28.04 -2.18 -0.07
N SER A 749 -29.21 -1.87 -0.64
CA SER A 749 -29.51 -0.57 -1.24
C SER A 749 -30.86 0.00 -0.79
N VAL A 750 -31.11 -0.05 0.52
CA VAL A 750 -32.38 0.37 1.14
C VAL A 750 -32.66 1.86 0.92
N ASP A 751 -33.85 2.17 0.43
CA ASP A 751 -34.49 3.48 0.61
C ASP A 751 -35.17 3.50 1.98
N TRP A 752 -34.56 4.21 2.94
CA TRP A 752 -34.91 4.12 4.35
C TRP A 752 -36.34 4.57 4.66
N ALA A 753 -36.85 5.59 3.94
CA ALA A 753 -38.19 6.15 4.14
C ALA A 753 -39.30 5.50 3.31
N ALA A 754 -38.97 4.60 2.37
CA ALA A 754 -39.98 3.97 1.54
C ALA A 754 -40.95 3.15 2.39
N ALA A 755 -42.25 3.39 2.23
CA ALA A 755 -43.29 2.71 3.01
C ALA A 755 -43.23 1.18 2.84
N TRP A 756 -43.44 0.44 3.92
CA TRP A 756 -43.46 -1.02 3.91
C TRP A 756 -44.88 -1.55 3.73
N ASP A 757 -45.21 -1.87 2.48
CA ASP A 757 -46.46 -2.55 2.10
C ASP A 757 -46.29 -4.08 1.94
N GLY A 758 -45.10 -4.59 2.23
CA GLY A 758 -44.77 -6.01 2.13
C GLY A 758 -45.34 -6.87 3.26
N PRO A 759 -45.20 -8.20 3.16
CA PRO A 759 -45.60 -9.09 4.24
C PRO A 759 -44.77 -8.80 5.50
N ARG A 760 -45.36 -9.08 6.66
CA ARG A 760 -44.72 -8.95 7.97
C ARG A 760 -44.57 -10.35 8.61
N PRO A 761 -43.56 -11.15 8.24
CA PRO A 761 -43.37 -12.49 8.80
C PRO A 761 -43.36 -12.50 10.34
N GLU A 762 -43.94 -13.54 10.94
CA GLU A 762 -44.06 -13.65 12.41
C GLU A 762 -42.68 -13.66 13.08
N VAL A 763 -41.67 -14.28 12.45
CA VAL A 763 -40.29 -14.25 12.95
C VAL A 763 -39.70 -12.84 13.04
N LEU A 764 -40.03 -11.93 12.11
CA LEU A 764 -39.56 -10.54 12.15
C LEU A 764 -40.39 -9.66 13.10
N GLN A 765 -41.64 -10.02 13.39
CA GLN A 765 -42.43 -9.34 14.42
C GLN A 765 -41.91 -9.66 15.83
N ARG A 766 -41.43 -10.89 16.06
CA ARG A 766 -40.97 -11.32 17.39
C ARG A 766 -39.63 -10.73 17.83
N VAL A 767 -38.81 -10.23 16.90
CA VAL A 767 -37.50 -9.62 17.22
C VAL A 767 -37.60 -8.13 17.61
N SER A 768 -38.73 -7.47 17.36
CA SER A 768 -38.96 -6.09 17.75
C SER A 768 -40.45 -5.75 17.79
N ASP A 769 -40.90 -5.26 18.94
CA ASP A 769 -42.25 -4.74 19.18
C ASP A 769 -42.42 -3.28 18.70
N ALA A 770 -41.38 -2.64 18.17
CA ALA A 770 -41.46 -1.28 17.63
C ALA A 770 -42.45 -1.21 16.44
N PRO A 771 -42.93 -0.04 16.04
CA PRO A 771 -43.71 0.08 14.80
C PRO A 771 -42.97 -0.47 13.57
N TRP A 772 -43.73 -0.87 12.55
CA TRP A 772 -43.20 -1.39 11.28
C TRP A 772 -43.85 -0.66 10.10
N ARG A 773 -43.30 0.51 9.81
CA ARG A 773 -43.79 1.56 8.91
C ARG A 773 -43.09 1.53 7.55
N HIS A 774 -41.76 1.46 7.52
CA HIS A 774 -40.97 1.64 6.31
C HIS A 774 -39.89 0.55 6.12
N CYS A 775 -39.24 0.56 4.96
CA CYS A 775 -38.15 -0.36 4.62
C CYS A 775 -36.99 -0.32 5.63
N GLY A 776 -36.74 0.82 6.29
CA GLY A 776 -35.80 0.90 7.42
C GLY A 776 -36.12 -0.05 8.58
N ASP A 777 -37.39 -0.15 8.97
CA ASP A 777 -37.84 -1.06 10.05
C ASP A 777 -37.70 -2.52 9.64
N THR A 778 -37.96 -2.82 8.36
CA THR A 778 -37.72 -4.16 7.80
C THR A 778 -36.23 -4.51 7.88
N ARG A 779 -35.36 -3.57 7.51
CA ARG A 779 -33.90 -3.76 7.53
C ARG A 779 -33.39 -3.99 8.95
N GLU A 780 -33.87 -3.22 9.90
CA GLU A 780 -33.54 -3.37 11.32
C GLU A 780 -33.94 -4.75 11.84
N ARG A 781 -35.18 -5.19 11.59
CA ARG A 781 -35.66 -6.51 12.03
C ARG A 781 -34.83 -7.65 11.46
N LEU A 782 -34.37 -7.52 10.21
CA LEU A 782 -33.45 -8.49 9.63
C LEU A 782 -32.07 -8.48 10.31
N GLU A 783 -31.53 -7.32 10.70
CA GLU A 783 -30.28 -7.26 11.49
C GLU A 783 -30.46 -7.88 12.87
N LEU A 784 -31.56 -7.58 13.56
CA LEU A 784 -31.86 -8.13 14.88
C LEU A 784 -32.00 -9.66 14.81
N LEU A 785 -32.75 -10.17 13.84
CA LEU A 785 -32.86 -11.61 13.60
C LEU A 785 -31.51 -12.24 13.27
N ALA A 786 -30.70 -11.61 12.41
CA ALA A 786 -29.36 -12.09 12.11
C ALA A 786 -28.47 -12.14 13.36
N GLY A 787 -28.53 -11.11 14.21
CA GLY A 787 -27.83 -11.06 15.49
C GLY A 787 -28.25 -12.18 16.45
N GLU A 788 -29.55 -12.46 16.57
CA GLU A 788 -30.07 -13.57 17.39
C GLU A 788 -29.59 -14.93 16.88
N LEU A 789 -29.66 -15.16 15.57
CA LEU A 789 -29.17 -16.40 14.94
C LEU A 789 -27.66 -16.59 15.19
N LEU A 790 -26.88 -15.51 15.11
CA LEU A 790 -25.44 -15.57 15.37
C LEU A 790 -25.09 -15.66 16.87
N ARG A 791 -25.96 -15.24 17.78
CA ARG A 791 -25.78 -15.45 19.24
C ARG A 791 -25.66 -16.95 19.54
N GLY A 792 -26.53 -17.77 18.96
CA GLY A 792 -26.48 -19.23 19.09
C GLY A 792 -25.25 -19.87 18.42
N VAL A 793 -24.72 -19.27 17.35
CA VAL A 793 -23.47 -19.72 16.70
C VAL A 793 -22.24 -19.38 17.55
N CYS A 794 -22.25 -18.21 18.21
CA CYS A 794 -21.13 -17.73 18.98
C CYS A 794 -21.06 -18.34 20.40
N GLY A 795 -22.11 -18.99 20.89
CA GLY A 795 -22.12 -19.56 22.24
C GLY A 795 -21.94 -18.50 23.33
N VAL A 796 -22.46 -17.29 23.10
CA VAL A 796 -22.38 -16.20 24.08
C VAL A 796 -23.35 -16.50 25.21
N ASP A 797 -22.83 -16.99 26.34
CA ASP A 797 -23.55 -17.06 27.61
C ASP A 797 -23.79 -15.62 28.10
N CYS A 798 -25.06 -15.25 28.27
CA CYS A 798 -25.44 -13.94 28.78
C CYS A 798 -25.24 -13.90 30.30
N ASP A 799 -24.22 -13.17 30.75
CA ASP A 799 -24.16 -12.56 32.09
C ASP A 799 -24.83 -11.17 32.12
N ASP A 800 -25.27 -10.64 30.97
CA ASP A 800 -26.17 -9.47 30.92
C ASP A 800 -27.60 -9.91 31.24
N ALA A 801 -28.24 -9.14 32.12
CA ALA A 801 -29.43 -9.46 32.91
C ALA A 801 -30.76 -9.73 32.16
N ASP A 802 -30.74 -10.07 30.86
CA ASP A 802 -31.95 -10.25 30.05
C ASP A 802 -32.00 -11.63 29.36
N ARG A 803 -32.28 -12.66 30.16
CA ARG A 803 -32.52 -14.05 29.72
C ARG A 803 -33.91 -14.26 29.06
N SER A 804 -34.62 -13.21 28.65
CA SER A 804 -36.03 -13.31 28.25
C SER A 804 -36.30 -13.54 26.75
N GLY A 805 -35.30 -13.40 25.86
CA GLY A 805 -35.57 -13.21 24.42
C GLY A 805 -34.97 -14.22 23.43
N ALA A 806 -34.74 -15.49 23.78
CA ALA A 806 -34.44 -16.47 22.72
C ALA A 806 -35.73 -16.77 21.95
N VAL A 807 -36.00 -16.05 20.86
CA VAL A 807 -37.15 -16.31 19.98
C VAL A 807 -36.94 -17.70 19.36
N PRO A 808 -37.83 -18.69 19.63
CA PRO A 808 -37.77 -19.95 18.91
C PRO A 808 -38.00 -19.64 17.43
N THR A 809 -37.04 -19.89 16.55
CA THR A 809 -37.35 -20.00 15.12
C THR A 809 -38.48 -21.03 15.03
N GLY A 810 -39.67 -20.63 14.60
CA GLY A 810 -40.79 -21.59 14.50
C GLY A 810 -40.45 -22.68 13.47
N ASP A 811 -41.44 -23.47 13.05
CA ASP A 811 -41.31 -24.42 11.92
C ASP A 811 -40.93 -23.76 10.56
N GLU A 812 -40.55 -22.47 10.53
CA GLU A 812 -40.08 -21.76 9.35
C GLU A 812 -38.66 -22.21 8.97
N SER A 813 -38.59 -22.93 7.85
CA SER A 813 -37.32 -23.32 7.22
C SER A 813 -36.63 -22.09 6.62
N LEU A 814 -35.42 -21.77 7.10
CA LEU A 814 -34.53 -20.71 6.57
C LEU A 814 -33.32 -21.30 5.82
N PRO A 815 -33.53 -22.01 4.68
CA PRO A 815 -32.47 -22.78 4.02
C PRO A 815 -31.36 -21.93 3.39
N GLN A 816 -31.64 -20.71 2.95
CA GLN A 816 -30.60 -19.83 2.39
C GLN A 816 -29.74 -19.24 3.51
N ALA A 817 -30.36 -18.70 4.56
CA ALA A 817 -29.64 -18.18 5.72
C ALA A 817 -28.85 -19.28 6.43
N ALA A 818 -29.38 -20.52 6.51
CA ALA A 818 -28.67 -21.66 7.06
C ALA A 818 -27.36 -21.99 6.32
N GLN A 819 -27.33 -21.84 4.98
CA GLN A 819 -26.09 -22.02 4.20
C GLN A 819 -25.05 -20.93 4.51
N VAL A 820 -25.48 -19.67 4.64
CA VAL A 820 -24.59 -18.57 5.01
C VAL A 820 -24.08 -18.75 6.44
N ILE A 821 -24.96 -19.10 7.39
CA ILE A 821 -24.59 -19.41 8.78
C ILE A 821 -23.63 -20.61 8.83
N ALA A 822 -23.82 -21.64 8.00
CA ALA A 822 -22.88 -22.76 7.92
C ALA A 822 -21.48 -22.31 7.47
N ARG A 823 -21.38 -21.40 6.49
CA ARG A 823 -20.11 -20.77 6.10
C ARG A 823 -19.52 -19.94 7.25
N LEU A 824 -20.34 -19.08 7.87
CA LEU A 824 -19.87 -18.24 8.98
C LEU A 824 -19.35 -19.08 10.14
N ARG A 825 -20.05 -20.16 10.51
CA ARG A 825 -19.65 -21.10 11.57
C ARG A 825 -18.45 -21.95 11.20
N GLY A 826 -18.39 -22.45 9.96
CA GLY A 826 -17.38 -23.43 9.53
C GLY A 826 -16.08 -22.82 9.02
N ASP A 827 -16.08 -21.54 8.64
CA ASP A 827 -14.93 -20.89 7.98
C ASP A 827 -14.60 -19.52 8.60
N VAL A 828 -15.54 -18.56 8.61
CA VAL A 828 -15.23 -17.18 9.02
C VAL A 828 -14.97 -17.04 10.52
N LEU A 829 -15.83 -17.63 11.35
CA LEU A 829 -15.72 -17.55 12.81
C LEU A 829 -14.45 -18.22 13.36
N PRO A 830 -14.06 -19.44 12.93
CA PRO A 830 -12.78 -20.01 13.32
C PRO A 830 -11.57 -19.14 12.95
N ARG A 831 -11.59 -18.48 11.78
CA ARG A 831 -10.53 -17.55 11.37
C ARG A 831 -10.51 -16.29 12.23
N LEU A 832 -11.68 -15.72 12.54
CA LEU A 832 -11.80 -14.57 13.44
C LEU A 832 -11.28 -14.90 14.85
N ASP A 833 -11.64 -16.07 15.39
CA ASP A 833 -11.17 -16.54 16.70
C ASP A 833 -9.67 -16.83 16.72
N ALA A 834 -9.12 -17.24 15.57
CA ALA A 834 -7.69 -17.50 15.42
C ALA A 834 -6.85 -16.21 15.30
N CYS A 835 -7.43 -15.06 14.97
CA CYS A 835 -6.70 -13.81 14.73
C CYS A 835 -5.73 -13.43 15.86
N GLY A 836 -6.23 -13.22 17.08
CA GLY A 836 -5.39 -12.88 18.23
C GLY A 836 -4.31 -13.94 18.53
N PRO A 837 -4.66 -15.23 18.71
CA PRO A 837 -3.66 -16.27 18.91
C PRO A 837 -2.61 -16.35 17.79
N GLN A 838 -2.99 -16.17 16.53
CA GLN A 838 -2.06 -16.19 15.39
C GLN A 838 -1.16 -14.96 15.36
N GLU A 839 -1.68 -13.75 15.64
CA GLU A 839 -0.88 -12.54 15.79
C GLU A 839 0.31 -12.76 16.73
N MET A 840 0.05 -13.30 17.92
CA MET A 840 1.09 -13.56 18.92
C MET A 840 2.01 -14.72 18.50
N THR A 841 1.44 -15.79 17.94
CA THR A 841 2.21 -16.97 17.48
C THR A 841 3.19 -16.60 16.38
N GLN A 842 2.78 -15.76 15.43
CA GLN A 842 3.59 -15.43 14.27
C GLN A 842 4.62 -14.34 14.60
N LEU A 843 4.33 -13.41 15.53
CA LEU A 843 5.36 -12.54 16.11
C LEU A 843 6.44 -13.37 16.82
N LYS A 844 6.04 -14.34 17.65
CA LYS A 844 6.96 -15.29 18.29
C LYS A 844 7.83 -16.00 17.25
N ARG A 845 7.22 -16.59 16.22
CA ARG A 845 7.95 -17.28 15.15
C ARG A 845 8.94 -16.36 14.44
N GLY A 846 8.56 -15.11 14.16
CA GLY A 846 9.47 -14.11 13.62
C GLY A 846 10.70 -13.87 14.52
N LEU A 847 10.49 -13.75 15.84
CA LEU A 847 11.56 -13.56 16.83
C LEU A 847 12.40 -14.84 17.08
N GLU A 848 11.92 -15.99 16.64
CA GLU A 848 12.67 -17.24 16.55
C GLU A 848 13.47 -17.35 15.24
N GLY A 849 13.47 -16.32 14.39
CA GLY A 849 14.15 -16.33 13.10
C GLY A 849 13.50 -17.29 12.10
N ARG A 850 12.18 -17.54 12.22
CA ARG A 850 11.42 -18.46 11.37
C ARG A 850 10.55 -17.71 10.35
N PHE A 851 10.13 -18.44 9.32
CA PHE A 851 9.21 -17.99 8.29
C PHE A 851 7.84 -17.64 8.89
N VAL A 852 7.34 -16.44 8.53
CA VAL A 852 5.99 -15.98 8.81
C VAL A 852 5.15 -16.17 7.54
N PRO A 853 4.04 -16.91 7.60
CA PRO A 853 3.18 -17.16 6.44
C PRO A 853 2.63 -15.86 5.82
N PRO A 854 2.59 -15.74 4.48
CA PRO A 854 1.92 -14.64 3.80
C PRO A 854 0.39 -14.76 3.83
N GLY A 855 -0.30 -13.67 3.49
CA GLY A 855 -1.74 -13.63 3.29
C GLY A 855 -2.18 -12.39 2.51
N PRO A 856 -3.41 -12.35 1.97
CA PRO A 856 -3.92 -11.15 1.36
C PRO A 856 -4.24 -10.09 2.42
N SER A 857 -4.04 -8.82 2.05
CA SER A 857 -4.48 -7.64 2.80
C SER A 857 -5.78 -7.05 2.24
N GLY A 858 -6.52 -6.28 3.03
CA GLY A 858 -7.74 -5.59 2.59
C GLY A 858 -8.69 -5.27 3.75
N SER A 859 -9.82 -4.63 3.46
CA SER A 859 -10.88 -4.38 4.45
C SER A 859 -11.75 -5.65 4.60
N PRO A 860 -11.72 -6.35 5.75
CA PRO A 860 -12.55 -7.52 5.97
C PRO A 860 -14.05 -7.19 5.88
N SER A 861 -14.44 -5.99 6.36
CA SER A 861 -15.84 -5.52 6.33
C SER A 861 -16.34 -5.21 4.92
N ARG A 862 -15.48 -5.20 3.90
CA ARG A 862 -15.86 -4.98 2.50
C ARG A 862 -15.99 -6.28 1.71
N GLY A 863 -16.52 -7.33 2.35
CA GLY A 863 -16.73 -8.65 1.70
C GLY A 863 -15.42 -9.39 1.40
N ARG A 864 -14.37 -9.19 2.22
CA ARG A 864 -13.07 -9.86 2.06
C ARG A 864 -12.67 -10.68 3.28
N PRO A 865 -13.46 -11.68 3.71
CA PRO A 865 -13.11 -12.54 4.85
C PRO A 865 -11.85 -13.40 4.58
N ASP A 866 -11.37 -13.48 3.33
CA ASP A 866 -10.13 -14.14 2.93
C ASP A 866 -8.87 -13.52 3.57
N VAL A 867 -8.96 -12.26 4.01
CA VAL A 867 -7.89 -11.59 4.76
C VAL A 867 -7.79 -12.06 6.22
N LEU A 868 -8.68 -12.95 6.67
CA LEU A 868 -8.58 -13.66 7.94
C LEU A 868 -8.03 -15.09 7.76
N PRO A 869 -7.34 -15.66 8.77
CA PRO A 869 -6.95 -15.04 10.03
C PRO A 869 -5.82 -14.02 9.84
N THR A 870 -5.65 -13.13 10.82
CA THR A 870 -4.48 -12.25 10.91
C THR A 870 -3.27 -12.99 11.51
N GLY A 871 -2.15 -12.30 11.71
CA GLY A 871 -0.83 -12.84 12.03
C GLY A 871 0.04 -13.12 10.80
N ARG A 872 -0.31 -12.59 9.63
CA ARG A 872 0.34 -12.92 8.35
C ARG A 872 1.25 -11.80 7.86
N ASN A 873 2.26 -12.18 7.07
CA ASN A 873 3.11 -11.25 6.34
C ASN A 873 2.45 -10.84 5.02
N PHE A 874 1.45 -9.97 5.11
CA PHE A 874 0.54 -9.74 3.98
C PHE A 874 1.23 -9.29 2.69
N TYR A 875 0.58 -9.53 1.56
CA TYR A 875 0.93 -8.98 0.24
C TYR A 875 -0.17 -8.05 -0.27
N SER A 876 0.19 -7.15 -1.18
CA SER A 876 -0.72 -6.18 -1.79
C SER A 876 -1.28 -6.68 -3.13
N VAL A 877 -1.27 -5.85 -4.19
CA VAL A 877 -1.88 -6.16 -5.49
C VAL A 877 -0.89 -5.98 -6.64
N ASP A 878 -1.12 -6.65 -7.77
CA ASP A 878 -0.40 -6.37 -9.02
C ASP A 878 -0.86 -5.00 -9.56
N THR A 879 0.01 -3.99 -9.44
CA THR A 879 -0.27 -2.60 -9.84
C THR A 879 -0.53 -2.44 -11.34
N ARG A 880 -0.26 -3.46 -12.15
CA ARG A 880 -0.50 -3.49 -13.60
C ARG A 880 -1.94 -3.92 -13.95
N ALA A 881 -2.69 -4.46 -12.99
CA ALA A 881 -4.08 -4.87 -13.15
C ALA A 881 -5.09 -3.80 -12.67
N VAL A 882 -4.60 -2.63 -12.28
CA VAL A 882 -5.40 -1.51 -11.76
C VAL A 882 -5.67 -0.48 -12.88
N PRO A 883 -6.91 0.01 -13.04
CA PRO A 883 -8.12 -0.40 -12.34
C PRO A 883 -8.63 -1.78 -12.80
N THR A 884 -9.20 -2.55 -11.87
CA THR A 884 -9.83 -3.85 -12.20
C THR A 884 -11.18 -3.65 -12.90
N GLN A 885 -11.72 -4.72 -13.51
CA GLN A 885 -13.04 -4.67 -14.15
C GLN A 885 -14.17 -4.39 -13.14
N ALA A 886 -14.07 -4.96 -11.92
CA ALA A 886 -15.01 -4.70 -10.85
C ALA A 886 -14.96 -3.24 -10.38
N ALA A 887 -13.74 -2.71 -10.20
CA ALA A 887 -13.53 -1.31 -9.85
C ALA A 887 -14.06 -0.35 -10.93
N TRP A 888 -13.92 -0.70 -12.21
CA TRP A 888 -14.52 0.04 -13.32
C TRP A 888 -16.04 0.13 -13.21
N ALA A 889 -16.72 -0.99 -12.92
CA ALA A 889 -18.18 -1.01 -12.79
C ALA A 889 -18.66 -0.13 -11.63
N LEU A 890 -17.96 -0.18 -10.48
CA LEU A 890 -18.27 0.64 -9.32
C LEU A 890 -17.97 2.13 -9.58
N GLY A 891 -16.83 2.44 -10.16
CA GLY A 891 -16.45 3.81 -10.51
C GLY A 891 -17.45 4.47 -11.47
N LEU A 892 -17.96 3.72 -12.46
CA LEU A 892 -19.03 4.19 -13.35
C LEU A 892 -20.32 4.52 -12.58
N LYS A 893 -20.77 3.62 -11.70
CA LYS A 893 -21.98 3.84 -10.88
C LYS A 893 -21.81 5.05 -9.96
N SER A 894 -20.65 5.19 -9.32
CA SER A 894 -20.38 6.33 -8.44
C SER A 894 -20.28 7.65 -9.21
N ALA A 895 -19.72 7.66 -10.42
CA ALA A 895 -19.71 8.83 -11.28
C ALA A 895 -21.12 9.28 -11.66
N GLN A 896 -22.01 8.35 -12.00
CA GLN A 896 -23.41 8.64 -12.33
C GLN A 896 -24.16 9.26 -11.14
N GLN A 897 -24.01 8.68 -9.94
CA GLN A 897 -24.65 9.22 -8.73
C GLN A 897 -24.14 10.62 -8.36
N LEU A 898 -22.84 10.88 -8.53
CA LEU A 898 -22.28 12.21 -8.31
C LEU A 898 -22.91 13.25 -9.25
N ILE A 899 -23.01 12.91 -10.53
CA ILE A 899 -23.61 13.77 -11.56
C ILE A 899 -25.08 14.04 -11.23
N GLU A 900 -25.83 12.99 -10.92
CA GLU A 900 -27.25 13.11 -10.57
C GLU A 900 -27.44 13.99 -9.32
N ARG A 901 -26.65 13.76 -8.27
CA ARG A 901 -26.69 14.57 -7.05
C ARG A 901 -26.39 16.04 -7.32
N HIS A 902 -25.38 16.32 -8.16
CA HIS A 902 -25.02 17.69 -8.52
C HIS A 902 -26.10 18.37 -9.35
N LEU A 903 -26.68 17.68 -10.34
CA LEU A 903 -27.80 18.18 -11.15
C LEU A 903 -29.02 18.52 -10.29
N GLN A 904 -29.36 17.65 -9.31
CA GLN A 904 -30.47 17.89 -8.39
C GLN A 904 -30.28 19.17 -7.55
N GLN A 905 -29.03 19.49 -7.20
CA GLN A 905 -28.70 20.64 -6.35
C GLN A 905 -28.51 21.94 -7.13
N HIS A 906 -27.93 21.88 -8.34
CA HIS A 906 -27.48 23.06 -9.08
C HIS A 906 -28.17 23.26 -10.43
N GLY A 907 -28.87 22.25 -10.96
CA GLY A 907 -29.59 22.32 -12.24
C GLY A 907 -28.70 22.29 -13.48
N ASP A 908 -27.38 22.14 -13.34
CA ASP A 908 -26.41 22.04 -14.44
C ASP A 908 -25.33 20.98 -14.10
N TYR A 909 -24.61 20.49 -15.12
CA TYR A 909 -23.52 19.53 -14.94
C TYR A 909 -22.28 20.20 -14.34
N PRO A 910 -21.50 19.50 -13.48
CA PRO A 910 -20.20 20.01 -13.06
C PRO A 910 -19.25 20.01 -14.27
N ARG A 911 -18.57 21.13 -14.54
CA ARG A 911 -17.64 21.24 -15.67
C ARG A 911 -16.25 20.78 -15.28
N ALA A 912 -15.86 21.00 -14.02
CA ALA A 912 -14.57 20.60 -13.48
C ALA A 912 -14.66 20.04 -12.05
N ILE A 913 -14.01 18.89 -11.83
CA ILE A 913 -13.98 18.17 -10.55
C ILE A 913 -12.52 18.01 -10.10
N GLY A 914 -12.24 18.33 -8.85
CA GLY A 914 -11.00 17.94 -8.17
C GLY A 914 -11.23 16.66 -7.38
N LEU A 915 -10.47 15.60 -7.68
CA LEU A 915 -10.55 14.32 -6.99
C LEU A 915 -9.21 14.00 -6.32
N SER A 916 -9.23 13.69 -5.03
CA SER A 916 -8.05 13.13 -4.37
C SER A 916 -8.00 11.61 -4.48
N VAL A 917 -6.81 11.06 -4.74
CA VAL A 917 -6.60 9.62 -4.96
C VAL A 917 -5.47 9.08 -4.09
N TRP A 918 -5.76 8.05 -3.31
CA TRP A 918 -4.82 7.45 -2.35
C TRP A 918 -4.37 6.06 -2.78
N GLY A 919 -3.08 5.75 -2.58
CA GLY A 919 -2.53 4.45 -2.96
C GLY A 919 -3.09 3.31 -2.11
N THR A 920 -3.33 3.53 -0.81
CA THR A 920 -3.91 2.50 0.07
C THR A 920 -5.34 2.13 -0.32
N ALA A 921 -6.19 3.12 -0.63
CA ALA A 921 -7.55 2.91 -1.13
C ALA A 921 -7.54 2.19 -2.49
N THR A 922 -6.61 2.56 -3.37
CA THR A 922 -6.41 1.90 -4.67
C THR A 922 -6.06 0.41 -4.52
N MET A 923 -5.23 0.06 -3.54
CA MET A 923 -4.87 -1.34 -3.25
C MET A 923 -6.05 -2.13 -2.67
N ARG A 924 -6.86 -1.54 -1.80
CA ARG A 924 -8.04 -2.21 -1.21
C ARG A 924 -9.15 -2.47 -2.22
N THR A 925 -9.36 -1.53 -3.12
CA THR A 925 -10.50 -1.53 -4.05
C THR A 925 -10.18 -2.11 -5.42
N GLY A 926 -8.89 -2.15 -5.79
CA GLY A 926 -8.48 -2.42 -7.16
C GLY A 926 -8.67 -1.20 -8.09
N GLY A 927 -8.83 0.01 -7.55
CA GLY A 927 -8.76 1.28 -8.29
C GLY A 927 -10.09 2.01 -8.51
N ASP A 928 -11.01 2.00 -7.54
CA ASP A 928 -12.34 2.65 -7.65
C ASP A 928 -12.23 4.15 -7.99
N ASP A 929 -11.32 4.89 -7.34
CA ASP A 929 -11.13 6.33 -7.57
C ASP A 929 -10.71 6.66 -9.00
N ILE A 930 -9.74 5.92 -9.54
CA ILE A 930 -9.26 6.13 -10.92
C ILE A 930 -10.32 5.69 -11.92
N ALA A 931 -11.04 4.60 -11.64
CA ALA A 931 -12.18 4.19 -12.45
C ALA A 931 -13.25 5.28 -12.50
N GLN A 932 -13.58 5.91 -11.37
CA GLN A 932 -14.54 7.02 -11.30
C GLN A 932 -14.04 8.22 -12.13
N ALA A 933 -12.76 8.57 -12.01
CA ALA A 933 -12.16 9.65 -12.80
C ALA A 933 -12.22 9.39 -14.31
N LEU A 934 -11.88 8.17 -14.75
CA LEU A 934 -11.96 7.76 -16.15
C LEU A 934 -13.42 7.75 -16.65
N ALA A 935 -14.37 7.32 -15.81
CA ALA A 935 -15.79 7.34 -16.13
C ALA A 935 -16.30 8.78 -16.35
N LEU A 936 -15.92 9.73 -15.50
CA LEU A 936 -16.26 11.15 -15.63
C LEU A 936 -15.73 11.76 -16.95
N LEU A 937 -14.51 11.40 -17.37
CA LEU A 937 -13.92 11.77 -18.67
C LEU A 937 -14.62 11.11 -19.87
N GLY A 938 -15.31 9.99 -19.65
CA GLY A 938 -15.93 9.18 -20.70
C GLY A 938 -14.94 8.23 -21.38
N VAL A 939 -14.04 7.64 -20.59
CA VAL A 939 -12.99 6.71 -21.05
C VAL A 939 -13.07 5.41 -20.26
N ARG A 940 -12.94 4.27 -20.94
CA ARG A 940 -12.95 2.93 -20.36
C ARG A 940 -11.59 2.24 -20.49
N PRO A 941 -11.02 1.63 -19.43
CA PRO A 941 -9.79 0.85 -19.54
C PRO A 941 -9.95 -0.39 -20.44
N LYS A 942 -8.86 -0.84 -21.06
CA LYS A 942 -8.77 -2.12 -21.79
C LYS A 942 -7.84 -3.09 -21.06
N TRP A 943 -8.28 -4.34 -20.95
CA TRP A 943 -7.56 -5.40 -20.25
C TRP A 943 -7.08 -6.49 -21.22
N ALA A 944 -5.86 -6.98 -21.01
CA ALA A 944 -5.34 -8.14 -21.72
C ALA A 944 -6.08 -9.43 -21.32
N PRO A 945 -6.46 -10.29 -22.29
CA PRO A 945 -7.01 -11.60 -22.00
C PRO A 945 -6.08 -12.45 -21.11
N GLY A 946 -6.65 -13.16 -20.15
CA GLY A 946 -5.95 -14.09 -19.24
C GLY A 946 -5.15 -13.43 -18.10
N SER A 947 -4.43 -12.34 -18.36
CA SER A 947 -3.63 -11.67 -17.32
C SER A 947 -4.35 -10.55 -16.58
N HIS A 948 -5.49 -10.07 -17.11
CA HIS A 948 -6.24 -8.92 -16.59
C HIS A 948 -5.41 -7.63 -16.43
N ARG A 949 -4.23 -7.56 -17.05
CA ARG A 949 -3.39 -6.36 -17.04
C ARG A 949 -4.04 -5.27 -17.87
N VAL A 950 -4.03 -4.04 -17.38
CA VAL A 950 -4.48 -2.89 -18.15
C VAL A 950 -3.43 -2.59 -19.21
N THR A 951 -3.82 -2.66 -20.48
CA THR A 951 -2.92 -2.47 -21.63
C THR A 951 -3.11 -1.13 -22.32
N ASP A 952 -4.33 -0.60 -22.31
CA ASP A 952 -4.73 0.59 -23.05
C ASP A 952 -6.09 1.11 -22.53
N PHE A 953 -6.71 2.06 -23.22
CA PHE A 953 -8.06 2.55 -22.96
C PHE A 953 -8.88 2.71 -24.26
N GLU A 954 -10.19 2.84 -24.14
CA GLU A 954 -11.12 3.25 -25.20
C GLU A 954 -11.85 4.52 -24.80
N ILE A 955 -11.90 5.50 -25.70
CA ILE A 955 -12.76 6.67 -25.55
C ILE A 955 -14.17 6.24 -25.96
N MET A 956 -15.13 6.41 -25.07
CA MET A 956 -16.52 6.08 -25.35
C MET A 956 -17.20 7.22 -26.12
N PRO A 957 -18.12 6.91 -27.04
CA PRO A 957 -18.98 7.90 -27.68
C PRO A 957 -19.79 8.68 -26.64
N ILE A 958 -19.93 9.99 -26.82
CA ILE A 958 -20.60 10.84 -25.83
C ILE A 958 -22.10 10.57 -25.78
N GLU A 959 -22.68 10.13 -26.90
CA GLU A 959 -24.08 9.72 -27.02
C GLU A 959 -24.41 8.51 -26.13
N ALA A 960 -23.41 7.71 -25.74
CA ALA A 960 -23.60 6.59 -24.83
C ALA A 960 -23.76 7.02 -23.36
N PHE A 961 -23.37 8.25 -23.01
CA PHE A 961 -23.44 8.77 -21.64
C PHE A 961 -24.57 9.77 -21.40
N ASP A 962 -25.14 10.36 -22.45
CA ASP A 962 -26.20 11.39 -22.36
C ASP A 962 -25.84 12.59 -21.46
N ARG A 963 -24.55 12.98 -21.48
CA ARG A 963 -24.01 14.12 -20.72
C ARG A 963 -22.70 14.62 -21.33
N PRO A 964 -22.24 15.84 -21.00
CA PRO A 964 -20.90 16.28 -21.37
C PRO A 964 -19.79 15.46 -20.70
N ARG A 965 -18.60 15.50 -21.28
CA ARG A 965 -17.36 15.06 -20.62
C ARG A 965 -17.05 16.02 -19.46
N ILE A 966 -16.56 15.50 -18.35
CA ILE A 966 -16.27 16.32 -17.16
C ILE A 966 -14.75 16.40 -17.00
N ASP A 967 -14.23 17.63 -16.84
CA ASP A 967 -12.79 17.85 -16.65
C ASP A 967 -12.37 17.43 -15.23
N VAL A 968 -11.46 16.47 -15.10
CA VAL A 968 -11.06 15.93 -13.79
C VAL A 968 -9.60 16.27 -13.52
N THR A 969 -9.36 16.97 -12.40
CA THR A 969 -8.02 17.21 -11.87
C THR A 969 -7.75 16.28 -10.71
N LEU A 970 -6.73 15.44 -10.82
CA LEU A 970 -6.32 14.50 -9.79
C LEU A 970 -5.30 15.13 -8.85
N ARG A 971 -5.59 15.09 -7.55
CA ARG A 971 -4.61 15.25 -6.47
C ARG A 971 -4.23 13.86 -5.95
N VAL A 972 -3.13 13.32 -6.46
CA VAL A 972 -2.66 11.99 -6.03
C VAL A 972 -1.70 12.08 -4.85
N SER A 973 -1.84 11.20 -3.87
CA SER A 973 -0.89 11.09 -2.74
C SER A 973 0.53 10.70 -3.22
N GLY A 974 1.56 11.03 -2.42
CA GLY A 974 2.95 10.66 -2.74
C GLY A 974 3.15 9.14 -2.81
N PHE A 975 2.44 8.37 -1.98
CA PHE A 975 2.46 6.90 -2.07
C PHE A 975 1.79 6.40 -3.36
N PHE A 976 0.68 7.01 -3.79
CA PHE A 976 0.07 6.67 -5.08
C PHE A 976 1.04 6.90 -6.24
N ARG A 977 1.77 8.02 -6.23
CA ARG A 977 2.83 8.31 -7.22
C ARG A 977 3.88 7.20 -7.26
N ASP A 978 4.37 6.77 -6.11
CA ASP A 978 5.44 5.79 -6.01
C ASP A 978 4.98 4.38 -6.43
N ALA A 979 3.73 3.99 -6.12
CA ALA A 979 3.20 2.65 -6.37
C ALA A 979 2.50 2.49 -7.73
N PHE A 980 1.90 3.56 -8.27
CA PHE A 980 0.97 3.51 -9.41
C PHE A 980 1.32 4.51 -10.53
N ALA A 981 2.61 4.77 -10.77
CA ALA A 981 3.06 5.66 -11.85
C ALA A 981 2.47 5.30 -13.23
N ASN A 982 2.31 4.01 -13.53
CA ASN A 982 1.66 3.53 -14.76
C ASN A 982 0.20 3.99 -14.88
N VAL A 983 -0.53 4.04 -13.75
CA VAL A 983 -1.93 4.47 -13.71
C VAL A 983 -2.03 5.98 -13.91
N MET A 984 -1.08 6.76 -13.37
CA MET A 984 -0.98 8.20 -13.64
C MET A 984 -0.73 8.49 -15.12
N HIS A 985 0.19 7.75 -15.74
CA HIS A 985 0.47 7.87 -17.17
C HIS A 985 -0.74 7.48 -18.03
N LEU A 986 -1.48 6.44 -17.63
CA LEU A 986 -2.73 6.03 -18.29
C LEU A 986 -3.77 7.15 -18.25
N PHE A 987 -3.95 7.78 -17.08
CA PHE A 987 -4.93 8.86 -16.93
C PHE A 987 -4.53 10.11 -17.73
N ASP A 988 -3.26 10.53 -17.69
CA ASP A 988 -2.77 11.62 -18.52
C ASP A 988 -2.97 11.33 -20.02
N ALA A 989 -2.66 10.10 -20.47
CA ALA A 989 -2.89 9.68 -21.85
C ALA A 989 -4.36 9.84 -22.27
N ALA A 990 -5.29 9.42 -21.40
CA ALA A 990 -6.72 9.54 -21.61
C ALA A 990 -7.15 11.02 -21.72
N VAL A 991 -6.66 11.88 -20.83
CA VAL A 991 -6.91 13.33 -20.87
C VAL A 991 -6.41 13.95 -22.17
N GLN A 992 -5.16 13.63 -22.59
CA GLN A 992 -4.62 14.18 -23.83
C GLN A 992 -5.43 13.72 -25.04
N ALA A 993 -5.83 12.45 -25.10
CA ALA A 993 -6.60 11.91 -26.22
C ALA A 993 -8.02 12.53 -26.28
N VAL A 994 -8.67 12.73 -25.14
CA VAL A 994 -9.99 13.41 -25.06
C VAL A 994 -9.89 14.88 -25.47
N ALA A 995 -8.81 15.57 -25.13
CA ALA A 995 -8.62 16.98 -25.50
C ALA A 995 -8.44 17.20 -27.03
N GLU A 996 -8.03 16.16 -27.77
CA GLU A 996 -7.82 16.23 -29.23
C GLU A 996 -9.08 15.90 -30.05
N LEU A 997 -10.12 15.32 -29.43
CA LEU A 997 -11.38 14.95 -30.11
C LEU A 997 -12.05 16.17 -30.75
N ASP A 998 -12.59 16.04 -31.96
CA ASP A 998 -13.34 17.14 -32.59
C ASP A 998 -14.79 17.20 -32.10
N GLU A 999 -14.96 17.56 -30.83
CA GLU A 999 -16.25 17.71 -30.16
C GLU A 999 -16.53 19.19 -29.83
N PRO A 1000 -17.81 19.63 -29.88
CA PRO A 1000 -18.21 20.97 -29.46
C PRO A 1000 -17.84 21.28 -28.00
N ALA A 1001 -17.66 22.57 -27.69
CA ALA A 1001 -17.18 23.02 -26.36
C ALA A 1001 -18.15 22.66 -25.22
N GLU A 1002 -19.45 22.67 -25.49
CA GLU A 1002 -20.52 22.29 -24.56
C GLU A 1002 -20.50 20.79 -24.23
N LEU A 1003 -20.00 19.95 -25.14
CA LEU A 1003 -19.88 18.50 -24.96
C LEU A 1003 -18.50 18.09 -24.43
N ASN A 1004 -17.46 18.85 -24.78
CA ASN A 1004 -16.08 18.62 -24.36
C ASN A 1004 -15.44 19.90 -23.80
N PRO A 1005 -15.74 20.23 -22.53
CA PRO A 1005 -15.15 21.39 -21.86
C PRO A 1005 -13.62 21.27 -21.69
N ILE A 1006 -13.08 20.04 -21.71
CA ILE A 1006 -11.64 19.76 -21.57
C ILE A 1006 -10.90 20.32 -22.79
N ARG A 1007 -11.32 19.98 -24.01
CA ARG A 1007 -10.76 20.52 -25.26
C ARG A 1007 -10.80 22.04 -25.28
N ALA A 1008 -11.99 22.60 -25.05
CA ALA A 1008 -12.19 24.05 -25.09
C ALA A 1008 -11.25 24.77 -24.10
N ARG A 1009 -11.08 24.20 -22.90
CA ARG A 1009 -10.18 24.74 -21.88
C ARG A 1009 -8.71 24.63 -22.28
N VAL A 1010 -8.27 23.47 -22.75
CA VAL A 1010 -6.88 23.25 -23.18
C VAL A 1010 -6.50 24.21 -24.31
N GLN A 1011 -7.37 24.41 -25.30
CA GLN A 1011 -7.13 25.34 -26.41
C GLN A 1011 -7.02 26.79 -25.93
N ARG A 1012 -8.00 27.25 -25.13
CA ARG A 1012 -8.01 28.61 -24.58
C ARG A 1012 -6.77 28.91 -23.75
N GLU A 1013 -6.32 27.98 -22.92
CA GLU A 1013 -5.14 28.18 -22.07
C GLU A 1013 -3.84 28.12 -22.83
N ARG A 1014 -3.72 27.19 -23.80
CA ARG A 1014 -2.61 27.16 -24.74
C ARG A 1014 -2.48 28.52 -25.42
N ASP A 1015 -3.57 29.04 -25.97
CA ASP A 1015 -3.58 30.30 -26.73
C ASP A 1015 -3.23 31.48 -25.83
N ALA A 1016 -3.72 31.49 -24.57
CA ALA A 1016 -3.35 32.49 -23.58
C ALA A 1016 -1.86 32.43 -23.19
N LEU A 1017 -1.28 31.24 -23.06
CA LEU A 1017 0.15 31.06 -22.77
C LEU A 1017 1.03 31.48 -23.96
N ILE A 1018 0.62 31.16 -25.19
CA ILE A 1018 1.29 31.61 -26.42
C ILE A 1018 1.25 33.14 -26.50
N ALA A 1019 0.11 33.75 -26.21
CA ALA A 1019 -0.02 35.21 -26.19
C ALA A 1019 0.88 35.88 -25.14
N ARG A 1020 1.26 35.17 -24.07
CA ARG A 1020 2.23 35.60 -23.05
C ARG A 1020 3.70 35.31 -23.42
N GLY A 1021 3.95 34.82 -24.65
CA GLY A 1021 5.28 34.57 -25.17
C GLY A 1021 5.84 33.17 -24.87
N MET A 1022 5.02 32.23 -24.38
CA MET A 1022 5.44 30.84 -24.21
C MET A 1022 5.49 30.12 -25.56
N ASP A 1023 6.47 29.23 -25.74
CA ASP A 1023 6.54 28.38 -26.92
C ASP A 1023 5.24 27.55 -27.09
N PRO A 1024 4.67 27.42 -28.30
CA PRO A 1024 3.42 26.71 -28.53
C PRO A 1024 3.40 25.26 -28.04
N VAL A 1025 4.54 24.55 -28.10
CA VAL A 1025 4.65 23.16 -27.63
C VAL A 1025 4.55 23.10 -26.12
N ASP A 1026 5.31 23.95 -25.43
CA ASP A 1026 5.26 24.06 -23.97
C ASP A 1026 3.90 24.56 -23.48
N ALA A 1027 3.30 25.53 -24.18
CA ALA A 1027 1.97 26.03 -23.86
C ALA A 1027 0.90 24.92 -23.93
N ARG A 1028 0.91 24.10 -24.99
CA ARG A 1028 -0.02 22.95 -25.13
C ARG A 1028 0.22 21.88 -24.08
N LYS A 1029 1.49 21.62 -23.75
CA LYS A 1029 1.88 20.67 -22.69
C LYS A 1029 1.31 21.12 -21.35
N ARG A 1030 1.56 22.37 -20.94
CA ARG A 1030 1.11 22.91 -19.65
C ARG A 1030 -0.41 23.01 -19.53
N ALA A 1031 -1.09 23.41 -20.60
CA ALA A 1031 -2.56 23.48 -20.63
C ALA A 1031 -3.23 22.10 -20.44
N GLY A 1032 -2.54 21.02 -20.85
CA GLY A 1032 -3.01 19.64 -20.76
C GLY A 1032 -2.85 18.97 -19.39
N TRP A 1033 -2.16 19.58 -18.42
CA TRP A 1033 -1.88 18.90 -17.14
C TRP A 1033 -3.12 18.76 -16.26
N ARG A 1034 -3.35 17.55 -15.76
CA ARG A 1034 -4.45 17.21 -14.85
C ARG A 1034 -4.08 16.31 -13.68
N VAL A 1035 -2.84 15.80 -13.62
CA VAL A 1035 -2.37 14.96 -12.51
C VAL A 1035 -1.34 15.73 -11.70
N PHE A 1036 -1.63 15.95 -10.42
CA PHE A 1036 -0.77 16.69 -9.51
C PHE A 1036 -0.48 15.88 -8.25
N SER A 1037 0.78 15.89 -7.80
CA SER A 1037 1.21 15.24 -6.55
C SER A 1037 2.16 16.14 -5.77
N ALA A 1038 2.67 15.66 -4.63
CA ALA A 1038 3.79 16.31 -3.98
C ALA A 1038 5.04 16.24 -4.88
N ARG A 1039 6.05 17.08 -4.59
CA ARG A 1039 7.37 17.01 -5.24
C ARG A 1039 7.88 15.56 -5.22
N PRO A 1040 8.59 15.07 -6.25
CA PRO A 1040 9.22 13.75 -6.22
C PRO A 1040 10.00 13.55 -4.92
N GLY A 1041 9.84 12.37 -4.32
CA GLY A 1041 10.31 12.11 -2.97
C GLY A 1041 9.27 12.49 -1.91
N ALA A 1042 8.77 13.73 -1.87
CA ALA A 1042 7.89 14.20 -0.78
C ALA A 1042 6.51 13.51 -0.74
N TYR A 1043 5.87 13.56 0.43
CA TYR A 1043 4.57 12.98 0.78
C TYR A 1043 3.66 14.06 1.40
N GLY A 1044 2.43 13.72 1.79
CA GLY A 1044 1.51 14.64 2.50
C GLY A 1044 0.95 15.78 1.64
N ALA A 1045 0.25 16.72 2.29
CA ALA A 1045 -0.41 17.86 1.66
C ALA A 1045 0.01 19.24 2.21
N GLY A 1046 0.93 19.28 3.19
CA GLY A 1046 1.51 20.52 3.73
C GLY A 1046 0.65 21.24 4.77
N LEU A 1047 -0.49 20.69 5.20
CA LEU A 1047 -1.43 21.37 6.09
C LEU A 1047 -1.39 20.91 7.55
N GLN A 1048 -1.06 19.65 7.81
CA GLN A 1048 -1.04 19.12 9.19
C GLN A 1048 -0.22 20.00 10.13
N GLN A 1049 0.95 20.39 9.67
CA GLN A 1049 1.86 21.24 10.43
C GLN A 1049 1.18 22.52 10.88
N MET A 1050 0.60 23.26 9.93
CA MET A 1050 0.00 24.55 10.22
C MET A 1050 -1.14 24.42 11.23
N ILE A 1051 -1.90 23.34 11.16
CA ILE A 1051 -2.99 23.04 12.10
C ILE A 1051 -2.46 22.68 13.49
N ASP A 1052 -1.39 21.88 13.58
CA ASP A 1052 -0.80 21.46 14.86
C ASP A 1052 -0.03 22.60 15.55
N SER A 1053 0.76 23.38 14.81
CA SER A 1053 1.58 24.49 15.33
C SER A 1053 0.78 25.79 15.51
N ARG A 1054 -0.47 25.82 15.05
CA ARG A 1054 -1.35 27.02 15.04
C ARG A 1054 -0.81 28.15 14.14
N GLU A 1055 0.16 27.86 13.26
CA GLU A 1055 0.84 28.83 12.36
C GLU A 1055 0.05 29.11 11.08
N TRP A 1056 -1.17 29.61 11.21
CA TRP A 1056 -1.99 30.11 10.10
C TRP A 1056 -2.93 31.20 10.61
N GLN A 1057 -3.36 32.11 9.73
CA GLN A 1057 -4.32 33.17 10.08
C GLN A 1057 -5.47 33.27 9.10
N THR A 1058 -5.24 32.95 7.83
CA THR A 1058 -6.20 33.15 6.74
C THR A 1058 -6.27 31.94 5.81
N ASP A 1059 -7.34 31.88 5.01
CA ASP A 1059 -7.45 30.88 3.94
C ASP A 1059 -6.31 31.00 2.90
N ALA A 1060 -5.71 32.18 2.75
CA ALA A 1060 -4.58 32.38 1.86
C ALA A 1060 -3.36 31.57 2.32
N ASP A 1061 -3.12 31.48 3.63
CA ASP A 1061 -2.01 30.72 4.18
C ASP A 1061 -2.17 29.23 3.86
N LEU A 1062 -3.37 28.69 4.11
CA LEU A 1062 -3.72 27.29 3.83
C LEU A 1062 -3.67 26.99 2.32
N ALA A 1063 -4.22 27.88 1.49
CA ALA A 1063 -4.21 27.75 0.03
C ALA A 1063 -2.78 27.74 -0.54
N ASN A 1064 -1.94 28.67 -0.09
CA ASN A 1064 -0.55 28.78 -0.51
C ASN A 1064 0.25 27.55 -0.11
N ALA A 1065 0.07 27.04 1.13
CA ALA A 1065 0.72 25.83 1.59
C ALA A 1065 0.30 24.62 0.75
N TYR A 1066 -1.01 24.44 0.50
CA TYR A 1066 -1.52 23.33 -0.32
C TYR A 1066 -1.02 23.40 -1.77
N GLN A 1067 -0.99 24.60 -2.37
CA GLN A 1067 -0.49 24.82 -3.73
C GLN A 1067 1.03 24.63 -3.83
N ALA A 1068 1.79 25.06 -2.83
CA ALA A 1068 3.23 24.87 -2.76
C ALA A 1068 3.58 23.40 -2.58
N TRP A 1069 2.89 22.70 -1.68
CA TRP A 1069 3.14 21.29 -1.44
C TRP A 1069 2.69 20.41 -2.62
N GLY A 1070 1.59 20.79 -3.27
CA GLY A 1070 0.91 19.96 -4.24
C GLY A 1070 1.03 20.34 -5.70
N GLY A 1071 1.65 21.47 -6.02
CA GLY A 1071 1.72 22.02 -7.37
C GLY A 1071 2.79 21.40 -8.25
N TYR A 1072 2.94 20.06 -8.26
CA TYR A 1072 3.87 19.36 -9.15
C TYR A 1072 3.11 18.48 -10.13
N ALA A 1073 3.26 18.75 -11.43
CA ALA A 1073 2.55 18.06 -12.50
C ALA A 1073 3.26 16.76 -12.89
N TYR A 1074 2.46 15.73 -13.14
CA TYR A 1074 2.92 14.43 -13.63
C TYR A 1074 2.20 14.10 -14.94
N ALA A 1075 2.97 13.60 -15.90
CA ALA A 1075 2.49 13.29 -17.25
C ALA A 1075 3.34 12.15 -17.84
N GLN A 1076 2.95 11.59 -18.99
CA GLN A 1076 3.71 10.50 -19.63
C GLN A 1076 5.21 10.79 -19.83
N LYS A 1077 5.58 12.07 -19.98
CA LYS A 1077 6.96 12.53 -20.19
C LYS A 1077 7.46 13.46 -19.07
N SER A 1078 6.78 13.49 -17.93
CA SER A 1078 7.06 14.40 -16.81
C SER A 1078 6.91 13.70 -15.48
N ALA A 1079 7.94 13.79 -14.63
CA ALA A 1079 7.98 13.16 -13.32
C ALA A 1079 8.05 14.23 -12.22
N GLY A 1080 7.02 15.08 -12.11
CA GLY A 1080 6.92 16.10 -11.06
C GLY A 1080 7.51 17.45 -11.43
N GLU A 1081 7.15 17.99 -12.60
CA GLU A 1081 7.50 19.36 -12.98
C GLU A 1081 6.81 20.39 -12.08
N GLU A 1082 7.55 21.41 -11.65
CA GLU A 1082 6.99 22.51 -10.86
C GLU A 1082 5.93 23.25 -11.67
N ALA A 1083 4.70 23.24 -11.16
CA ALA A 1083 3.50 23.65 -11.86
C ALA A 1083 2.54 24.43 -10.95
N HIS A 1084 3.04 25.12 -9.92
CA HIS A 1084 2.21 25.83 -8.93
C HIS A 1084 1.16 26.73 -9.59
N GLN A 1085 1.54 27.53 -10.58
CA GLN A 1085 0.59 28.42 -11.27
C GLN A 1085 -0.48 27.65 -12.07
N ALA A 1086 -0.09 26.57 -12.77
CA ALA A 1086 -1.03 25.75 -13.52
C ALA A 1086 -1.99 25.01 -12.58
N PHE A 1087 -1.48 24.49 -11.45
CA PHE A 1087 -2.29 23.86 -10.42
C PHE A 1087 -3.27 24.85 -9.80
N GLY A 1088 -2.82 26.05 -9.43
CA GLY A 1088 -3.68 27.13 -8.95
C GLY A 1088 -4.78 27.49 -9.95
N ALA A 1089 -4.47 27.53 -11.25
CA ALA A 1089 -5.46 27.75 -12.31
C ALA A 1089 -6.43 26.57 -12.52
N ARG A 1090 -6.07 25.34 -12.14
CA ARG A 1090 -7.04 24.21 -12.04
C ARG A 1090 -7.95 24.41 -10.86
N LEU A 1091 -7.38 24.62 -9.68
CA LEU A 1091 -8.11 24.80 -8.42
C LEU A 1091 -9.11 25.95 -8.51
N ALA A 1092 -8.71 27.11 -9.03
CA ALA A 1092 -9.57 28.29 -9.19
C ALA A 1092 -10.80 28.06 -10.08
N ALA A 1093 -10.82 26.98 -10.85
CA ALA A 1093 -11.85 26.69 -11.84
C ALA A 1093 -12.55 25.35 -11.60
N LEU A 1094 -12.45 24.79 -10.38
CA LEU A 1094 -13.19 23.62 -9.93
C LEU A 1094 -14.59 24.02 -9.46
N ASP A 1095 -15.60 23.27 -9.89
CA ASP A 1095 -16.97 23.40 -9.39
C ASP A 1095 -17.18 22.49 -8.17
N VAL A 1096 -16.49 21.35 -8.17
CA VAL A 1096 -16.64 20.28 -7.18
C VAL A 1096 -15.28 19.82 -6.64
N VAL A 1097 -15.21 19.58 -5.34
CA VAL A 1097 -14.15 18.81 -4.68
C VAL A 1097 -14.74 17.49 -4.19
N LEU A 1098 -14.07 16.39 -4.52
CA LEU A 1098 -14.50 15.02 -4.22
C LEU A 1098 -13.41 14.21 -3.50
N GLN A 1099 -13.85 13.44 -2.51
CA GLN A 1099 -13.07 12.42 -1.81
C GLN A 1099 -13.94 11.18 -1.66
N ASN A 1100 -13.31 10.00 -1.78
CA ASN A 1100 -13.97 8.72 -1.56
C ASN A 1100 -13.49 8.06 -0.26
N GLN A 1101 -14.35 7.27 0.36
CA GLN A 1101 -14.06 6.38 1.48
C GLN A 1101 -14.53 4.96 1.15
N ASP A 1102 -13.65 3.98 1.30
CA ASP A 1102 -13.89 2.63 0.82
C ASP A 1102 -14.12 1.58 1.92
N ASN A 1103 -14.16 1.97 3.18
CA ASN A 1103 -14.18 1.04 4.32
C ASN A 1103 -14.99 1.59 5.52
N ARG A 1104 -15.23 0.74 6.55
CA ARG A 1104 -16.03 1.08 7.76
C ARG A 1104 -15.23 1.04 9.06
N GLU A 1105 -13.98 0.64 9.00
CA GLU A 1105 -13.07 0.54 10.13
C GLU A 1105 -12.61 1.91 10.64
N HIS A 1106 -12.66 2.93 9.78
CA HIS A 1106 -12.44 4.33 10.13
C HIS A 1106 -13.37 5.25 9.33
N ASP A 1107 -13.59 6.46 9.83
CA ASP A 1107 -14.37 7.52 9.17
C ASP A 1107 -13.55 8.80 8.91
N VAL A 1108 -14.19 9.84 8.36
CA VAL A 1108 -13.55 11.12 8.02
C VAL A 1108 -12.99 11.89 9.22
N LEU A 1109 -13.43 11.57 10.44
CA LEU A 1109 -12.97 12.14 11.71
C LEU A 1109 -12.09 11.17 12.52
N ASP A 1110 -11.51 10.17 11.84
CA ASP A 1110 -10.54 9.22 12.40
C ASP A 1110 -9.16 9.28 11.74
N SER A 1111 -9.03 10.01 10.64
CA SER A 1111 -7.74 10.23 9.98
C SER A 1111 -7.59 11.68 9.56
N ASN A 1112 -6.41 12.23 9.84
CA ASN A 1112 -6.05 13.58 9.43
C ASN A 1112 -5.88 13.74 7.91
N ASP A 1113 -5.60 12.68 7.17
CA ASP A 1113 -5.39 12.78 5.73
C ASP A 1113 -6.63 13.30 5.00
N TYR A 1114 -7.82 13.02 5.51
CA TYR A 1114 -9.08 13.47 4.91
C TYR A 1114 -9.17 15.01 4.83
N TYR A 1115 -9.03 15.71 5.95
CA TYR A 1115 -9.08 17.19 5.94
C TYR A 1115 -7.87 17.79 5.20
N GLN A 1116 -6.71 17.14 5.26
CA GLN A 1116 -5.51 17.62 4.57
C GLN A 1116 -5.68 17.59 3.05
N PHE A 1117 -6.20 16.50 2.49
CA PHE A 1117 -6.33 16.33 1.04
C PHE A 1117 -7.61 16.97 0.49
N GLN A 1118 -8.77 16.61 1.05
CA GLN A 1118 -10.08 17.13 0.61
C GLN A 1118 -10.26 18.55 1.12
N GLY A 1119 -10.16 18.77 2.43
CA GLY A 1119 -10.30 20.09 3.04
C GLY A 1119 -9.27 21.08 2.50
N GLY A 1120 -8.01 20.67 2.35
CA GLY A 1120 -6.97 21.50 1.76
C GLY A 1120 -7.28 21.95 0.33
N MET A 1121 -7.84 21.06 -0.48
CA MET A 1121 -8.33 21.42 -1.82
C MET A 1121 -9.46 22.44 -1.73
N VAL A 1122 -10.41 22.24 -0.82
CA VAL A 1122 -11.52 23.18 -0.58
C VAL A 1122 -11.01 24.56 -0.19
N ALA A 1123 -10.08 24.65 0.77
CA ALA A 1123 -9.47 25.91 1.20
C ALA A 1123 -8.79 26.63 0.02
N ALA A 1124 -8.04 25.88 -0.79
CA ALA A 1124 -7.35 26.44 -1.95
C ALA A 1124 -8.32 26.92 -3.03
N VAL A 1125 -9.38 26.16 -3.33
CA VAL A 1125 -10.43 26.58 -4.27
C VAL A 1125 -11.17 27.81 -3.74
N ARG A 1126 -11.60 27.80 -2.47
CA ARG A 1126 -12.29 28.94 -1.83
C ARG A 1126 -11.47 30.22 -1.95
N HIS A 1127 -10.18 30.15 -1.66
CA HIS A 1127 -9.29 31.30 -1.78
C HIS A 1127 -9.09 31.76 -3.23
N LEU A 1128 -8.75 30.84 -4.14
CA LEU A 1128 -8.36 31.17 -5.51
C LEU A 1128 -9.54 31.54 -6.41
N ALA A 1129 -10.71 30.92 -6.21
CA ALA A 1129 -11.94 31.21 -6.95
C ALA A 1129 -12.77 32.32 -6.29
N GLY A 1130 -12.53 32.62 -5.00
CA GLY A 1130 -13.32 33.57 -4.22
C GLY A 1130 -14.69 33.04 -3.78
N GLN A 1131 -14.98 31.75 -4.01
CA GLN A 1131 -16.24 31.10 -3.66
C GLN A 1131 -15.99 29.67 -3.16
N GLN A 1132 -16.81 29.21 -2.20
CA GLN A 1132 -16.78 27.83 -1.72
C GLN A 1132 -17.23 26.87 -2.84
N PRO A 1133 -16.44 25.82 -3.17
CA PRO A 1133 -16.88 24.80 -4.12
C PRO A 1133 -17.96 23.90 -3.52
N SER A 1134 -18.67 23.17 -4.37
CA SER A 1134 -19.49 22.04 -3.89
C SER A 1134 -18.55 20.93 -3.39
N VAL A 1135 -18.78 20.44 -2.18
CA VAL A 1135 -17.89 19.43 -1.57
C VAL A 1135 -18.67 18.15 -1.33
N TYR A 1136 -18.27 17.07 -1.99
CA TYR A 1136 -18.89 15.77 -1.84
C TYR A 1136 -17.94 14.75 -1.23
N HIS A 1137 -18.51 13.85 -0.45
CA HIS A 1137 -17.86 12.65 0.07
C HIS A 1137 -18.61 11.42 -0.43
N ALA A 1138 -17.93 10.56 -1.18
CA ALA A 1138 -18.54 9.32 -1.68
C ALA A 1138 -18.15 8.13 -0.81
N ASP A 1139 -19.16 7.41 -0.33
CA ASP A 1139 -19.01 6.18 0.43
C ASP A 1139 -19.07 4.97 -0.51
N HIS A 1140 -17.92 4.31 -0.71
CA HIS A 1140 -17.70 3.10 -1.50
C HIS A 1140 -17.53 1.85 -0.61
N SER A 1141 -17.77 1.97 0.70
CA SER A 1141 -17.65 0.86 1.65
C SER A 1141 -18.69 -0.24 1.42
N ASN A 1142 -19.80 0.09 0.78
CA ASN A 1142 -20.76 -0.86 0.23
C ASN A 1142 -20.55 -0.97 -1.30
N PRO A 1143 -19.87 -2.01 -1.80
CA PRO A 1143 -19.58 -2.15 -3.22
C PRO A 1143 -20.83 -2.29 -4.10
N ALA A 1144 -21.96 -2.72 -3.54
CA ALA A 1144 -23.20 -2.88 -4.29
C ALA A 1144 -23.93 -1.54 -4.48
N ALA A 1145 -23.78 -0.60 -3.54
CA ALA A 1145 -24.50 0.66 -3.53
C ALA A 1145 -23.61 1.79 -3.00
N PRO A 1146 -22.73 2.37 -3.86
CA PRO A 1146 -22.04 3.60 -3.49
C PRO A 1146 -23.07 4.68 -3.14
N ARG A 1147 -22.70 5.62 -2.26
CA ARG A 1147 -23.53 6.78 -1.89
C ARG A 1147 -22.70 8.05 -1.98
N VAL A 1148 -23.27 9.12 -2.52
CA VAL A 1148 -22.61 10.43 -2.60
C VAL A 1148 -23.38 11.42 -1.71
N ARG A 1149 -22.72 11.94 -0.67
CA ARG A 1149 -23.27 12.95 0.25
C ARG A 1149 -22.49 14.25 0.12
N THR A 1150 -23.08 15.37 0.56
CA THR A 1150 -22.26 16.56 0.81
C THR A 1150 -21.33 16.28 1.98
N LEU A 1151 -20.19 16.98 2.06
CA LEU A 1151 -19.28 16.82 3.18
C LEU A 1151 -19.96 17.19 4.52
N GLN A 1152 -20.82 18.21 4.53
CA GLN A 1152 -21.58 18.61 5.72
C GLN A 1152 -22.51 17.50 6.20
N GLU A 1153 -23.23 16.85 5.29
CA GLU A 1153 -24.10 15.71 5.61
C GLU A 1153 -23.30 14.53 6.20
N GLU A 1154 -22.14 14.22 5.62
CA GLU A 1154 -21.30 13.12 6.12
C GLU A 1154 -20.70 13.44 7.49
N ILE A 1155 -20.23 14.66 7.71
CA ILE A 1155 -19.68 15.08 9.00
C ILE A 1155 -20.76 15.03 10.09
N ALA A 1156 -21.96 15.56 9.81
CA ALA A 1156 -23.08 15.47 10.75
C ALA A 1156 -23.42 14.02 11.07
N ARG A 1157 -23.45 13.16 10.03
CA ARG A 1157 -23.67 11.72 10.18
C ARG A 1157 -22.64 11.07 11.09
N VAL A 1158 -21.35 11.35 10.90
CA VAL A 1158 -20.25 10.79 11.73
C VAL A 1158 -20.32 11.33 13.16
N ILE A 1159 -20.66 12.61 13.35
CA ILE A 1159 -20.80 13.19 14.68
C ILE A 1159 -21.86 12.44 15.49
N ARG A 1160 -23.04 12.21 14.89
CA ARG A 1160 -24.15 11.51 15.54
C ARG A 1160 -23.92 10.01 15.66
N SER A 1161 -23.45 9.34 14.61
CA SER A 1161 -23.29 7.89 14.64
C SER A 1161 -22.12 7.44 15.52
N ARG A 1162 -21.07 8.26 15.69
CA ARG A 1162 -19.85 7.87 16.40
C ARG A 1162 -19.33 8.90 17.40
N VAL A 1163 -19.01 10.14 16.99
CA VAL A 1163 -18.26 11.13 17.83
C VAL A 1163 -18.89 11.28 19.21
N VAL A 1164 -20.19 11.55 19.24
CA VAL A 1164 -20.93 11.79 20.48
C VAL A 1164 -21.83 10.60 20.85
N ASN A 1165 -21.58 9.43 20.25
CA ASN A 1165 -22.35 8.22 20.53
C ASN A 1165 -21.82 7.57 21.83
N PRO A 1166 -22.66 7.40 22.87
CA PRO A 1166 -22.27 6.75 24.12
C PRO A 1166 -21.68 5.35 23.91
N LYS A 1167 -22.20 4.58 22.95
CA LYS A 1167 -21.71 3.23 22.63
C LYS A 1167 -20.26 3.26 22.16
N TRP A 1168 -19.90 4.23 21.31
CA TRP A 1168 -18.51 4.42 20.89
C TRP A 1168 -17.63 4.91 22.04
N LEU A 1169 -18.11 5.89 22.82
CA LEU A 1169 -17.39 6.43 23.98
C LEU A 1169 -17.07 5.34 25.00
N ASP A 1170 -18.05 4.52 25.38
CA ASP A 1170 -17.88 3.39 26.28
C ASP A 1170 -16.99 2.31 25.64
N GLY A 1171 -17.07 2.17 24.31
CA GLY A 1171 -16.14 1.44 23.45
C GLY A 1171 -14.69 1.78 23.72
N VAL A 1172 -14.32 3.04 23.49
CA VAL A 1172 -12.95 3.52 23.59
C VAL A 1172 -12.48 3.68 25.04
N LYS A 1173 -13.39 3.95 25.99
CA LYS A 1173 -13.06 4.04 27.43
C LYS A 1173 -12.48 2.74 28.00
N ARG A 1174 -12.74 1.58 27.39
CA ARG A 1174 -12.11 0.30 27.76
C ARG A 1174 -10.59 0.25 27.52
N HIS A 1175 -10.04 1.24 26.82
CA HIS A 1175 -8.65 1.27 26.36
C HIS A 1175 -7.78 2.37 27.02
N GLY A 1176 -8.17 2.83 28.22
CA GLY A 1176 -7.35 3.70 29.08
C GLY A 1176 -6.70 4.87 28.34
N TYR A 1177 -5.37 5.00 28.45
CA TYR A 1177 -4.59 6.06 27.80
C TYR A 1177 -4.89 6.22 26.30
N LYS A 1178 -4.94 5.11 25.55
CA LYS A 1178 -5.13 5.16 24.09
C LYS A 1178 -6.56 5.55 23.73
N GLY A 1179 -7.55 5.09 24.52
CA GLY A 1179 -8.93 5.52 24.38
C GLY A 1179 -9.09 7.04 24.50
N ALA A 1180 -8.48 7.65 25.50
CA ALA A 1180 -8.48 9.10 25.66
C ALA A 1180 -7.73 9.83 24.54
N ALA A 1181 -6.63 9.24 24.03
CA ALA A 1181 -5.91 9.79 22.88
C ALA A 1181 -6.77 9.80 21.60
N GLU A 1182 -7.58 8.76 21.36
CA GLU A 1182 -8.53 8.71 20.23
C GLU A 1182 -9.59 9.82 20.31
N ILE A 1183 -10.16 10.03 21.50
CA ILE A 1183 -11.13 11.12 21.75
C ILE A 1183 -10.50 12.47 21.37
N ALA A 1184 -9.27 12.75 21.82
CA ALA A 1184 -8.60 13.99 21.49
C ALA A 1184 -8.23 14.09 19.99
N ALA A 1185 -7.87 12.99 19.33
CA ALA A 1185 -7.56 12.99 17.90
C ALA A 1185 -8.79 13.34 17.05
N THR A 1186 -9.97 12.82 17.40
CA THR A 1186 -11.23 13.21 16.77
C THR A 1186 -11.47 14.73 16.81
N VAL A 1187 -11.18 15.39 17.95
CA VAL A 1187 -11.35 16.85 18.07
C VAL A 1187 -10.38 17.60 17.17
N ASP A 1188 -9.12 17.15 17.08
CA ASP A 1188 -8.13 17.74 16.16
C ASP A 1188 -8.58 17.62 14.69
N TYR A 1189 -9.15 16.48 14.30
CA TYR A 1189 -9.57 16.24 12.91
C TYR A 1189 -10.85 17.01 12.56
N LEU A 1190 -11.80 17.10 13.50
CA LEU A 1190 -12.99 17.94 13.37
C LEU A 1190 -12.60 19.40 13.18
N TYR A 1191 -11.68 19.91 14.01
CA TYR A 1191 -11.14 21.25 13.87
C TYR A 1191 -10.42 21.45 12.53
N GLY A 1192 -9.58 20.50 12.11
CA GLY A 1192 -8.84 20.57 10.84
C GLY A 1192 -9.77 20.66 9.63
N TYR A 1193 -10.87 19.90 9.65
CA TYR A 1193 -11.92 20.00 8.63
C TYR A 1193 -12.62 21.34 8.66
N ASP A 1194 -12.90 21.89 9.83
CA ASP A 1194 -13.55 23.20 9.90
C ASP A 1194 -12.64 24.33 9.41
N ALA A 1195 -11.38 24.30 9.83
CA ALA A 1195 -10.36 25.26 9.41
C ALA A 1195 -10.23 25.31 7.88
N THR A 1196 -10.29 24.14 7.24
CA THR A 1196 -10.07 24.01 5.80
C THR A 1196 -11.35 24.12 4.97
N ALA A 1197 -12.45 23.53 5.41
CA ALA A 1197 -13.69 23.41 4.63
C ALA A 1197 -14.88 24.23 5.15
N ARG A 1198 -14.85 24.75 6.40
CA ARG A 1198 -15.95 25.52 7.03
C ARG A 1198 -17.27 24.74 7.06
N VAL A 1199 -17.21 23.50 7.55
CA VAL A 1199 -18.32 22.54 7.50
C VAL A 1199 -18.87 22.15 8.87
N ILE A 1200 -18.30 22.69 9.96
CA ILE A 1200 -18.77 22.41 11.32
C ILE A 1200 -19.67 23.55 11.79
N ALA A 1201 -20.84 23.21 12.32
CA ALA A 1201 -21.75 24.19 12.90
C ALA A 1201 -21.50 24.40 14.40
N ASP A 1202 -21.87 25.57 14.93
CA ASP A 1202 -21.70 25.91 16.36
C ASP A 1202 -22.34 24.89 17.30
N HIS A 1203 -23.50 24.33 16.93
CA HIS A 1203 -24.18 23.33 17.76
C HIS A 1203 -23.44 21.99 17.74
N GLN A 1204 -22.69 21.68 16.68
CA GLN A 1204 -21.87 20.47 16.61
C GLN A 1204 -20.66 20.56 17.53
N TYR A 1205 -20.02 21.74 17.62
CA TYR A 1205 -19.01 21.99 18.64
C TYR A 1205 -19.58 21.86 20.07
N ALA A 1206 -20.78 22.40 20.30
CA ALA A 1206 -21.47 22.27 21.58
C ALA A 1206 -21.71 20.79 21.95
N LEU A 1207 -22.20 19.96 21.01
CA LEU A 1207 -22.39 18.52 21.24
C LEU A 1207 -21.09 17.81 21.64
N VAL A 1208 -19.97 18.16 21.00
CA VAL A 1208 -18.65 17.58 21.33
C VAL A 1208 -18.17 18.06 22.69
N ALA A 1209 -18.30 19.35 22.99
CA ALA A 1209 -17.95 19.90 24.30
C ALA A 1209 -18.79 19.25 25.42
N ASP A 1210 -20.07 19.01 25.18
CA ASP A 1210 -20.94 18.34 26.13
C ASP A 1210 -20.53 16.89 26.37
N ALA A 1211 -20.34 16.11 25.30
CA ALA A 1211 -20.01 14.70 25.40
C ALA A 1211 -18.61 14.46 26.00
N TYR A 1212 -17.64 15.33 25.73
CA TYR A 1212 -16.24 15.08 26.12
C TYR A 1212 -15.83 15.85 27.38
N LEU A 1213 -16.29 17.09 27.54
CA LEU A 1213 -15.87 17.96 28.64
C LEU A 1213 -16.94 18.10 29.71
N ASN A 1214 -18.22 18.29 29.38
CA ASN A 1214 -19.23 18.54 30.40
C ASN A 1214 -19.79 17.26 31.03
N ASP A 1215 -19.82 16.16 30.27
CA ASP A 1215 -20.10 14.83 30.81
C ASP A 1215 -19.06 14.44 31.88
N ALA A 1216 -19.55 14.20 33.09
CA ALA A 1216 -18.69 13.99 34.25
C ALA A 1216 -17.90 12.68 34.17
N ASP A 1217 -18.49 11.64 33.59
CA ASP A 1217 -17.86 10.33 33.45
C ASP A 1217 -16.72 10.37 32.43
N THR A 1218 -16.98 10.90 31.24
CA THR A 1218 -15.98 11.04 30.18
C THR A 1218 -14.83 11.96 30.58
N ARG A 1219 -15.13 13.08 31.25
CA ARG A 1219 -14.11 13.97 31.80
C ARG A 1219 -13.25 13.26 32.87
N ALA A 1220 -13.87 12.56 33.82
CA ALA A 1220 -13.15 11.83 34.87
C ALA A 1220 -12.27 10.72 34.29
N PHE A 1221 -12.74 10.02 33.26
CA PHE A 1221 -11.96 9.04 32.51
C PHE A 1221 -10.69 9.69 31.91
N MET A 1222 -10.82 10.78 31.16
CA MET A 1222 -9.65 11.42 30.55
C MET A 1222 -8.69 11.99 31.61
N GLN A 1223 -9.19 12.59 32.69
CA GLN A 1223 -8.36 13.07 33.81
C GLN A 1223 -7.53 11.95 34.44
N ARG A 1224 -8.12 10.74 34.57
CA ARG A 1224 -7.45 9.58 35.13
C ARG A 1224 -6.38 9.03 34.19
N HIS A 1225 -6.76 8.76 32.95
CA HIS A 1225 -5.97 7.95 32.03
C HIS A 1225 -5.03 8.76 31.12
N ASN A 1226 -5.41 9.97 30.71
CA ASN A 1226 -4.58 10.82 29.84
C ASN A 1226 -4.94 12.32 30.01
N PRO A 1227 -4.46 12.98 31.08
CA PRO A 1227 -4.78 14.40 31.32
C PRO A 1227 -4.23 15.33 30.22
N HIS A 1228 -3.15 14.95 29.52
CA HIS A 1228 -2.63 15.71 28.38
C HIS A 1228 -3.61 15.71 27.20
N ALA A 1229 -4.30 14.60 26.93
CA ALA A 1229 -5.35 14.55 25.91
C ALA A 1229 -6.53 15.47 26.28
N LEU A 1230 -6.96 15.48 27.54
CA LEU A 1230 -7.98 16.41 28.03
C LEU A 1230 -7.58 17.87 27.84
N HIS A 1231 -6.34 18.22 28.25
CA HIS A 1231 -5.79 19.56 28.07
C HIS A 1231 -5.82 19.99 26.59
N SER A 1232 -5.37 19.11 25.69
CA SER A 1232 -5.36 19.36 24.25
C SER A 1232 -6.76 19.60 23.67
N ILE A 1233 -7.80 18.90 24.15
CA ILE A 1233 -9.19 19.13 23.73
C ILE A 1233 -9.63 20.54 24.14
N CYS A 1234 -9.37 20.93 25.39
CA CYS A 1234 -9.74 22.25 25.88
C CYS A 1234 -9.06 23.36 25.07
N GLU A 1235 -7.75 23.24 24.82
CA GLU A 1235 -7.03 24.19 23.99
C GLU A 1235 -7.61 24.28 22.58
N ARG A 1236 -7.91 23.14 21.95
CA ARG A 1236 -8.40 23.10 20.57
C ARG A 1236 -9.79 23.72 20.42
N LEU A 1237 -10.69 23.48 21.37
CA LEU A 1237 -12.02 24.10 21.38
C LEU A 1237 -11.94 25.61 21.60
N LEU A 1238 -11.05 26.08 22.48
CA LEU A 1238 -10.81 27.51 22.66
C LEU A 1238 -10.19 28.15 21.42
N GLU A 1239 -9.28 27.44 20.74
CA GLU A 1239 -8.72 27.89 19.47
C GLU A 1239 -9.81 28.03 18.40
N ALA A 1240 -10.76 27.09 18.32
CA ALA A 1240 -11.90 27.20 17.41
C ALA A 1240 -12.73 28.47 17.69
N MET A 1241 -13.01 28.77 18.96
CA MET A 1241 -13.72 29.99 19.35
C MET A 1241 -12.93 31.25 19.00
N GLN A 1242 -11.62 31.28 19.27
CA GLN A 1242 -10.76 32.43 19.01
C GLN A 1242 -10.63 32.74 17.51
N ARG A 1243 -10.66 31.70 16.67
CA ARG A 1243 -10.55 31.83 15.20
C ARG A 1243 -11.90 32.06 14.51
N GLY A 1244 -13.00 32.15 15.26
CA GLY A 1244 -14.34 32.30 14.71
C GLY A 1244 -14.82 31.08 13.92
N LEU A 1245 -14.25 29.91 14.19
CA LEU A 1245 -14.75 28.62 13.69
C LEU A 1245 -16.01 28.24 14.49
N TRP A 1246 -15.92 28.32 15.83
CA TRP A 1246 -17.07 28.32 16.71
C TRP A 1246 -17.47 29.78 17.01
N GLN A 1247 -18.50 30.28 16.33
CA GLN A 1247 -18.83 31.70 16.29
C GLN A 1247 -19.61 32.17 17.52
N GLN A 1248 -20.57 31.38 17.98
CA GLN A 1248 -21.48 31.71 19.09
C GLN A 1248 -21.37 30.67 20.23
N PRO A 1249 -20.23 30.60 20.95
CA PRO A 1249 -20.05 29.63 22.02
C PRO A 1249 -20.86 29.90 23.29
N GLY A 1250 -21.42 31.10 23.48
CA GLY A 1250 -22.20 31.41 24.70
C GLY A 1250 -21.45 31.06 25.99
N ASP A 1251 -22.11 30.34 26.90
CA ASP A 1251 -21.53 29.92 28.19
C ASP A 1251 -20.44 28.84 28.06
N TYR A 1252 -20.36 28.13 26.93
CA TYR A 1252 -19.36 27.08 26.72
C TYR A 1252 -17.93 27.60 26.83
N ARG A 1253 -17.69 28.87 26.46
CA ARG A 1253 -16.35 29.46 26.58
C ARG A 1253 -15.83 29.44 28.01
N ALA A 1254 -16.64 29.90 28.95
CA ALA A 1254 -16.27 29.92 30.37
C ALA A 1254 -16.13 28.51 30.94
N GLN A 1255 -16.95 27.55 30.48
CA GLN A 1255 -16.85 26.15 30.89
C GLN A 1255 -15.53 25.52 30.42
N VAL A 1256 -15.17 25.70 29.15
CA VAL A 1256 -13.91 25.16 28.60
C VAL A 1256 -12.68 25.81 29.26
N GLU A 1257 -12.70 27.11 29.50
CA GLU A 1257 -11.64 27.82 30.25
C GLU A 1257 -11.47 27.26 31.67
N ALA A 1258 -12.57 26.94 32.36
CA ALA A 1258 -12.52 26.33 33.69
C ALA A 1258 -11.94 24.90 33.66
N HIS A 1259 -12.32 24.09 32.68
CA HIS A 1259 -11.76 22.74 32.50
C HIS A 1259 -10.28 22.76 32.13
N LEU A 1260 -9.85 23.72 31.30
CA LEU A 1260 -8.44 23.91 30.96
C LEU A 1260 -7.61 24.19 32.22
N LEU A 1261 -8.03 25.16 33.03
CA LEU A 1261 -7.34 25.54 34.27
C LEU A 1261 -7.26 24.36 35.26
N ALA A 1262 -8.33 23.59 35.40
CA ALA A 1262 -8.33 22.40 36.25
C ALA A 1262 -7.36 21.33 35.75
N SER A 1263 -7.26 21.14 34.43
CA SER A 1263 -6.32 20.20 33.81
C SER A 1263 -4.86 20.64 34.01
N GLU A 1264 -4.56 21.93 33.84
CA GLU A 1264 -3.23 22.51 34.10
C GLU A 1264 -2.78 22.27 35.54
N GLN A 1265 -3.64 22.59 36.52
CA GLN A 1265 -3.37 22.37 37.94
C GLN A 1265 -3.03 20.91 38.24
N GLN A 1266 -3.72 19.97 37.58
CA GLN A 1266 -3.45 18.54 37.74
C GLN A 1266 -2.11 18.12 37.12
N ILE A 1267 -1.79 18.62 35.92
CA ILE A 1267 -0.54 18.28 35.22
C ILE A 1267 0.66 18.86 35.97
N GLU A 1268 0.61 20.13 36.37
CA GLU A 1268 1.68 20.79 37.12
C GLU A 1268 1.86 20.19 38.53
N GLY A 1269 0.75 19.91 39.23
CA GLY A 1269 0.79 19.30 40.57
C GLY A 1269 1.38 17.89 40.62
N ARG A 1270 1.45 17.18 39.48
CA ARG A 1270 2.14 15.88 39.35
C ARG A 1270 3.65 16.02 39.07
N GLN A 1271 4.11 17.21 38.69
CA GLN A 1271 5.53 17.48 38.40
C GLN A 1271 6.32 17.94 39.63
N THR A 1272 5.64 18.39 40.69
CA THR A 1272 6.18 18.66 42.04
C THR A 1272 6.16 17.40 42.90
#